data_AF-A0A6J1D8C7-F1
#
_entry.id   AF-A0A6J1D8C7-F1
#
_cell.length_a   1.000
_cell.length_b   1.000
_cell.length_c   1.000
_cell.angle_alpha   90.00
_cell.angle_beta   90.00
_cell.angle_gamma   90.00
#
_symmetry.space_group_name_H-M   'P 1'
#
loop_
_entity.id
_entity.type
_entity.pdbx_description
1 polymer ?
#
loop_
_entity_poly.entity_id
_entity_poly.type
_entity_poly.pdbx_seq_one_letter_code
_entity_poly.pdbx_strand_id
1 'polypeptide(L)'
;MFFGDSQDPDLEPAEEEDDQNRYNSPQSCSHGHRSSLCLHTQEGGTICLLCFSNLISDPLSPTVHVSYALSQLSQALAQPPFLRTFLTFHSHFIVSPFVAALCCFDDEPIARQLTDLVRQLCDFSAADGDGSLSEDFIARVSDRLSSGALAWSRRQVYMLHCYGMLLNYRTKNLHDLIKKNDGLLSNLVAGLELPSEEIRGEILFVLYKLSTSTEIDVLSEFCPKLVYLSLEALMKTQNDDVRLNCVALLTVLAQRGFLGNEHAKYLKFNEKDQGEPPLNTLFAEAIKGPLLSSDREVQLSTLELIIRYLSSQVASIKEIQLLVEENIVDYVFEIVRFSEGKDPLAKVCVQALDLLSRAEQPFNQRLAVGFATLIPVLRHVAEVPFHPVHNQTLTLIWKCISRCPGVVSASHIEELVLILTSMLLRNVNGEMGLLPDTFATTCSILVTVMKSPSHRVPHLARSVREVLEHLVSFCLSTFEAQPTQLLHSLYLLKEFYVYSHDNSFIDDPTTKDLQNCVLEVCTTHLLPWVLATINVVEDELVLGVMETFHSILLQDPDIRILDFANTLLSVSWFSFSFTCLGLFPSEKMKWRVYLMLSSLVDVMFGNDSGQCIRESVSFLPSDPIDLLFLLGQKSSNDLELSSCQSAILLLLYTSSLHDDRLADEKMVLASLEQYILVSNSGLLCGYPDPFTVTQLVNIYGFCRFVADTSCQISYSPEAERIVFQLVTESEWDLHSSRIHWSSLKWLFKQERIRNPLCYQVLKICQLLGANGTATATIHNQFIGAREIAKLVAEGENYAAILLIRLLEQLVEEGVEHEISSVVNFLSTIVNIFPSSADQLRVHGIGNAIKLLYYDTNNSYSKQTFKAVLLLVFSILRSSHSGILSDDEAWLAVTVKLVDCLSPIDIADRWTPENLLVLAILSLILHHSTNGGLIEASKSVLFHTPVASAIKSVLHEACSKGPALIDDHEGTNMGKTVILVLFLVYFSMRSLQAVLPEVVNWQNNLGQSNGTPLSSIGITCHDLCRLLHFGSASVKLVASYCLLELFTRLSEQRTSKQEELRCTTNYLMSVIATLEGLVVYGDHRVATNCSLCLSMVLGWKQMNMQEARVIVKNKWCRIIVEEWAASISLPSLAPNAIIGHKPAIYVTAAFLKLQKDFVWMRSIFDKACISSIIQNVTTSNLSPEMVSFFRELLNSEFLQADQIASLNSVLQACRKQMYYENDGGAQTEEEIGNLFANVDDLGDVCKYLLHLIMQSGSHENKGLLNEIELFFRALAVKDHN
;
A
#
# COMPACT_ATOMS: atom_id res chain seq x y z
N MET A 1 -15.36 -57.08 13.07
CA MET A 1 -15.10 -57.86 14.31
C MET A 1 -16.15 -58.98 14.34
N PHE A 2 -15.67 -60.23 14.28
CA PHE A 2 -16.31 -61.54 14.57
C PHE A 2 -17.67 -61.99 13.98
N PHE A 3 -17.55 -62.92 13.01
CA PHE A 3 -18.22 -64.23 12.78
C PHE A 3 -19.52 -64.65 13.50
N GLY A 4 -20.36 -65.41 12.76
CA GLY A 4 -21.22 -66.46 13.31
C GLY A 4 -22.26 -67.06 12.35
N ASP A 5 -21.84 -67.98 11.48
CA ASP A 5 -22.68 -69.03 10.86
C ASP A 5 -23.10 -70.09 11.90
N SER A 6 -24.00 -71.00 11.47
CA SER A 6 -24.46 -72.30 12.06
C SER A 6 -25.89 -72.26 12.66
N GLN A 7 -26.86 -72.85 11.96
CA GLN A 7 -27.31 -74.26 12.04
C GLN A 7 -28.09 -74.59 13.32
N ASP A 8 -29.37 -74.97 13.16
CA ASP A 8 -30.10 -76.01 13.91
C ASP A 8 -31.60 -76.03 13.47
N PRO A 9 -32.38 -77.09 13.70
CA PRO A 9 -32.20 -78.47 13.21
C PRO A 9 -33.53 -79.10 12.71
N ASP A 10 -33.42 -80.34 12.21
CA ASP A 10 -34.52 -81.27 11.96
C ASP A 10 -35.40 -81.53 13.19
N LEU A 11 -36.71 -81.65 12.97
CA LEU A 11 -37.59 -82.54 13.73
C LEU A 11 -38.57 -83.22 12.76
N GLU A 12 -38.37 -84.53 12.67
CA GLU A 12 -39.12 -85.56 11.95
C GLU A 12 -40.57 -85.77 12.51
N PRO A 13 -41.39 -86.62 11.87
CA PRO A 13 -42.85 -86.50 11.79
C PRO A 13 -43.63 -87.39 12.77
N ALA A 14 -44.94 -87.14 12.85
CA ALA A 14 -45.99 -88.11 13.18
C ALA A 14 -47.26 -87.63 12.45
N GLU A 15 -47.79 -88.34 11.43
CA GLU A 15 -48.70 -89.51 11.54
C GLU A 15 -49.83 -89.25 12.55
N GLU A 16 -51.12 -89.33 12.28
CA GLU A 16 -52.02 -89.67 11.17
C GLU A 16 -53.31 -88.86 11.51
N GLU A 17 -54.15 -88.48 10.57
CA GLU A 17 -55.43 -89.17 10.44
C GLU A 17 -55.97 -88.98 9.02
N ASP A 18 -56.08 -90.12 8.34
CA ASP A 18 -57.02 -90.35 7.26
C ASP A 18 -58.41 -89.85 7.66
N ASP A 19 -58.99 -88.95 6.86
CA ASP A 19 -60.41 -89.05 6.60
C ASP A 19 -60.66 -88.99 5.10
N GLN A 20 -60.93 -90.18 4.58
CA GLN A 20 -61.29 -90.44 3.21
C GLN A 20 -62.62 -89.76 2.87
N ASN A 21 -62.74 -89.40 1.59
CA ASN A 21 -63.99 -89.22 0.88
C ASN A 21 -64.83 -88.00 1.27
N ARG A 22 -64.70 -86.95 0.46
CA ARG A 22 -65.65 -86.78 -0.64
C ARG A 22 -65.03 -85.94 -1.74
N TYR A 23 -64.97 -86.53 -2.93
CA TYR A 23 -65.11 -85.80 -4.18
C TYR A 23 -66.41 -84.97 -4.09
N ASN A 24 -66.33 -83.77 -3.51
CA ASN A 24 -67.25 -82.72 -3.89
C ASN A 24 -66.77 -82.29 -5.27
N SER A 25 -67.37 -82.96 -6.27
CA SER A 25 -67.54 -82.42 -7.61
C SER A 25 -67.63 -80.91 -7.49
N PRO A 26 -66.77 -80.15 -8.19
CA PRO A 26 -66.63 -78.73 -7.93
C PRO A 26 -68.02 -78.12 -8.07
N GLN A 27 -68.58 -77.64 -6.95
CA GLN A 27 -70.01 -77.36 -6.85
C GLN A 27 -70.32 -76.24 -7.84
N SER A 28 -71.03 -76.60 -8.90
CA SER A 28 -71.67 -75.62 -9.75
C SER A 28 -72.56 -74.76 -8.86
N CYS A 29 -72.61 -73.46 -9.12
CA CYS A 29 -73.52 -72.58 -8.42
C CYS A 29 -74.98 -73.08 -8.55
N SER A 30 -75.89 -72.52 -7.78
CA SER A 30 -77.34 -72.82 -7.84
C SER A 30 -77.97 -72.66 -9.22
N HIS A 31 -77.31 -71.96 -10.15
CA HIS A 31 -77.73 -71.80 -11.56
C HIS A 31 -77.07 -72.79 -12.53
N GLY A 32 -76.32 -73.78 -12.04
CA GLY A 32 -75.72 -74.84 -12.87
C GLY A 32 -74.52 -74.39 -13.72
N HIS A 33 -73.88 -73.27 -13.37
CA HIS A 33 -72.70 -72.79 -14.12
C HIS A 33 -71.49 -73.70 -13.95
N ARG A 34 -70.60 -73.69 -14.95
CA ARG A 34 -69.36 -74.49 -14.93
C ARG A 34 -68.59 -74.21 -13.66
N SER A 35 -68.17 -75.27 -13.00
CA SER A 35 -67.46 -75.21 -11.74
C SER A 35 -66.10 -74.49 -11.82
N SER A 36 -65.50 -74.44 -13.01
CA SER A 36 -64.31 -73.63 -13.30
C SER A 36 -64.52 -72.13 -13.16
N LEU A 37 -65.76 -71.65 -13.00
CA LEU A 37 -66.10 -70.25 -12.74
C LEU A 37 -66.51 -70.01 -11.28
N CYS A 38 -66.43 -71.02 -10.42
CA CYS A 38 -66.76 -70.94 -9.00
C CYS A 38 -65.45 -70.96 -8.19
N LEU A 39 -65.10 -69.82 -7.59
CA LEU A 39 -63.87 -69.66 -6.81
C LEU A 39 -64.15 -69.76 -5.32
N HIS A 40 -63.37 -70.57 -4.61
CA HIS A 40 -63.51 -70.77 -3.17
C HIS A 40 -62.84 -69.65 -2.37
N THR A 41 -63.58 -69.01 -1.48
CA THR A 41 -63.03 -68.06 -0.51
C THR A 41 -62.51 -68.81 0.71
N GLN A 42 -61.47 -68.30 1.39
CA GLN A 42 -60.93 -68.95 2.60
C GLN A 42 -61.93 -69.01 3.77
N GLU A 43 -62.96 -68.17 3.73
CA GLU A 43 -64.05 -68.11 4.72
C GLU A 43 -65.12 -69.20 4.50
N GLY A 44 -64.89 -70.15 3.58
CA GLY A 44 -65.77 -71.30 3.35
C GLY A 44 -66.92 -71.05 2.35
N GLY A 45 -66.88 -69.95 1.59
CA GLY A 45 -67.86 -69.61 0.56
C GLY A 45 -67.37 -69.88 -0.87
N THR A 46 -68.28 -69.76 -1.86
CA THR A 46 -67.93 -69.81 -3.30
C THR A 46 -68.46 -68.59 -4.03
N ILE A 47 -67.60 -67.85 -4.73
CA ILE A 47 -68.00 -66.79 -5.65
C ILE A 47 -68.10 -67.39 -7.06
N CYS A 48 -69.32 -67.48 -7.58
CA CYS A 48 -69.54 -67.81 -8.99
C CYS A 48 -69.37 -66.56 -9.84
N LEU A 49 -68.29 -66.50 -10.62
CA LEU A 49 -67.96 -65.35 -11.46
C LEU A 49 -69.05 -65.02 -12.48
N LEU A 50 -69.78 -66.01 -13.01
CA LEU A 50 -70.86 -65.75 -13.97
C LEU A 50 -72.12 -65.19 -13.29
N CYS A 51 -72.49 -65.69 -12.10
CA CYS A 51 -73.59 -65.10 -11.31
C CYS A 51 -73.25 -63.69 -10.84
N PHE A 52 -72.02 -63.50 -10.38
CA PHE A 52 -71.48 -62.20 -10.00
C PHE A 52 -71.49 -61.22 -11.19
N SER A 53 -71.01 -61.66 -12.36
CA SER A 53 -71.00 -60.85 -13.58
C SER A 53 -72.40 -60.41 -14.00
N ASN A 54 -73.38 -61.31 -13.94
CA ASN A 54 -74.77 -60.98 -14.26
C ASN A 54 -75.37 -59.98 -13.26
N LEU A 55 -75.08 -60.16 -11.96
CA LEU A 55 -75.56 -59.26 -10.91
C LEU A 55 -75.05 -57.83 -11.12
N ILE A 56 -73.76 -57.66 -11.40
CA ILE A 56 -73.16 -56.34 -11.55
C ILE A 56 -73.35 -55.72 -12.94
N SER A 57 -73.68 -56.51 -13.97
CA SER A 57 -73.89 -55.98 -15.34
C SER A 57 -75.34 -55.62 -15.63
N ASP A 58 -76.29 -56.01 -14.77
CA ASP A 58 -77.71 -55.72 -14.93
C ASP A 58 -78.07 -54.37 -14.28
N PRO A 59 -78.51 -53.35 -15.06
CA PRO A 59 -78.91 -52.06 -14.51
C PRO A 59 -80.13 -52.11 -13.59
N LEU A 60 -80.90 -53.21 -13.59
CA LEU A 60 -82.05 -53.41 -12.71
C LEU A 60 -81.68 -54.04 -11.36
N SER A 61 -80.42 -54.44 -11.17
CA SER A 61 -79.97 -55.04 -9.92
C SER A 61 -80.00 -54.04 -8.75
N PRO A 62 -80.45 -54.45 -7.55
CA PRO A 62 -80.42 -53.59 -6.37
C PRO A 62 -78.98 -53.18 -6.01
N THR A 63 -78.75 -51.87 -5.87
CA THR A 63 -77.42 -51.29 -5.57
C THR A 63 -76.79 -51.87 -4.30
N VAL A 64 -77.59 -52.17 -3.27
CA VAL A 64 -77.13 -52.81 -2.02
C VAL A 64 -76.50 -54.18 -2.28
N HIS A 65 -77.10 -54.99 -3.16
CA HIS A 65 -76.57 -56.32 -3.50
C HIS A 65 -75.33 -56.24 -4.37
N VAL A 66 -75.30 -55.28 -5.30
CA VAL A 66 -74.13 -54.99 -6.14
C VAL A 66 -72.96 -54.54 -5.28
N SER A 67 -73.16 -53.57 -4.39
CA SER A 67 -72.11 -53.09 -3.47
C SER A 67 -71.63 -54.19 -2.52
N TYR A 68 -72.55 -54.98 -1.95
CA TYR A 68 -72.18 -56.13 -1.13
C TYR A 68 -71.32 -57.15 -1.91
N ALA A 69 -71.73 -57.49 -3.13
CA ALA A 69 -70.99 -58.42 -3.98
C ALA A 69 -69.58 -57.90 -4.34
N LEU A 70 -69.45 -56.60 -4.63
CA LEU A 70 -68.15 -55.96 -4.88
C LEU A 70 -67.25 -55.99 -3.64
N SER A 71 -67.82 -55.70 -2.47
CA SER A 71 -67.11 -55.79 -1.18
C SER A 71 -66.62 -57.21 -0.89
N GLN A 72 -67.47 -58.22 -1.11
CA GLN A 72 -67.10 -59.64 -0.95
C GLN A 72 -66.00 -60.06 -1.92
N LEU A 73 -66.03 -59.58 -3.18
CA LEU A 73 -64.95 -59.83 -4.11
C LEU A 73 -63.65 -59.13 -3.69
N SER A 74 -63.71 -57.89 -3.18
CA SER A 74 -62.53 -57.18 -2.67
C SER A 74 -61.88 -57.91 -1.50
N GLN A 75 -62.69 -58.38 -0.55
CA GLN A 75 -62.21 -59.19 0.59
C GLN A 75 -61.58 -60.51 0.12
N ALA A 76 -62.18 -61.17 -0.87
CA ALA A 76 -61.62 -62.39 -1.44
C ALA A 76 -60.29 -62.13 -2.19
N LEU A 77 -60.19 -61.03 -2.94
CA LEU A 77 -58.96 -60.63 -3.64
C LEU A 77 -57.81 -60.26 -2.68
N ALA A 78 -58.11 -59.86 -1.44
CA ALA A 78 -57.08 -59.65 -0.42
C ALA A 78 -56.41 -60.96 0.04
N GLN A 79 -56.99 -62.13 -0.27
CA GLN A 79 -56.45 -63.43 0.10
C GLN A 79 -55.48 -63.94 -0.99
N PRO A 80 -54.18 -64.14 -0.71
CA PRO A 80 -53.19 -64.52 -1.72
C PRO A 80 -53.53 -65.76 -2.59
N PRO A 81 -54.10 -66.87 -2.06
CA PRO A 81 -54.41 -68.03 -2.89
C PRO A 81 -55.61 -67.79 -3.81
N PHE A 82 -56.61 -67.02 -3.36
CA PHE A 82 -57.74 -66.61 -4.19
C PHE A 82 -57.26 -65.68 -5.31
N LEU A 83 -56.48 -64.65 -4.97
CA LEU A 83 -55.91 -63.70 -5.90
C LEU A 83 -55.06 -64.37 -6.99
N ARG A 84 -54.13 -65.27 -6.61
CA ARG A 84 -53.28 -65.99 -7.56
C ARG A 84 -54.10 -66.82 -8.55
N THR A 85 -55.12 -67.53 -8.06
CA THR A 85 -56.02 -68.33 -8.90
C THR A 85 -56.85 -67.44 -9.83
N PHE A 86 -57.35 -66.32 -9.30
CA PHE A 86 -58.12 -65.33 -10.05
C PHE A 86 -57.30 -64.69 -11.17
N LEU A 87 -56.09 -64.21 -10.87
CA LEU A 87 -55.20 -63.55 -11.84
C LEU A 87 -54.76 -64.48 -12.96
N THR A 88 -54.42 -65.74 -12.63
CA THR A 88 -53.88 -66.71 -13.60
C THR A 88 -54.93 -67.19 -14.62
N PHE A 89 -56.20 -67.33 -14.21
CA PHE A 89 -57.21 -68.00 -15.04
C PHE A 89 -58.45 -67.18 -15.37
N HIS A 90 -58.74 -66.10 -14.63
CA HIS A 90 -60.05 -65.44 -14.66
C HIS A 90 -60.02 -63.90 -14.72
N SER A 91 -58.85 -63.28 -14.64
CA SER A 91 -58.67 -61.82 -14.65
C SER A 91 -59.41 -61.13 -15.81
N HIS A 92 -59.20 -61.60 -17.05
CA HIS A 92 -59.86 -61.05 -18.24
C HIS A 92 -61.38 -61.29 -18.30
N PHE A 93 -61.90 -62.28 -17.57
CA PHE A 93 -63.33 -62.59 -17.57
C PHE A 93 -64.15 -61.46 -16.94
N ILE A 94 -63.59 -60.77 -15.94
CA ILE A 94 -64.31 -59.74 -15.18
C ILE A 94 -64.27 -58.35 -15.81
N VAL A 95 -63.42 -58.14 -16.82
CA VAL A 95 -63.24 -56.84 -17.47
C VAL A 95 -64.55 -56.34 -18.08
N SER A 96 -65.24 -57.16 -18.88
CA SER A 96 -66.52 -56.75 -19.49
C SER A 96 -67.62 -56.47 -18.47
N PRO A 97 -67.84 -57.34 -17.46
CA PRO A 97 -68.80 -57.08 -16.39
C PRO A 97 -68.54 -55.81 -15.58
N PHE A 98 -67.28 -55.51 -15.26
CA PHE A 98 -66.91 -54.29 -14.54
C PHE A 98 -67.14 -53.03 -15.37
N VAL A 99 -66.77 -53.06 -16.64
CA VAL A 99 -67.05 -51.94 -17.56
C VAL A 99 -68.56 -51.74 -17.75
N ALA A 100 -69.34 -52.82 -17.83
CA ALA A 100 -70.80 -52.74 -17.87
C ALA A 100 -71.38 -52.14 -16.58
N ALA A 101 -70.90 -52.57 -15.41
CA ALA A 101 -71.33 -52.03 -14.12
C ALA A 101 -71.07 -50.50 -14.03
N LEU A 102 -69.91 -50.04 -14.48
CA LEU A 102 -69.59 -48.60 -14.58
C LEU A 102 -70.52 -47.84 -15.53
N CYS A 103 -71.06 -48.48 -16.58
CA CYS A 103 -72.08 -47.86 -17.46
C CYS A 103 -73.50 -47.84 -16.84
N CYS A 104 -73.79 -48.78 -15.94
CA CYS A 104 -75.16 -49.08 -15.54
C CYS A 104 -75.62 -48.33 -14.29
N PHE A 105 -74.72 -48.01 -13.35
CA PHE A 105 -75.07 -47.41 -12.06
C PHE A 105 -74.66 -45.92 -11.95
N ASP A 106 -75.55 -45.10 -11.38
CA ASP A 106 -75.31 -43.68 -11.02
C ASP A 106 -74.77 -43.50 -9.58
N ASP A 107 -74.44 -44.59 -8.90
CA ASP A 107 -74.08 -44.60 -7.47
C ASP A 107 -72.56 -44.44 -7.27
N GLU A 108 -72.15 -43.33 -6.65
CA GLU A 108 -70.75 -42.98 -6.42
C GLU A 108 -69.99 -44.01 -5.56
N PRO A 109 -70.53 -44.51 -4.42
CA PRO A 109 -69.93 -45.62 -3.68
C PRO A 109 -69.64 -46.86 -4.53
N ILE A 110 -70.60 -47.29 -5.37
CA ILE A 110 -70.42 -48.45 -6.25
C ILE A 110 -69.33 -48.17 -7.30
N ALA A 111 -69.36 -47.01 -7.92
CA ALA A 111 -68.34 -46.58 -8.88
C ALA A 111 -66.93 -46.54 -8.26
N ARG A 112 -66.81 -46.04 -7.02
CA ARG A 112 -65.56 -46.02 -6.27
C ARG A 112 -65.07 -47.43 -5.95
N GLN A 113 -65.95 -48.31 -5.44
CA GLN A 113 -65.63 -49.72 -5.19
C GLN A 113 -65.17 -50.44 -6.47
N LEU A 114 -65.84 -50.21 -7.59
CA LEU A 114 -65.44 -50.74 -8.89
C LEU A 114 -64.07 -50.22 -9.32
N THR A 115 -63.84 -48.91 -9.18
CA THR A 115 -62.56 -48.28 -9.57
C THR A 115 -61.40 -48.77 -8.68
N ASP A 116 -61.61 -48.90 -7.37
CA ASP A 116 -60.63 -49.45 -6.44
C ASP A 116 -60.32 -50.92 -6.70
N LEU A 117 -61.33 -51.73 -7.05
CA LEU A 117 -61.15 -53.12 -7.45
C LEU A 117 -60.36 -53.24 -8.75
N VAL A 118 -60.69 -52.41 -9.75
CA VAL A 118 -59.94 -52.34 -11.01
C VAL A 118 -58.49 -51.95 -10.74
N ARG A 119 -58.25 -50.94 -9.90
CA ARG A 119 -56.91 -50.50 -9.48
C ARG A 119 -56.14 -51.62 -8.79
N GLN A 120 -56.72 -52.26 -7.78
CA GLN A 120 -56.11 -53.39 -7.07
C GLN A 120 -55.73 -54.52 -8.04
N LEU A 121 -56.64 -54.92 -8.93
CA LEU A 121 -56.36 -55.97 -9.90
C LEU A 121 -55.23 -55.59 -10.87
N CYS A 122 -55.20 -54.35 -11.33
CA CYS A 122 -54.12 -53.85 -12.20
C CYS A 122 -52.78 -53.76 -11.45
N ASP A 123 -52.76 -53.30 -10.19
CA ASP A 123 -51.56 -53.25 -9.35
C ASP A 123 -50.95 -54.65 -9.15
N PHE A 124 -51.79 -55.63 -8.83
CA PHE A 124 -51.34 -57.01 -8.64
C PHE A 124 -50.84 -57.64 -9.95
N SER A 125 -51.53 -57.41 -11.06
CA SER A 125 -51.12 -57.89 -12.40
C SER A 125 -49.79 -57.27 -12.84
N ALA A 126 -49.61 -55.97 -12.60
CA ALA A 126 -48.39 -55.25 -12.95
C ALA A 126 -47.17 -55.70 -12.14
N ALA A 127 -47.35 -56.05 -10.85
CA ALA A 127 -46.28 -56.58 -10.00
C ALA A 127 -45.74 -57.94 -10.48
N ASP A 128 -46.60 -58.75 -11.11
CA ASP A 128 -46.23 -60.03 -11.73
C ASP A 128 -45.63 -59.87 -13.15
N GLY A 129 -45.48 -58.64 -13.64
CA GLY A 129 -44.92 -58.33 -14.96
C GLY A 129 -45.90 -58.49 -16.13
N ASP A 130 -47.18 -58.79 -15.86
CA ASP A 130 -48.23 -58.95 -16.86
C ASP A 130 -49.13 -57.70 -16.91
N GLY A 131 -48.87 -56.83 -17.89
CA GLY A 131 -49.66 -55.61 -18.12
C GLY A 131 -50.99 -55.83 -18.87
N SER A 132 -51.26 -57.04 -19.36
CA SER A 132 -52.34 -57.32 -20.31
C SER A 132 -53.75 -57.05 -19.75
N LEU A 133 -53.95 -57.20 -18.43
CA LEU A 133 -55.24 -56.93 -17.78
C LEU A 133 -55.61 -55.45 -17.85
N SER A 134 -54.66 -54.56 -17.53
CA SER A 134 -54.87 -53.11 -17.62
C SER A 134 -55.17 -52.67 -19.06
N GLU A 135 -54.56 -53.35 -20.03
CA GLU A 135 -54.74 -53.11 -21.47
C GLU A 135 -56.16 -53.47 -21.94
N ASP A 136 -56.72 -54.60 -21.48
CA ASP A 136 -58.10 -55.00 -21.79
C ASP A 136 -59.11 -54.02 -21.16
N PHE A 137 -58.85 -53.54 -19.95
CA PHE A 137 -59.65 -52.47 -19.33
C PHE A 137 -59.60 -51.17 -20.13
N ILE A 138 -58.40 -50.69 -20.51
CA ILE A 138 -58.22 -49.47 -21.33
C ILE A 138 -58.97 -49.61 -22.67
N ALA A 139 -58.84 -50.74 -23.36
CA ALA A 139 -59.48 -50.98 -24.65
C ALA A 139 -61.01 -50.98 -24.57
N ARG A 140 -61.60 -51.59 -23.53
CA ARG A 140 -63.06 -51.66 -23.37
C ARG A 140 -63.68 -50.35 -22.87
N VAL A 141 -63.02 -49.67 -21.93
CA VAL A 141 -63.49 -48.37 -21.43
C VAL A 141 -63.40 -47.32 -22.54
N SER A 142 -62.31 -47.31 -23.31
CA SER A 142 -62.15 -46.41 -24.46
C SER A 142 -63.19 -46.67 -25.56
N ASP A 143 -63.53 -47.92 -25.91
CA ASP A 143 -64.58 -48.21 -26.90
C ASP A 143 -65.97 -47.70 -26.45
N ARG A 144 -66.28 -47.80 -25.14
CA ARG A 144 -67.52 -47.24 -24.58
C ARG A 144 -67.54 -45.72 -24.68
N LEU A 145 -66.48 -45.04 -24.28
CA LEU A 145 -66.35 -43.57 -24.39
C LEU A 145 -66.35 -43.09 -25.85
N SER A 146 -65.77 -43.88 -26.77
CA SER A 146 -65.74 -43.58 -28.21
C SER A 146 -67.12 -43.70 -28.89
N SER A 147 -68.03 -44.49 -28.33
CA SER A 147 -69.33 -44.78 -28.95
C SER A 147 -70.34 -43.63 -28.86
N GLY A 148 -70.12 -42.65 -27.97
CA GLY A 148 -71.05 -41.52 -27.74
C GLY A 148 -72.44 -41.93 -27.23
N ALA A 149 -72.65 -43.21 -26.91
CA ALA A 149 -73.96 -43.78 -26.58
C ALA A 149 -74.47 -43.39 -25.17
N LEU A 150 -73.60 -42.81 -24.34
CA LEU A 150 -73.94 -42.29 -23.02
C LEU A 150 -74.06 -40.77 -23.13
N ALA A 151 -75.24 -40.21 -22.83
CA ALA A 151 -75.38 -38.78 -22.63
C ALA A 151 -74.53 -38.37 -21.42
N TRP A 152 -73.81 -37.25 -21.51
CA TRP A 152 -72.97 -36.68 -20.47
C TRP A 152 -73.69 -36.66 -19.10
N SER A 153 -73.36 -37.63 -18.26
CA SER A 153 -74.06 -37.97 -17.01
C SER A 153 -73.06 -38.42 -15.94
N ARG A 154 -73.50 -38.59 -14.69
CA ARG A 154 -72.63 -39.02 -13.58
C ARG A 154 -71.91 -40.36 -13.83
N ARG A 155 -72.56 -41.31 -14.51
CA ARG A 155 -71.91 -42.59 -14.92
C ARG A 155 -70.68 -42.36 -15.78
N GLN A 156 -70.76 -41.37 -16.66
CA GLN A 156 -69.65 -41.02 -17.54
C GLN A 156 -68.52 -40.33 -16.78
N VAL A 157 -68.82 -39.53 -15.76
CA VAL A 157 -67.81 -38.98 -14.82
C VAL A 157 -67.03 -40.12 -14.16
N TYR A 158 -67.73 -41.12 -13.60
CA TYR A 158 -67.08 -42.28 -12.99
C TYR A 158 -66.26 -43.11 -13.98
N MET A 159 -66.78 -43.27 -15.20
CA MET A 159 -66.07 -43.97 -16.27
C MET A 159 -64.81 -43.21 -16.72
N LEU A 160 -64.87 -41.89 -16.84
CA LEU A 160 -63.72 -41.04 -17.15
C LEU A 160 -62.68 -41.09 -16.04
N HIS A 161 -63.11 -41.04 -14.78
CA HIS A 161 -62.21 -41.13 -13.63
C HIS A 161 -61.47 -42.48 -13.61
N CYS A 162 -62.20 -43.58 -13.77
CA CYS A 162 -61.61 -44.92 -13.88
C CYS A 162 -60.67 -45.03 -15.09
N TYR A 163 -61.04 -44.43 -16.23
CA TYR A 163 -60.19 -44.38 -17.42
C TYR A 163 -58.90 -43.59 -17.18
N GLY A 164 -58.97 -42.40 -16.59
CA GLY A 164 -57.80 -41.58 -16.28
C GLY A 164 -56.86 -42.25 -15.28
N MET A 165 -57.42 -42.97 -14.29
CA MET A 165 -56.65 -43.81 -13.37
C MET A 165 -55.94 -44.96 -14.11
N LEU A 166 -56.65 -45.67 -15.00
CA LEU A 166 -56.09 -46.75 -15.82
C LEU A 166 -54.95 -46.29 -16.72
N LEU A 167 -55.01 -45.06 -17.24
CA LEU A 167 -53.95 -44.48 -18.06
C LEU A 167 -52.61 -44.28 -17.30
N ASN A 168 -52.59 -44.33 -15.96
CA ASN A 168 -51.34 -44.27 -15.19
C ASN A 168 -50.48 -45.55 -15.31
N TYR A 169 -51.06 -46.69 -15.69
CA TYR A 169 -50.35 -47.98 -15.76
C TYR A 169 -49.46 -48.15 -16.99
N ARG A 170 -49.57 -47.28 -18.01
CA ARG A 170 -48.87 -47.43 -19.29
C ARG A 170 -48.25 -46.10 -19.73
N THR A 171 -46.96 -46.14 -20.08
CA THR A 171 -46.20 -44.94 -20.51
C THR A 171 -45.83 -44.93 -22.00
N LYS A 172 -46.04 -46.02 -22.76
CA LYS A 172 -45.73 -46.11 -24.21
C LYS A 172 -46.78 -46.92 -25.01
N ASN A 173 -47.05 -46.48 -26.24
CA ASN A 173 -47.91 -47.06 -27.29
C ASN A 173 -49.39 -47.32 -26.90
N LEU A 174 -50.20 -46.25 -26.85
CA LEU A 174 -51.67 -46.33 -26.65
C LEU A 174 -52.45 -46.53 -27.96
N HIS A 175 -51.84 -46.24 -29.11
CA HIS A 175 -52.52 -46.23 -30.41
C HIS A 175 -53.02 -47.60 -30.85
N ASP A 176 -52.30 -48.68 -30.52
CA ASP A 176 -52.67 -50.05 -30.87
C ASP A 176 -53.85 -50.60 -30.04
N LEU A 177 -54.11 -50.01 -28.86
CA LEU A 177 -55.18 -50.43 -27.95
C LEU A 177 -56.51 -49.75 -28.27
N ILE A 178 -56.49 -48.46 -28.62
CA ILE A 178 -57.70 -47.67 -28.81
C ILE A 178 -58.11 -47.74 -30.29
N LYS A 179 -59.08 -48.60 -30.59
CA LYS A 179 -59.55 -48.85 -31.96
C LYS A 179 -60.19 -47.64 -32.66
N LYS A 180 -60.66 -46.64 -31.91
CA LYS A 180 -61.38 -45.44 -32.41
C LYS A 180 -60.86 -44.15 -31.77
N ASN A 181 -59.58 -43.85 -31.94
CA ASN A 181 -58.96 -42.64 -31.37
C ASN A 181 -59.72 -41.34 -31.72
N ASP A 182 -60.08 -41.15 -32.99
CA ASP A 182 -60.78 -39.93 -33.44
C ASP A 182 -62.17 -39.78 -32.80
N GLY A 183 -62.90 -40.89 -32.65
CA GLY A 183 -64.22 -40.90 -32.02
C GLY A 183 -64.15 -40.60 -30.52
N LEU A 184 -63.14 -41.14 -29.82
CA LEU A 184 -62.87 -40.83 -28.42
C LEU A 184 -62.56 -39.35 -28.24
N LEU A 185 -61.59 -38.83 -28.99
CA LEU A 185 -61.14 -37.43 -28.89
C LEU A 185 -62.23 -36.45 -29.29
N SER A 186 -62.98 -36.71 -30.36
CA SER A 186 -64.11 -35.88 -30.79
C SER A 186 -65.19 -35.80 -29.70
N ASN A 187 -65.51 -36.91 -29.03
CA ASN A 187 -66.45 -36.92 -27.91
C ASN A 187 -65.88 -36.13 -26.73
N LEU A 188 -64.64 -36.39 -26.29
CA LEU A 188 -64.02 -35.66 -25.17
C LEU A 188 -64.00 -34.15 -25.41
N VAL A 189 -63.65 -33.70 -26.62
CA VAL A 189 -63.67 -32.27 -27.00
C VAL A 189 -65.09 -31.70 -26.97
N ALA A 190 -66.10 -32.44 -27.45
CA ALA A 190 -67.50 -32.01 -27.35
C ALA A 190 -68.00 -31.94 -25.90
N GLY A 191 -67.48 -32.78 -25.00
CA GLY A 191 -67.81 -32.75 -23.58
C GLY A 191 -67.28 -31.52 -22.84
N LEU A 192 -66.15 -30.94 -23.30
CA LEU A 192 -65.60 -29.70 -22.73
C LEU A 192 -66.53 -28.49 -22.94
N GLU A 193 -67.35 -28.48 -23.99
CA GLU A 193 -68.30 -27.39 -24.28
C GLU A 193 -69.44 -27.31 -23.26
N LEU A 194 -69.69 -28.36 -22.47
CA LEU A 194 -70.78 -28.42 -21.49
C LEU A 194 -70.51 -27.56 -20.26
N PRO A 195 -71.51 -26.92 -19.65
CA PRO A 195 -71.32 -26.04 -18.50
C PRO A 195 -71.04 -26.77 -17.16
N SER A 196 -70.67 -28.05 -17.16
CA SER A 196 -70.48 -28.85 -15.95
C SER A 196 -69.01 -28.94 -15.56
N GLU A 197 -68.66 -28.41 -14.38
CA GLU A 197 -67.31 -28.44 -13.81
C GLU A 197 -66.82 -29.87 -13.50
N GLU A 198 -67.68 -30.74 -12.96
CA GLU A 198 -67.34 -32.14 -12.65
C GLU A 198 -66.96 -32.91 -13.92
N ILE A 199 -67.74 -32.74 -15.00
CA ILE A 199 -67.49 -33.41 -16.27
C ILE A 199 -66.25 -32.83 -16.95
N ARG A 200 -66.11 -31.50 -16.98
CA ARG A 200 -64.93 -30.83 -17.54
C ARG A 200 -63.65 -31.25 -16.82
N GLY A 201 -63.65 -31.29 -15.49
CA GLY A 201 -62.50 -31.69 -14.68
C GLY A 201 -62.00 -33.08 -15.04
N GLU A 202 -62.88 -34.08 -15.09
CA GLU A 202 -62.51 -35.45 -15.44
C GLU A 202 -62.08 -35.60 -16.92
N ILE A 203 -62.73 -34.86 -17.83
CA ILE A 203 -62.29 -34.83 -19.23
C ILE A 203 -60.88 -34.24 -19.35
N LEU A 204 -60.60 -33.13 -18.68
CA LEU A 204 -59.28 -32.49 -18.68
C LEU A 204 -58.21 -33.42 -18.08
N PHE A 205 -58.53 -34.14 -17.00
CA PHE A 205 -57.65 -35.15 -16.41
C PHE A 205 -57.31 -36.27 -17.40
N VAL A 206 -58.32 -36.83 -18.07
CA VAL A 206 -58.13 -37.87 -19.10
C VAL A 206 -57.30 -37.34 -20.28
N LEU A 207 -57.63 -36.16 -20.80
CA LEU A 207 -56.91 -35.54 -21.91
C LEU A 207 -55.46 -35.23 -21.56
N TYR A 208 -55.20 -34.76 -20.33
CA TYR A 208 -53.85 -34.59 -19.80
C TYR A 208 -53.10 -35.92 -19.84
N LYS A 209 -53.66 -37.01 -19.30
CA LYS A 209 -53.00 -38.32 -19.29
C LYS A 209 -52.74 -38.86 -20.69
N LEU A 210 -53.72 -38.78 -21.60
CA LEU A 210 -53.55 -39.15 -23.00
C LEU A 210 -52.43 -38.34 -23.66
N SER A 211 -52.36 -37.03 -23.37
CA SER A 211 -51.34 -36.14 -23.91
C SER A 211 -49.93 -36.42 -23.38
N THR A 212 -49.73 -37.18 -22.29
CA THR A 212 -48.37 -37.53 -21.84
C THR A 212 -47.71 -38.64 -22.68
N SER A 213 -48.50 -39.41 -23.45
CA SER A 213 -48.01 -40.53 -24.26
C SER A 213 -47.28 -40.09 -25.54
N THR A 214 -46.28 -40.86 -25.99
CA THR A 214 -45.25 -40.46 -26.98
C THR A 214 -45.71 -40.21 -28.42
N GLU A 215 -46.98 -40.42 -28.78
CA GLU A 215 -47.47 -40.34 -30.17
C GLU A 215 -48.67 -39.39 -30.27
N ILE A 216 -48.48 -38.26 -30.95
CA ILE A 216 -49.30 -37.03 -30.85
C ILE A 216 -50.06 -36.74 -32.14
N ASP A 217 -49.81 -37.51 -33.20
CA ASP A 217 -50.29 -37.18 -34.54
C ASP A 217 -51.82 -37.05 -34.61
N VAL A 218 -52.55 -37.83 -33.80
CA VAL A 218 -54.02 -37.79 -33.71
C VAL A 218 -54.55 -36.58 -32.90
N LEU A 219 -53.84 -36.14 -31.86
CA LEU A 219 -54.22 -34.96 -31.08
C LEU A 219 -54.03 -33.67 -31.89
N SER A 220 -53.09 -33.66 -32.83
CA SER A 220 -52.73 -32.49 -33.62
C SER A 220 -53.89 -31.88 -34.42
N GLU A 221 -54.86 -32.69 -34.86
CA GLU A 221 -56.04 -32.24 -35.59
C GLU A 221 -57.06 -31.50 -34.70
N PHE A 222 -57.13 -31.87 -33.42
CA PHE A 222 -58.04 -31.28 -32.43
C PHE A 222 -57.39 -30.19 -31.56
N CYS A 223 -56.05 -30.10 -31.56
CA CYS A 223 -55.27 -29.17 -30.75
C CYS A 223 -55.81 -27.71 -30.77
N PRO A 224 -56.16 -27.10 -31.92
CA PRO A 224 -56.67 -25.73 -31.93
C PRO A 224 -57.92 -25.51 -31.06
N LYS A 225 -58.91 -26.39 -31.22
CA LYS A 225 -60.17 -26.34 -30.48
C LYS A 225 -59.96 -26.77 -29.02
N LEU A 226 -59.11 -27.76 -28.79
CA LEU A 226 -58.77 -28.25 -27.45
C LEU A 226 -58.10 -27.16 -26.60
N VAL A 227 -57.12 -26.44 -27.16
CA VAL A 227 -56.43 -25.34 -26.46
C VAL A 227 -57.42 -24.23 -26.12
N TYR A 228 -58.26 -23.81 -27.08
CA TYR A 228 -59.27 -22.76 -26.84
C TYR A 228 -60.24 -23.13 -25.71
N LEU A 229 -60.87 -24.32 -25.79
CA LEU A 229 -61.82 -24.78 -24.79
C LEU A 229 -61.17 -25.01 -23.42
N SER A 230 -59.91 -25.44 -23.39
CA SER A 230 -59.16 -25.59 -22.13
C SER A 230 -58.89 -24.24 -21.48
N LEU A 231 -58.48 -23.23 -22.26
CA LEU A 231 -58.27 -21.86 -21.75
C LEU A 231 -59.59 -21.21 -21.31
N GLU A 232 -60.67 -21.41 -22.06
CA GLU A 232 -62.00 -20.95 -21.68
C GLU A 232 -62.47 -21.61 -20.36
N ALA A 233 -62.27 -22.92 -20.22
CA ALA A 233 -62.58 -23.64 -18.99
C ALA A 233 -61.74 -23.12 -17.81
N LEU A 234 -60.44 -22.90 -18.01
CA LEU A 234 -59.52 -22.36 -17.00
C LEU A 234 -59.94 -20.97 -16.53
N MET A 235 -60.34 -20.10 -17.46
CA MET A 235 -60.79 -18.74 -17.19
C MET A 235 -62.09 -18.71 -16.36
N LYS A 236 -63.01 -19.66 -16.59
CA LYS A 236 -64.34 -19.67 -15.96
C LYS A 236 -64.40 -20.44 -14.65
N THR A 237 -63.52 -21.43 -14.44
CA THR A 237 -63.58 -22.30 -13.26
C THR A 237 -63.14 -21.60 -11.97
N GLN A 238 -63.83 -21.96 -10.89
CA GLN A 238 -63.45 -21.59 -9.51
C GLN A 238 -62.96 -22.79 -8.69
N ASN A 239 -62.91 -23.98 -9.29
CA ASN A 239 -62.48 -25.21 -8.62
C ASN A 239 -60.99 -25.47 -8.90
N ASP A 240 -60.18 -25.50 -7.85
CA ASP A 240 -58.74 -25.70 -7.95
C ASP A 240 -58.36 -27.09 -8.51
N ASP A 241 -59.16 -28.14 -8.30
CA ASP A 241 -58.93 -29.47 -8.91
C ASP A 241 -59.07 -29.41 -10.44
N VAL A 242 -60.06 -28.64 -10.93
CA VAL A 242 -60.28 -28.43 -12.36
C VAL A 242 -59.17 -27.56 -12.93
N ARG A 243 -58.71 -26.54 -12.19
CA ARG A 243 -57.56 -25.71 -12.57
C ARG A 243 -56.29 -26.54 -12.71
N LEU A 244 -55.97 -27.41 -11.75
CA LEU A 244 -54.79 -28.28 -11.79
C LEU A 244 -54.81 -29.18 -13.03
N ASN A 245 -55.92 -29.87 -13.28
CA ASN A 245 -56.06 -30.73 -14.46
C ASN A 245 -55.93 -29.95 -15.77
N CYS A 246 -56.52 -28.75 -15.83
CA CYS A 246 -56.42 -27.89 -16.99
C CYS A 246 -54.98 -27.38 -17.23
N VAL A 247 -54.33 -26.87 -16.18
CA VAL A 247 -52.95 -26.39 -16.23
C VAL A 247 -51.99 -27.53 -16.60
N ALA A 248 -52.20 -28.74 -16.07
CA ALA A 248 -51.40 -29.91 -16.42
C ALA A 248 -51.51 -30.27 -17.90
N LEU A 249 -52.73 -30.30 -18.46
CA LEU A 249 -52.94 -30.50 -19.89
C LEU A 249 -52.25 -29.41 -20.73
N LEU A 250 -52.50 -28.14 -20.40
CA LEU A 250 -51.90 -27.00 -21.10
C LEU A 250 -50.37 -27.02 -21.04
N THR A 251 -49.78 -27.48 -19.92
CA THR A 251 -48.32 -27.57 -19.75
C THR A 251 -47.73 -28.60 -20.69
N VAL A 252 -48.37 -29.77 -20.84
CA VAL A 252 -47.94 -30.80 -21.78
C VAL A 252 -48.09 -30.32 -23.24
N LEU A 253 -49.18 -29.61 -23.55
CA LEU A 253 -49.38 -28.99 -24.86
C LEU A 253 -48.33 -27.89 -25.14
N ALA A 254 -47.92 -27.12 -24.13
CA ALA A 254 -46.86 -26.11 -24.22
C ALA A 254 -45.50 -26.75 -24.53
N GLN A 255 -45.12 -27.80 -23.79
CA GLN A 255 -43.87 -28.54 -23.98
C GLN A 255 -43.74 -29.09 -25.41
N ARG A 256 -44.87 -29.40 -26.04
CA ARG A 256 -44.95 -29.94 -27.39
C ARG A 256 -45.10 -28.88 -28.47
N GLY A 257 -45.14 -27.60 -28.11
CA GLY A 257 -45.17 -26.47 -29.04
C GLY A 257 -46.54 -26.07 -29.59
N PHE A 258 -47.65 -26.65 -29.10
CA PHE A 258 -49.01 -26.39 -29.62
C PHE A 258 -49.64 -25.08 -29.15
N LEU A 259 -49.02 -24.41 -28.17
CA LEU A 259 -49.43 -23.07 -27.72
C LEU A 259 -48.71 -21.95 -28.49
N GLY A 260 -47.69 -22.28 -29.30
CA GLY A 260 -46.93 -21.34 -30.12
C GLY A 260 -47.53 -21.14 -31.52
N ASN A 261 -47.08 -20.07 -32.18
CA ASN A 261 -47.64 -19.49 -33.39
C ASN A 261 -47.80 -20.42 -34.63
N GLU A 262 -48.88 -21.20 -34.70
CA GLU A 262 -49.40 -21.78 -35.97
C GLU A 262 -50.67 -21.06 -36.45
N HIS A 263 -50.61 -19.72 -36.62
CA HIS A 263 -51.71 -18.91 -37.17
C HIS A 263 -52.37 -19.51 -38.44
N ALA A 264 -51.64 -20.28 -39.23
CA ALA A 264 -52.13 -20.90 -40.47
C ALA A 264 -53.17 -22.03 -40.27
N LYS A 265 -53.17 -22.75 -39.13
CA LYS A 265 -54.17 -23.81 -38.86
C LYS A 265 -55.45 -23.28 -38.18
N TYR A 266 -55.35 -22.20 -37.41
CA TYR A 266 -56.47 -21.61 -36.68
C TYR A 266 -57.42 -20.78 -37.56
N LEU A 267 -56.92 -20.22 -38.67
CA LEU A 267 -57.77 -19.48 -39.63
C LEU A 267 -58.91 -20.31 -40.23
N LYS A 268 -58.79 -21.66 -40.25
CA LYS A 268 -59.85 -22.55 -40.75
C LYS A 268 -61.00 -22.75 -39.75
N PHE A 269 -60.81 -22.43 -38.48
CA PHE A 269 -61.85 -22.58 -37.44
C PHE A 269 -62.67 -21.29 -37.24
N ASN A 270 -62.07 -20.11 -37.43
CA ASN A 270 -62.68 -18.81 -37.12
C ASN A 270 -63.62 -18.23 -38.21
N GLU A 271 -64.09 -19.00 -39.19
CA GLU A 271 -65.03 -18.48 -40.19
C GLU A 271 -66.45 -18.21 -39.63
N LYS A 272 -66.72 -18.41 -38.33
CA LYS A 272 -68.08 -18.23 -37.77
C LYS A 272 -68.31 -17.27 -36.60
N ASP A 273 -67.32 -16.74 -35.89
CA ASP A 273 -67.61 -15.80 -34.79
C ASP A 273 -66.67 -14.58 -34.77
N GLN A 274 -67.21 -13.42 -35.16
CA GLN A 274 -66.50 -12.12 -35.17
C GLN A 274 -66.29 -11.49 -33.77
N GLY A 275 -66.34 -12.29 -32.69
CA GLY A 275 -66.31 -11.78 -31.31
C GLY A 275 -65.31 -12.45 -30.36
N GLU A 276 -64.55 -13.45 -30.81
CA GLU A 276 -63.66 -14.23 -29.93
C GLU A 276 -62.27 -13.60 -29.79
N PRO A 277 -61.70 -13.51 -28.57
CA PRO A 277 -60.39 -12.90 -28.35
C PRO A 277 -59.27 -13.75 -28.98
N PRO A 278 -58.17 -13.13 -29.42
CA PRO A 278 -56.97 -13.84 -29.84
C PRO A 278 -56.51 -14.83 -28.78
N LEU A 279 -56.03 -16.02 -29.17
CA LEU A 279 -55.67 -17.12 -28.27
C LEU A 279 -54.65 -16.71 -27.20
N ASN A 280 -53.72 -15.84 -27.56
CA ASN A 280 -52.71 -15.23 -26.69
C ASN A 280 -53.30 -14.26 -25.65
N THR A 281 -54.31 -13.46 -26.02
CA THR A 281 -55.07 -12.64 -25.06
C THR A 281 -55.93 -13.51 -24.14
N LEU A 282 -56.58 -14.55 -24.69
CA LEU A 282 -57.33 -15.52 -23.89
C LEU A 282 -56.41 -16.27 -22.91
N PHE A 283 -55.21 -16.67 -23.35
CA PHE A 283 -54.21 -17.30 -22.49
C PHE A 283 -53.80 -16.38 -21.34
N ALA A 284 -53.49 -15.11 -21.64
CA ALA A 284 -53.14 -14.12 -20.62
C ALA A 284 -54.29 -13.91 -19.61
N GLU A 285 -55.54 -13.87 -20.05
CA GLU A 285 -56.68 -13.72 -19.13
C GLU A 285 -56.91 -15.00 -18.31
N ALA A 286 -56.85 -16.18 -18.93
CA ALA A 286 -57.15 -17.47 -18.30
C ALA A 286 -56.21 -17.82 -17.14
N ILE A 287 -54.92 -17.45 -17.23
CA ILE A 287 -53.94 -17.76 -16.18
C ILE A 287 -54.03 -16.84 -14.95
N LYS A 288 -54.73 -15.70 -15.01
CA LYS A 288 -54.86 -14.76 -13.88
C LYS A 288 -55.57 -15.40 -12.68
N GLY A 289 -56.66 -16.14 -12.91
CA GLY A 289 -57.43 -16.82 -11.87
C GLY A 289 -56.61 -17.86 -11.09
N PRO A 290 -55.93 -18.81 -11.76
CA PRO A 290 -55.03 -19.77 -11.12
C PRO A 290 -53.86 -19.13 -10.37
N LEU A 291 -53.27 -18.03 -10.88
CA LEU A 291 -52.21 -17.29 -10.15
C LEU A 291 -52.73 -16.67 -8.84
N LEU A 292 -54.01 -16.29 -8.79
CA LEU A 292 -54.67 -15.76 -7.59
C LEU A 292 -55.22 -16.84 -6.63
N SER A 293 -55.05 -18.13 -6.94
CA SER A 293 -55.53 -19.21 -6.08
C SER A 293 -54.84 -19.19 -4.71
N SER A 294 -55.57 -19.58 -3.66
CA SER A 294 -54.98 -19.83 -2.33
C SER A 294 -54.19 -21.15 -2.28
N ASP A 295 -54.37 -22.02 -3.27
CA ASP A 295 -53.65 -23.29 -3.36
C ASP A 295 -52.27 -23.07 -4.01
N ARG A 296 -51.21 -23.41 -3.26
CA ARG A 296 -49.82 -23.28 -3.71
C ARG A 296 -49.49 -24.19 -4.88
N GLU A 297 -50.12 -25.37 -4.96
CA GLU A 297 -49.88 -26.33 -6.05
C GLU A 297 -50.44 -25.79 -7.38
N VAL A 298 -51.61 -25.13 -7.33
CA VAL A 298 -52.20 -24.44 -8.48
C VAL A 298 -51.30 -23.30 -8.95
N GLN A 299 -50.83 -22.46 -8.02
CA GLN A 299 -49.92 -21.36 -8.34
C GLN A 299 -48.61 -21.87 -8.95
N LEU A 300 -47.99 -22.89 -8.35
CA LEU A 300 -46.75 -23.49 -8.82
C LEU A 300 -46.91 -24.07 -10.23
N SER A 301 -47.95 -24.89 -10.44
CA SER A 301 -48.23 -25.50 -11.74
C SER A 301 -48.50 -24.44 -12.81
N THR A 302 -49.17 -23.34 -12.45
CA THR A 302 -49.46 -22.25 -13.38
C THR A 302 -48.19 -21.48 -13.75
N LEU A 303 -47.28 -21.24 -12.80
CA LEU A 303 -45.99 -20.63 -13.08
C LEU A 303 -45.12 -21.53 -13.96
N GLU A 304 -45.14 -22.85 -13.74
CA GLU A 304 -44.48 -23.81 -14.63
C GLU A 304 -45.05 -23.78 -16.04
N LEU A 305 -46.38 -23.69 -16.20
CA LEU A 305 -47.02 -23.49 -17.50
C LEU A 305 -46.48 -22.24 -18.20
N ILE A 306 -46.40 -21.10 -17.49
CA ILE A 306 -45.85 -19.85 -18.02
C ILE A 306 -44.39 -20.04 -18.46
N ILE A 307 -43.55 -20.66 -17.64
CA ILE A 307 -42.14 -20.94 -17.98
C ILE A 307 -42.06 -21.81 -19.24
N ARG A 308 -42.85 -22.88 -19.34
CA ARG A 308 -42.86 -23.76 -20.51
C ARG A 308 -43.34 -23.04 -21.77
N TYR A 309 -44.38 -22.22 -21.64
CA TYR A 309 -44.89 -21.39 -22.73
C TYR A 309 -43.81 -20.44 -23.25
N LEU A 310 -43.12 -19.71 -22.36
CA LEU A 310 -42.08 -18.73 -22.69
C LEU A 310 -40.76 -19.36 -23.15
N SER A 311 -40.46 -20.59 -22.73
CA SER A 311 -39.22 -21.31 -23.08
C SER A 311 -39.32 -22.03 -24.42
N SER A 312 -40.50 -22.12 -25.03
CA SER A 312 -40.68 -22.78 -26.32
C SER A 312 -39.93 -22.00 -27.43
N GLN A 313 -39.26 -22.71 -28.35
CA GLN A 313 -38.54 -22.11 -29.49
C GLN A 313 -39.43 -21.25 -30.42
N VAL A 314 -40.74 -21.29 -30.22
CA VAL A 314 -41.77 -20.63 -31.03
C VAL A 314 -42.24 -19.31 -30.40
N ALA A 315 -41.97 -19.06 -29.11
CA ALA A 315 -42.41 -17.85 -28.43
C ALA A 315 -41.70 -16.60 -28.98
N SER A 316 -42.45 -15.76 -29.68
CA SER A 316 -41.99 -14.49 -30.22
C SER A 316 -41.92 -13.42 -29.11
N ILE A 317 -41.02 -12.45 -29.26
CA ILE A 317 -40.90 -11.31 -28.32
C ILE A 317 -42.24 -10.59 -28.12
N LYS A 318 -43.12 -10.60 -29.14
CA LYS A 318 -44.47 -10.02 -29.09
C LYS A 318 -45.40 -10.73 -28.11
N GLU A 319 -45.29 -12.04 -27.96
CA GLU A 319 -46.11 -12.81 -27.01
C GLU A 319 -45.65 -12.58 -25.56
N ILE A 320 -44.33 -12.45 -25.35
CA ILE A 320 -43.77 -12.07 -24.05
C ILE A 320 -44.25 -10.66 -23.67
N GLN A 321 -44.18 -9.71 -24.61
CA GLN A 321 -44.66 -8.34 -24.41
C GLN A 321 -46.15 -8.30 -24.06
N LEU A 322 -47.00 -9.09 -24.73
CA LEU A 322 -48.43 -9.16 -24.44
C LEU A 322 -48.70 -9.61 -22.99
N LEU A 323 -48.01 -10.64 -22.49
CA LEU A 323 -48.18 -11.07 -21.10
C LEU A 323 -47.79 -9.99 -20.09
N VAL A 324 -46.75 -9.22 -20.40
CA VAL A 324 -46.32 -8.09 -19.57
C VAL A 324 -47.35 -6.96 -19.58
N GLU A 325 -47.91 -6.63 -20.75
CA GLU A 325 -48.95 -5.61 -20.91
C GLU A 325 -50.26 -6.00 -20.20
N GLU A 326 -50.58 -7.31 -20.17
CA GLU A 326 -51.73 -7.89 -19.46
C GLU A 326 -51.54 -8.03 -17.94
N ASN A 327 -50.50 -7.39 -17.37
CA ASN A 327 -50.18 -7.35 -15.93
C ASN A 327 -49.81 -8.70 -15.30
N ILE A 328 -49.43 -9.72 -16.08
CA ILE A 328 -49.02 -11.03 -15.53
C ILE A 328 -47.83 -10.89 -14.58
N VAL A 329 -46.92 -9.98 -14.89
CA VAL A 329 -45.75 -9.67 -14.05
C VAL A 329 -46.16 -9.23 -12.63
N ASP A 330 -47.23 -8.44 -12.50
CA ASP A 330 -47.69 -7.93 -11.20
C ASP A 330 -48.25 -9.06 -10.33
N TYR A 331 -48.98 -10.01 -10.93
CA TYR A 331 -49.41 -11.23 -10.23
C TYR A 331 -48.23 -12.07 -9.75
N VAL A 332 -47.19 -12.23 -10.59
CA VAL A 332 -45.99 -12.98 -10.20
C VAL A 332 -45.26 -12.28 -9.05
N PHE A 333 -45.14 -10.95 -9.05
CA PHE A 333 -44.55 -10.21 -7.93
C PHE A 333 -45.37 -10.29 -6.64
N GLU A 334 -46.70 -10.29 -6.72
CA GLU A 334 -47.54 -10.49 -5.53
C GLU A 334 -47.37 -11.90 -4.96
N ILE A 335 -47.24 -12.94 -5.79
CA ILE A 335 -46.90 -14.30 -5.32
C ILE A 335 -45.54 -14.32 -4.60
N VAL A 336 -44.53 -13.66 -5.17
CA VAL A 336 -43.21 -13.51 -4.52
C VAL A 336 -43.36 -12.84 -3.16
N ARG A 337 -44.13 -11.76 -3.08
CA ARG A 337 -44.40 -11.02 -1.84
C ARG A 337 -45.08 -11.90 -0.78
N PHE A 338 -46.10 -12.68 -1.15
CA PHE A 338 -46.79 -13.60 -0.22
C PHE A 338 -45.93 -14.78 0.22
N SER A 339 -44.99 -15.21 -0.62
CA SER A 339 -44.04 -16.29 -0.29
C SER A 339 -42.93 -15.87 0.69
N GLU A 340 -42.86 -14.58 1.06
CA GLU A 340 -41.76 -13.96 1.82
C GLU A 340 -40.34 -14.22 1.23
N GLY A 341 -40.25 -14.69 -0.02
CA GLY A 341 -39.00 -15.02 -0.69
C GLY A 341 -38.30 -16.30 -0.21
N LYS A 342 -38.96 -17.17 0.59
CA LYS A 342 -38.35 -18.38 1.19
C LYS A 342 -38.85 -19.71 0.59
N ASP A 343 -39.95 -19.69 -0.15
CA ASP A 343 -40.63 -20.88 -0.68
C ASP A 343 -40.04 -21.32 -2.04
N PRO A 344 -39.99 -22.62 -2.41
CA PRO A 344 -39.80 -23.05 -3.81
C PRO A 344 -40.66 -22.29 -4.82
N LEU A 345 -41.83 -21.79 -4.43
CA LEU A 345 -42.65 -20.90 -5.25
C LEU A 345 -41.91 -19.61 -5.66
N ALA A 346 -41.17 -18.98 -4.74
CA ALA A 346 -40.38 -17.78 -5.04
C ALA A 346 -39.31 -18.05 -6.12
N LYS A 347 -38.70 -19.23 -6.07
CA LYS A 347 -37.72 -19.69 -7.07
C LYS A 347 -38.34 -19.76 -8.47
N VAL A 348 -39.52 -20.37 -8.60
CA VAL A 348 -40.23 -20.49 -9.88
C VAL A 348 -40.72 -19.12 -10.37
N CYS A 349 -41.17 -18.25 -9.46
CA CYS A 349 -41.50 -16.87 -9.81
C CYS A 349 -40.29 -16.11 -10.39
N VAL A 350 -39.11 -16.21 -9.79
CA VAL A 350 -37.88 -15.57 -10.33
C VAL A 350 -37.55 -16.09 -11.72
N GLN A 351 -37.69 -17.40 -11.96
CA GLN A 351 -37.49 -17.99 -13.29
C GLN A 351 -38.49 -17.47 -14.32
N ALA A 352 -39.76 -17.34 -13.95
CA ALA A 352 -40.78 -16.77 -14.81
C ALA A 352 -40.50 -15.28 -15.13
N LEU A 353 -40.12 -14.49 -14.11
CA LEU A 353 -39.74 -13.09 -14.27
C LEU A 353 -38.51 -12.91 -15.17
N ASP A 354 -37.50 -13.77 -15.03
CA ASP A 354 -36.31 -13.76 -15.88
C ASP A 354 -36.67 -13.95 -17.36
N LEU A 355 -37.57 -14.89 -17.68
CA LEU A 355 -38.07 -15.08 -19.04
C LEU A 355 -38.92 -13.91 -19.54
N LEU A 356 -39.80 -13.37 -18.70
CA LEU A 356 -40.61 -12.19 -19.02
C LEU A 356 -39.75 -10.93 -19.25
N SER A 357 -38.56 -10.88 -18.63
CA SER A 357 -37.62 -9.77 -18.79
C SER A 357 -37.06 -9.61 -20.22
N ARG A 358 -37.29 -10.60 -21.10
CA ARG A 358 -36.98 -10.53 -22.55
C ARG A 358 -37.85 -9.52 -23.30
N ALA A 359 -38.96 -9.06 -22.71
CA ALA A 359 -39.79 -8.00 -23.28
C ALA A 359 -39.19 -6.59 -23.14
N GLU A 360 -38.04 -6.44 -22.47
CA GLU A 360 -37.33 -5.17 -22.29
C GLU A 360 -38.19 -4.02 -21.70
N GLN A 361 -38.57 -3.02 -22.51
CA GLN A 361 -39.17 -1.76 -22.05
C GLN A 361 -40.49 -1.93 -21.27
N PRO A 362 -41.51 -2.65 -21.80
CA PRO A 362 -42.72 -3.00 -21.05
C PRO A 362 -42.45 -3.64 -19.69
N PHE A 363 -41.44 -4.53 -19.61
CA PHE A 363 -41.12 -5.24 -18.37
C PHE A 363 -40.45 -4.33 -17.36
N ASN A 364 -39.53 -3.46 -17.80
CA ASN A 364 -38.80 -2.55 -16.92
C ASN A 364 -39.72 -1.64 -16.10
N GLN A 365 -40.85 -1.20 -16.68
CA GLN A 365 -41.85 -0.40 -15.97
C GLN A 365 -42.49 -1.16 -14.79
N ARG A 366 -42.77 -2.45 -14.99
CA ARG A 366 -43.34 -3.33 -13.95
C ARG A 366 -42.29 -3.76 -12.93
N LEU A 367 -41.08 -4.06 -13.39
CA LEU A 367 -39.93 -4.39 -12.54
C LEU A 367 -39.62 -3.27 -11.54
N ALA A 368 -39.72 -2.01 -11.96
CA ALA A 368 -39.47 -0.87 -11.08
C ALA A 368 -40.47 -0.80 -9.90
N VAL A 369 -41.73 -1.22 -10.11
CA VAL A 369 -42.75 -1.32 -9.06
C VAL A 369 -42.51 -2.55 -8.17
N GLY A 370 -42.16 -3.69 -8.79
CA GLY A 370 -41.92 -4.95 -8.10
C GLY A 370 -40.57 -5.07 -7.38
N PHE A 371 -39.64 -4.12 -7.59
CA PHE A 371 -38.25 -4.21 -7.13
C PHE A 371 -38.09 -4.57 -5.64
N ALA A 372 -38.88 -3.94 -4.76
CA ALA A 372 -38.81 -4.16 -3.32
C ALA A 372 -39.05 -5.63 -2.92
N THR A 373 -39.81 -6.38 -3.72
CA THR A 373 -40.09 -7.81 -3.47
C THR A 373 -38.89 -8.72 -3.79
N LEU A 374 -37.93 -8.24 -4.60
CA LEU A 374 -36.73 -9.01 -4.95
C LEU A 374 -35.66 -8.96 -3.85
N ILE A 375 -35.66 -7.94 -2.98
CA ILE A 375 -34.65 -7.78 -1.93
C ILE A 375 -34.74 -8.89 -0.86
N PRO A 376 -35.92 -9.26 -0.32
CA PRO A 376 -36.05 -10.41 0.59
C PRO A 376 -35.65 -11.73 -0.06
N VAL A 377 -35.97 -11.93 -1.35
CA VAL A 377 -35.54 -13.11 -2.11
C VAL A 377 -34.03 -13.17 -2.19
N LEU A 378 -33.38 -12.05 -2.54
CA LEU A 378 -31.93 -11.97 -2.61
C LEU A 378 -31.30 -12.27 -1.23
N ARG A 379 -31.84 -11.72 -0.13
CA ARG A 379 -31.35 -12.01 1.23
C ARG A 379 -31.35 -13.51 1.52
N HIS A 380 -32.46 -14.20 1.24
CA HIS A 380 -32.57 -15.63 1.51
C HIS A 380 -31.62 -16.44 0.62
N VAL A 381 -31.60 -16.14 -0.68
CA VAL A 381 -30.77 -16.83 -1.65
C VAL A 381 -29.27 -16.56 -1.37
N ALA A 382 -28.91 -15.40 -0.83
CA ALA A 382 -27.56 -15.04 -0.41
C ALA A 382 -27.04 -15.87 0.79
N GLU A 383 -27.90 -16.52 1.58
CA GLU A 383 -27.47 -17.37 2.69
C GLU A 383 -26.97 -18.74 2.22
N VAL A 384 -27.43 -19.21 1.05
CA VAL A 384 -27.19 -20.56 0.53
C VAL A 384 -26.08 -20.55 -0.55
N PRO A 385 -25.02 -21.38 -0.42
CA PRO A 385 -23.97 -21.47 -1.45
C PRO A 385 -24.48 -22.13 -2.74
N PHE A 386 -24.01 -21.65 -3.90
CA PHE A 386 -24.36 -22.15 -5.24
C PHE A 386 -25.87 -22.28 -5.53
N HIS A 387 -26.68 -21.37 -4.98
CA HIS A 387 -28.12 -21.41 -5.16
C HIS A 387 -28.50 -21.21 -6.64
N PRO A 388 -29.38 -22.05 -7.22
CA PRO A 388 -29.62 -22.10 -8.67
C PRO A 388 -30.26 -20.84 -9.28
N VAL A 389 -30.78 -19.92 -8.47
CA VAL A 389 -31.37 -18.65 -8.95
C VAL A 389 -30.55 -17.40 -8.60
N HIS A 390 -29.34 -17.53 -8.02
CA HIS A 390 -28.47 -16.37 -7.72
C HIS A 390 -28.34 -15.43 -8.92
N ASN A 391 -27.95 -15.97 -10.07
CA ASN A 391 -27.70 -15.18 -11.28
C ASN A 391 -28.98 -14.50 -11.80
N GLN A 392 -30.11 -15.22 -11.79
CA GLN A 392 -31.39 -14.69 -12.29
C GLN A 392 -31.91 -13.55 -11.40
N THR A 393 -31.89 -13.73 -10.08
CA THR A 393 -32.28 -12.68 -9.12
C THR A 393 -31.40 -11.45 -9.27
N LEU A 394 -30.07 -11.62 -9.32
CA LEU A 394 -29.14 -10.50 -9.50
C LEU A 394 -29.29 -9.82 -10.87
N THR A 395 -29.52 -10.58 -11.94
CA THR A 395 -29.74 -10.02 -13.29
C THR A 395 -30.98 -9.13 -13.33
N LEU A 396 -32.09 -9.55 -12.69
CA LEU A 396 -33.29 -8.73 -12.58
C LEU A 396 -33.03 -7.45 -11.78
N ILE A 397 -32.31 -7.55 -10.65
CA ILE A 397 -31.91 -6.39 -9.84
C ILE A 397 -31.02 -5.43 -10.65
N TRP A 398 -30.01 -5.95 -11.35
CA TRP A 398 -29.12 -5.18 -12.19
C TRP A 398 -29.86 -4.46 -13.31
N LYS A 399 -30.79 -5.13 -14.00
CA LYS A 399 -31.66 -4.51 -15.02
C LYS A 399 -32.47 -3.35 -14.45
N CYS A 400 -33.03 -3.50 -13.24
CA CYS A 400 -33.79 -2.42 -12.61
C CYS A 400 -32.91 -1.21 -12.30
N ILE A 401 -31.75 -1.41 -11.68
CA ILE A 401 -30.85 -0.32 -11.25
C ILE A 401 -30.25 0.40 -12.45
N SER A 402 -29.86 -0.33 -13.49
CA SER A 402 -29.25 0.25 -14.70
C SER A 402 -30.24 1.00 -15.59
N ARG A 403 -31.50 0.53 -15.68
CA ARG A 403 -32.52 1.11 -16.58
C ARG A 403 -33.47 2.09 -15.88
N CYS A 404 -33.65 1.97 -14.57
CA CYS A 404 -34.59 2.78 -13.78
C CYS A 404 -33.93 3.39 -12.53
N PRO A 405 -32.82 4.14 -12.64
CA PRO A 405 -32.04 4.62 -11.50
C PRO A 405 -32.77 5.62 -10.58
N GLY A 406 -33.89 6.21 -11.02
CA GLY A 406 -34.66 7.17 -10.21
C GLY A 406 -35.80 6.57 -9.39
N VAL A 407 -36.11 5.27 -9.56
CA VAL A 407 -37.31 4.65 -8.97
C VAL A 407 -37.02 3.90 -7.66
N VAL A 408 -35.77 3.50 -7.45
CA VAL A 408 -35.37 2.72 -6.27
C VAL A 408 -35.10 3.65 -5.08
N SER A 409 -35.70 3.37 -3.92
CA SER A 409 -35.46 4.15 -2.71
C SER A 409 -34.06 3.90 -2.13
N ALA A 410 -33.49 4.92 -1.48
CA ALA A 410 -32.17 4.83 -0.85
C ALA A 410 -32.09 3.69 0.19
N SER A 411 -33.17 3.41 0.92
CA SER A 411 -33.24 2.30 1.90
C SER A 411 -33.05 0.93 1.26
N HIS A 412 -33.63 0.69 0.08
CA HIS A 412 -33.48 -0.59 -0.62
C HIS A 412 -32.09 -0.72 -1.26
N ILE A 413 -31.49 0.40 -1.71
CA ILE A 413 -30.10 0.40 -2.17
C ILE A 413 -29.16 0.07 -1.01
N GLU A 414 -29.36 0.65 0.17
CA GLU A 414 -28.55 0.39 1.35
C GLU A 414 -28.60 -1.10 1.76
N GLU A 415 -29.82 -1.65 1.83
CA GLU A 415 -30.04 -3.07 2.12
C GLU A 415 -29.39 -3.98 1.05
N LEU A 416 -29.52 -3.62 -0.23
CA LEU A 416 -28.89 -4.33 -1.33
C LEU A 416 -27.37 -4.34 -1.19
N VAL A 417 -26.76 -3.18 -0.95
CA VAL A 417 -25.30 -3.05 -0.81
C VAL A 417 -24.78 -3.94 0.31
N LEU A 418 -25.45 -3.96 1.47
CA LEU A 418 -25.08 -4.82 2.59
C LEU A 418 -25.15 -6.31 2.24
N ILE A 419 -26.19 -6.73 1.50
CA ILE A 419 -26.32 -8.13 1.06
C ILE A 419 -25.19 -8.48 0.08
N LEU A 420 -24.93 -7.63 -0.92
CA LEU A 420 -23.92 -7.89 -1.96
C LEU A 420 -22.50 -7.90 -1.39
N THR A 421 -22.14 -6.96 -0.52
CA THR A 421 -20.83 -6.95 0.14
C THR A 421 -20.65 -8.16 1.05
N SER A 422 -21.71 -8.57 1.77
CA SER A 422 -21.70 -9.80 2.56
C SER A 422 -21.51 -11.06 1.70
N MET A 423 -22.18 -11.16 0.54
CA MET A 423 -21.98 -12.27 -0.40
C MET A 423 -20.54 -12.36 -0.90
N LEU A 424 -19.94 -11.22 -1.27
CA LEU A 424 -18.55 -11.17 -1.72
C LEU A 424 -17.58 -11.56 -0.59
N LEU A 425 -17.77 -11.02 0.62
CA LEU A 425 -16.90 -11.32 1.76
C LEU A 425 -16.98 -12.80 2.17
N ARG A 426 -18.19 -13.37 2.23
CA ARG A 426 -18.37 -14.80 2.53
C ARG A 426 -17.79 -15.69 1.44
N ASN A 427 -17.78 -15.25 0.18
CA ASN A 427 -17.11 -15.96 -0.90
C ASN A 427 -15.58 -15.94 -0.73
N VAL A 428 -15.00 -14.79 -0.38
CA VAL A 428 -13.57 -14.66 -0.07
C VAL A 428 -13.16 -15.55 1.11
N ASN A 429 -13.98 -15.62 2.15
CA ASN A 429 -13.74 -16.46 3.33
C ASN A 429 -13.99 -17.96 3.10
N GLY A 430 -14.47 -18.36 1.91
CA GLY A 430 -14.82 -19.74 1.58
C GLY A 430 -16.11 -20.28 2.20
N GLU A 431 -16.91 -19.42 2.84
CA GLU A 431 -18.20 -19.76 3.44
C GLU A 431 -19.34 -19.82 2.40
N MET A 432 -19.18 -19.13 1.29
CA MET A 432 -20.17 -19.05 0.21
C MET A 432 -19.52 -19.42 -1.12
N GLY A 433 -20.17 -20.28 -1.90
CA GLY A 433 -19.74 -20.60 -3.26
C GLY A 433 -20.51 -19.78 -4.28
N LEU A 434 -19.84 -18.85 -4.96
CA LEU A 434 -20.41 -18.11 -6.09
C LEU A 434 -19.87 -18.63 -7.42
N LEU A 435 -20.75 -18.78 -8.41
CA LEU A 435 -20.35 -18.99 -9.79
C LEU A 435 -19.72 -17.70 -10.36
N PRO A 436 -18.77 -17.78 -11.30
CA PRO A 436 -18.13 -16.59 -11.89
C PRO A 436 -19.10 -15.55 -12.42
N ASP A 437 -20.18 -15.96 -13.10
CA ASP A 437 -21.21 -15.04 -13.62
C ASP A 437 -21.98 -14.33 -12.50
N THR A 438 -22.20 -15.02 -11.38
CA THR A 438 -22.86 -14.47 -10.20
C THR A 438 -21.96 -13.44 -9.52
N PHE A 439 -20.67 -13.74 -9.41
CA PHE A 439 -19.65 -12.81 -8.91
C PHE A 439 -19.57 -11.56 -9.79
N ALA A 440 -19.46 -11.75 -11.11
CA ALA A 440 -19.41 -10.67 -12.10
C ALA A 440 -20.62 -9.75 -12.03
N THR A 441 -21.83 -10.33 -11.93
CA THR A 441 -23.08 -9.57 -11.81
C THR A 441 -23.14 -8.81 -10.49
N THR A 442 -22.65 -9.40 -9.40
CA THR A 442 -22.56 -8.77 -8.06
C THR A 442 -21.68 -7.51 -8.11
N CYS A 443 -20.47 -7.61 -8.65
CA CYS A 443 -19.58 -6.46 -8.86
C CYS A 443 -20.23 -5.41 -9.78
N SER A 444 -20.87 -5.85 -10.86
CA SER A 444 -21.53 -4.96 -11.84
C SER A 444 -22.68 -4.16 -11.22
N ILE A 445 -23.46 -4.75 -10.31
CA ILE A 445 -24.49 -4.03 -9.58
C ILE A 445 -23.88 -2.94 -8.71
N LEU A 446 -22.84 -3.26 -7.92
CA LEU A 446 -22.15 -2.28 -7.08
C LEU A 446 -21.56 -1.12 -7.90
N VAL A 447 -20.91 -1.42 -9.03
CA VAL A 447 -20.42 -0.43 -10.00
C VAL A 447 -21.56 0.45 -10.53
N THR A 448 -22.69 -0.15 -10.90
CA THR A 448 -23.85 0.58 -11.43
C THR A 448 -24.48 1.49 -10.36
N VAL A 449 -24.52 1.04 -9.11
CA VAL A 449 -24.99 1.85 -7.97
C VAL A 449 -24.08 3.06 -7.77
N MET A 450 -22.76 2.87 -7.78
CA MET A 450 -21.78 3.96 -7.60
C MET A 450 -21.80 4.98 -8.75
N LYS A 451 -21.99 4.53 -10.00
CA LYS A 451 -22.13 5.43 -11.16
C LYS A 451 -23.36 6.34 -11.12
N SER A 452 -24.41 5.92 -10.42
CA SER A 452 -25.69 6.61 -10.46
C SER A 452 -25.77 7.69 -9.38
N PRO A 453 -25.93 8.99 -9.74
CA PRO A 453 -26.02 10.06 -8.74
C PRO A 453 -27.27 9.94 -7.84
N SER A 454 -28.33 9.27 -8.30
CA SER A 454 -29.58 9.04 -7.57
C SER A 454 -29.47 8.01 -6.44
N HIS A 455 -28.40 7.20 -6.41
CA HIS A 455 -28.22 6.09 -5.46
C HIS A 455 -27.13 6.37 -4.41
N ARG A 456 -26.76 7.63 -4.19
CA ARG A 456 -25.74 7.99 -3.18
C ARG A 456 -26.26 7.73 -1.76
N VAL A 457 -25.72 6.69 -1.12
CA VAL A 457 -26.04 6.30 0.26
C VAL A 457 -24.82 6.55 1.16
N PRO A 458 -24.98 7.13 2.36
CA PRO A 458 -23.85 7.49 3.24
C PRO A 458 -23.01 6.29 3.73
N HIS A 459 -23.57 5.09 3.79
CA HIS A 459 -22.87 3.88 4.26
C HIS A 459 -22.27 3.01 3.13
N LEU A 460 -22.50 3.38 1.86
CA LEU A 460 -22.01 2.63 0.69
C LEU A 460 -20.49 2.53 0.66
N ALA A 461 -19.81 3.68 0.82
CA ALA A 461 -18.36 3.74 0.69
C ALA A 461 -17.64 2.88 1.76
N ARG A 462 -18.12 2.90 3.00
CA ARG A 462 -17.56 2.12 4.10
C ARG A 462 -17.75 0.61 3.88
N SER A 463 -18.95 0.19 3.47
CA SER A 463 -19.29 -1.22 3.28
C SER A 463 -18.50 -1.86 2.13
N VAL A 464 -18.27 -1.12 1.05
CA VAL A 464 -17.49 -1.60 -0.09
C VAL A 464 -15.99 -1.62 0.24
N ARG A 465 -15.48 -0.62 0.96
CA ARG A 465 -14.07 -0.58 1.42
C ARG A 465 -13.67 -1.82 2.20
N GLU A 466 -14.49 -2.24 3.18
CA GLU A 466 -14.17 -3.38 4.06
C GLU A 466 -13.95 -4.69 3.29
N VAL A 467 -14.58 -4.83 2.12
CA VAL A 467 -14.50 -6.02 1.29
C VAL A 467 -13.46 -5.91 0.18
N LEU A 468 -13.20 -4.70 -0.34
CA LEU A 468 -12.35 -4.50 -1.53
C LEU A 468 -10.94 -5.06 -1.41
N GLU A 469 -10.25 -4.80 -0.29
CA GLU A 469 -8.88 -5.28 -0.07
C GLU A 469 -8.83 -6.82 -0.06
N HIS A 470 -9.71 -7.44 0.73
CA HIS A 470 -9.85 -8.89 0.81
C HIS A 470 -10.24 -9.50 -0.54
N LEU A 471 -11.12 -8.83 -1.29
CA LEU A 471 -11.60 -9.27 -2.60
C LEU A 471 -10.48 -9.30 -3.63
N VAL A 472 -9.71 -8.22 -3.75
CA VAL A 472 -8.60 -8.13 -4.72
C VAL A 472 -7.52 -9.14 -4.35
N SER A 473 -7.12 -9.21 -3.08
CA SER A 473 -6.13 -10.19 -2.61
C SER A 473 -6.53 -11.64 -2.91
N PHE A 474 -7.80 -12.00 -2.64
CA PHE A 474 -8.35 -13.31 -3.00
C PHE A 474 -8.30 -13.56 -4.51
N CYS A 475 -8.80 -12.62 -5.33
CA CYS A 475 -8.83 -12.79 -6.77
C CYS A 475 -7.42 -12.90 -7.39
N LEU A 476 -6.42 -12.20 -6.84
CA LEU A 476 -5.03 -12.32 -7.26
C LEU A 476 -4.46 -13.70 -6.91
N SER A 477 -4.90 -14.33 -5.83
CA SER A 477 -4.44 -15.68 -5.44
C SER A 477 -5.09 -16.81 -6.25
N THR A 478 -6.30 -16.59 -6.80
CA THR A 478 -7.07 -17.59 -7.54
C THR A 478 -7.16 -17.33 -9.05
N PHE A 479 -6.41 -16.35 -9.57
CA PHE A 479 -6.57 -15.86 -10.95
C PHE A 479 -6.38 -16.95 -12.02
N GLU A 480 -5.49 -17.92 -11.79
CA GLU A 480 -5.23 -19.02 -12.74
C GLU A 480 -6.47 -19.89 -12.96
N ALA A 481 -7.29 -20.06 -11.91
CA ALA A 481 -8.51 -20.86 -11.99
C ALA A 481 -9.70 -20.04 -12.51
N GLN A 482 -9.78 -18.75 -12.14
CA GLN A 482 -10.95 -17.90 -12.39
C GLN A 482 -10.55 -16.45 -12.76
N PRO A 483 -9.99 -16.21 -13.97
CA PRO A 483 -9.49 -14.89 -14.38
C PRO A 483 -10.60 -13.83 -14.48
N THR A 484 -11.82 -14.25 -14.83
CA THR A 484 -12.97 -13.35 -14.97
C THR A 484 -13.35 -12.67 -13.66
N GLN A 485 -13.11 -13.29 -12.50
CA GLN A 485 -13.39 -12.68 -11.20
C GLN A 485 -12.43 -11.51 -10.92
N LEU A 486 -11.14 -11.67 -11.21
CA LEU A 486 -10.17 -10.61 -11.06
C LEU A 486 -10.56 -9.39 -11.91
N LEU A 487 -10.93 -9.59 -13.18
CA LEU A 487 -11.35 -8.50 -14.07
C LEU A 487 -12.51 -7.68 -13.48
N HIS A 488 -13.55 -8.34 -12.97
CA HIS A 488 -14.71 -7.65 -12.38
C HIS A 488 -14.38 -6.99 -11.03
N SER A 489 -13.44 -7.56 -10.26
CA SER A 489 -12.93 -6.90 -9.05
C SER A 489 -12.15 -5.61 -9.37
N LEU A 490 -11.40 -5.59 -10.48
CA LEU A 490 -10.67 -4.39 -10.94
C LEU A 490 -11.64 -3.30 -11.42
N TYR A 491 -12.70 -3.67 -12.14
CA TYR A 491 -13.75 -2.71 -12.50
C TYR A 491 -14.43 -2.11 -11.27
N LEU A 492 -14.66 -2.92 -10.22
CA LEU A 492 -15.20 -2.44 -8.95
C LEU A 492 -14.22 -1.50 -8.24
N LEU A 493 -12.93 -1.85 -8.17
CA LEU A 493 -11.87 -1.05 -7.55
C LEU A 493 -11.74 0.32 -8.23
N LYS A 494 -11.68 0.34 -9.56
CA LYS A 494 -11.64 1.55 -10.38
C LYS A 494 -12.85 2.44 -10.12
N GLU A 495 -14.06 1.88 -10.18
CA GLU A 495 -15.27 2.68 -9.98
C GLU A 495 -15.38 3.21 -8.56
N PHE A 496 -14.97 2.41 -7.57
CA PHE A 496 -14.94 2.84 -6.18
C PHE A 496 -14.01 4.03 -5.95
N TYR A 497 -12.85 4.04 -6.61
CA TYR A 497 -11.94 5.19 -6.57
C TYR A 497 -12.61 6.45 -7.12
N VAL A 498 -13.21 6.37 -8.32
CA VAL A 498 -13.92 7.49 -8.95
C VAL A 498 -15.07 7.99 -8.06
N TYR A 499 -15.86 7.06 -7.50
CA TYR A 499 -16.93 7.37 -6.57
C TYR A 499 -16.45 8.11 -5.31
N SER A 500 -15.28 7.74 -4.78
CA SER A 500 -14.69 8.37 -3.59
C SER A 500 -14.18 9.80 -3.84
N HIS A 501 -14.03 10.20 -5.10
CA HIS A 501 -13.51 11.52 -5.49
C HIS A 501 -14.62 12.55 -5.77
N ASP A 502 -15.85 12.09 -6.05
CA ASP A 502 -16.94 12.96 -6.44
C ASP A 502 -17.42 13.85 -5.26
N ASN A 503 -17.30 15.18 -5.44
CA ASN A 503 -17.35 16.30 -4.48
C ASN A 503 -18.59 16.46 -3.54
N SER A 504 -19.34 15.40 -3.20
CA SER A 504 -20.51 15.51 -2.31
C SER A 504 -20.23 15.24 -0.83
N PHE A 505 -19.01 14.85 -0.45
CA PHE A 505 -18.61 14.65 0.94
C PHE A 505 -17.63 15.76 1.35
N ILE A 506 -18.20 16.83 1.90
CA ILE A 506 -17.51 17.95 2.56
C ILE A 506 -16.33 17.40 3.38
N ASP A 507 -15.08 17.81 3.06
CA ASP A 507 -13.82 17.69 3.84
C ASP A 507 -13.82 16.79 5.10
N ASP A 508 -14.31 15.55 4.97
CA ASP A 508 -14.43 14.62 6.08
C ASP A 508 -13.20 13.70 6.02
N PRO A 509 -12.40 13.55 7.08
CA PRO A 509 -11.25 12.64 7.11
C PRO A 509 -11.54 11.23 6.57
N THR A 510 -12.80 10.79 6.65
CA THR A 510 -13.26 9.50 6.14
C THR A 510 -13.13 9.34 4.62
N THR A 511 -13.20 10.41 3.82
CA THR A 511 -13.04 10.35 2.34
C THR A 511 -11.59 10.17 1.93
N LYS A 512 -10.67 10.80 2.65
CA LYS A 512 -9.22 10.62 2.45
C LYS A 512 -8.79 9.20 2.78
N ASP A 513 -9.33 8.63 3.86
CA ASP A 513 -9.08 7.23 4.23
C ASP A 513 -9.56 6.24 3.16
N LEU A 514 -10.67 6.54 2.47
CA LEU A 514 -11.21 5.70 1.39
C LEU A 514 -10.29 5.69 0.16
N GLN A 515 -9.77 6.85 -0.22
CA GLN A 515 -8.82 6.98 -1.33
C GLN A 515 -7.48 6.29 -1.02
N ASN A 516 -7.01 6.41 0.21
CA ASN A 516 -5.77 5.77 0.66
C ASN A 516 -5.85 4.24 0.57
N CYS A 517 -6.99 3.64 0.93
CA CYS A 517 -7.21 2.20 0.81
C CYS A 517 -7.03 1.70 -0.63
N VAL A 518 -7.56 2.42 -1.64
CA VAL A 518 -7.37 2.02 -3.05
C VAL A 518 -5.91 2.16 -3.49
N LEU A 519 -5.26 3.28 -3.15
CA LEU A 519 -3.86 3.50 -3.49
C LEU A 519 -2.95 2.45 -2.84
N GLU A 520 -3.25 2.07 -1.60
CA GLU A 520 -2.56 0.99 -0.89
C GLU A 520 -2.75 -0.33 -1.63
N VAL A 521 -3.99 -0.76 -1.93
CA VAL A 521 -4.25 -1.99 -2.70
C VAL A 521 -3.53 -2.00 -4.06
N CYS A 522 -3.53 -0.87 -4.77
CA CYS A 522 -2.84 -0.73 -6.05
C CYS A 522 -1.32 -0.86 -5.93
N THR A 523 -0.72 -0.26 -4.91
CA THR A 523 0.75 -0.24 -4.71
C THR A 523 1.29 -1.50 -4.05
N THR A 524 0.58 -2.07 -3.08
CA THR A 524 1.05 -3.21 -2.27
C THR A 524 0.69 -4.57 -2.87
N HIS A 525 -0.44 -4.67 -3.57
CA HIS A 525 -0.93 -5.95 -4.10
C HIS A 525 -0.93 -5.99 -5.62
N LEU A 526 -1.57 -5.03 -6.29
CA LEU A 526 -1.82 -5.13 -7.73
C LEU A 526 -0.56 -4.89 -8.57
N LEU A 527 0.24 -3.86 -8.23
CA LEU A 527 1.47 -3.53 -8.94
C LEU A 527 2.52 -4.66 -8.83
N PRO A 528 2.86 -5.21 -7.64
CA PRO A 528 3.78 -6.33 -7.56
C PRO A 528 3.28 -7.58 -8.29
N TRP A 529 1.98 -7.84 -8.24
CA TRP A 529 1.37 -8.99 -8.92
C TRP A 529 1.53 -8.89 -10.44
N VAL A 530 1.15 -7.76 -11.06
CA VAL A 530 1.20 -7.63 -12.53
C VAL A 530 2.63 -7.69 -13.05
N LEU A 531 3.60 -7.15 -12.30
CA LEU A 531 5.02 -7.26 -12.63
C LEU A 531 5.52 -8.71 -12.61
N ALA A 532 5.01 -9.53 -11.70
CA ALA A 532 5.41 -10.93 -11.54
C ALA A 532 4.73 -11.89 -12.54
N THR A 533 3.50 -11.60 -12.95
CA THR A 533 2.65 -12.55 -13.71
C THR A 533 2.45 -12.22 -15.18
N ILE A 534 3.01 -11.11 -15.68
CA ILE A 534 2.76 -10.58 -17.03
C ILE A 534 2.91 -11.61 -18.18
N ASN A 535 3.80 -12.59 -18.05
CA ASN A 535 4.05 -13.62 -19.06
C ASN A 535 2.95 -14.70 -19.15
N VAL A 536 2.06 -14.78 -18.15
CA VAL A 536 1.02 -15.82 -18.03
C VAL A 536 -0.40 -15.24 -18.17
N VAL A 537 -0.54 -13.93 -18.00
CA VAL A 537 -1.84 -13.23 -17.93
C VAL A 537 -2.36 -12.86 -19.32
N GLU A 538 -3.69 -12.88 -19.49
CA GLU A 538 -4.38 -12.45 -20.71
C GLU A 538 -4.39 -10.91 -20.88
N ASP A 539 -4.52 -10.45 -22.13
CA ASP A 539 -4.45 -9.02 -22.47
C ASP A 539 -5.54 -8.16 -21.78
N GLU A 540 -6.76 -8.67 -21.67
CA GLU A 540 -7.88 -7.96 -21.03
C GLU A 540 -7.67 -7.70 -19.53
N LEU A 541 -6.95 -8.58 -18.82
CA LEU A 541 -6.63 -8.38 -17.41
C LEU A 541 -5.59 -7.28 -17.23
N VAL A 542 -4.52 -7.29 -18.03
CA VAL A 542 -3.49 -6.24 -18.02
C VAL A 542 -4.11 -4.89 -18.37
N LEU A 543 -5.00 -4.86 -19.36
CA LEU A 543 -5.80 -3.67 -19.68
C LEU A 543 -6.62 -3.19 -18.49
N GLY A 544 -7.29 -4.09 -17.75
CA GLY A 544 -8.03 -3.75 -16.55
C GLY A 544 -7.18 -3.09 -15.46
N VAL A 545 -5.95 -3.59 -15.27
CA VAL A 545 -4.98 -2.99 -14.32
C VAL A 545 -4.55 -1.60 -14.79
N MET A 546 -4.12 -1.48 -16.05
CA MET A 546 -3.70 -0.18 -16.62
C MET A 546 -4.84 0.84 -16.61
N GLU A 547 -6.08 0.41 -16.87
CA GLU A 547 -7.25 1.27 -16.75
C GLU A 547 -7.48 1.78 -15.34
N THR A 548 -7.25 0.93 -14.34
CA THR A 548 -7.38 1.31 -12.94
C THR A 548 -6.31 2.33 -12.56
N PHE A 549 -5.04 2.08 -12.91
CA PHE A 549 -3.94 3.00 -12.64
C PHE A 549 -4.08 4.32 -13.40
N HIS A 550 -4.48 4.28 -14.67
CA HIS A 550 -4.73 5.49 -15.45
C HIS A 550 -5.90 6.30 -14.86
N SER A 551 -6.95 5.67 -14.33
CA SER A 551 -8.07 6.40 -13.68
C SER A 551 -7.63 7.16 -12.42
N ILE A 552 -6.60 6.65 -11.73
CA ILE A 552 -5.96 7.32 -10.58
C ILE A 552 -5.14 8.54 -11.07
N LEU A 553 -4.38 8.36 -12.16
CA LEU A 553 -3.51 9.41 -12.71
C LEU A 553 -4.28 10.55 -13.43
N LEU A 554 -5.54 10.34 -13.83
CA LEU A 554 -6.37 11.36 -14.49
C LEU A 554 -6.90 12.45 -13.55
N GLN A 555 -6.78 12.27 -12.23
CA GLN A 555 -7.29 13.25 -11.26
C GLN A 555 -6.31 14.40 -11.04
N ASP A 556 -6.80 15.53 -10.50
CA ASP A 556 -5.96 16.68 -10.18
C ASP A 556 -4.80 16.28 -9.24
N PRO A 557 -3.55 16.66 -9.54
CA PRO A 557 -2.38 16.15 -8.85
C PRO A 557 -2.34 16.64 -7.39
N ASP A 558 -2.55 15.70 -6.47
CA ASP A 558 -2.28 15.81 -5.03
C ASP A 558 -0.99 15.02 -4.68
N ILE A 559 -0.42 15.28 -3.49
CA ILE A 559 0.76 14.61 -2.93
C ILE A 559 0.66 13.09 -3.09
N ARG A 560 -0.53 12.53 -2.83
CA ARG A 560 -0.79 11.07 -2.88
C ARG A 560 -0.74 10.49 -4.30
N ILE A 561 -1.23 11.23 -5.28
CA ILE A 561 -1.19 10.80 -6.69
C ILE A 561 0.24 10.89 -7.20
N LEU A 562 0.98 11.92 -6.75
CA LEU A 562 2.39 12.03 -7.06
C LEU A 562 3.21 10.90 -6.43
N ASP A 563 2.94 10.50 -5.19
CA ASP A 563 3.58 9.34 -4.54
C ASP A 563 3.27 8.04 -5.31
N PHE A 564 2.03 7.87 -5.77
CA PHE A 564 1.66 6.75 -6.64
C PHE A 564 2.42 6.77 -7.98
N ALA A 565 2.50 7.93 -8.64
CA ALA A 565 3.26 8.11 -9.88
C ALA A 565 4.75 7.80 -9.67
N ASN A 566 5.36 8.31 -8.60
CA ASN A 566 6.75 8.01 -8.24
C ASN A 566 6.95 6.51 -7.96
N THR A 567 5.96 5.84 -7.35
CA THR A 567 6.00 4.38 -7.12
C THR A 567 6.01 3.62 -8.45
N LEU A 568 5.16 3.99 -9.41
CA LEU A 568 5.19 3.42 -10.77
C LEU A 568 6.55 3.67 -11.45
N LEU A 569 7.06 4.89 -11.37
CA LEU A 569 8.35 5.25 -11.98
C LEU A 569 9.53 4.48 -11.36
N SER A 570 9.48 4.20 -10.05
CA SER A 570 10.52 3.43 -9.35
C SER A 570 10.62 1.96 -9.79
N VAL A 571 9.58 1.41 -10.41
CA VAL A 571 9.54 0.04 -10.92
C VAL A 571 9.72 -0.03 -12.44
N SER A 572 10.29 1.01 -13.05
CA SER A 572 10.56 1.08 -14.50
C SER A 572 9.29 0.90 -15.35
N TRP A 573 8.23 1.64 -15.02
CA TRP A 573 6.93 1.51 -15.66
C TRP A 573 6.93 1.81 -17.17
N PHE A 574 7.83 2.65 -17.68
CA PHE A 574 7.93 2.89 -19.12
C PHE A 574 8.40 1.61 -19.82
N SER A 575 9.51 1.01 -19.38
CA SER A 575 9.97 -0.27 -19.95
C SER A 575 8.95 -1.39 -19.79
N PHE A 576 8.28 -1.47 -18.64
CA PHE A 576 7.18 -2.41 -18.43
C PHE A 576 6.03 -2.19 -19.41
N SER A 577 5.64 -0.93 -19.66
CA SER A 577 4.56 -0.60 -20.60
C SER A 577 4.90 -0.99 -22.04
N PHE A 578 6.14 -0.79 -22.49
CA PHE A 578 6.58 -1.27 -23.80
C PHE A 578 6.74 -2.79 -23.87
N THR A 579 7.08 -3.44 -22.76
CA THR A 579 7.04 -4.91 -22.66
C THR A 579 5.60 -5.43 -22.86
N CYS A 580 4.61 -4.76 -22.27
CA CYS A 580 3.20 -5.07 -22.50
C CYS A 580 2.81 -4.92 -23.98
N LEU A 581 3.32 -3.91 -24.70
CA LEU A 581 3.08 -3.75 -26.14
C LEU A 581 3.72 -4.87 -26.97
N GLY A 582 4.89 -5.34 -26.58
CA GLY A 582 5.56 -6.48 -27.22
C GLY A 582 4.82 -7.80 -27.02
N LEU A 583 4.25 -8.02 -25.83
CA LEU A 583 3.47 -9.22 -25.51
C LEU A 583 2.05 -9.18 -26.09
N PHE A 584 1.41 -8.00 -26.11
CA PHE A 584 0.02 -7.80 -26.52
C PHE A 584 -0.09 -6.71 -27.60
N PRO A 585 0.17 -7.03 -28.88
CA PRO A 585 0.23 -6.06 -29.98
C PRO A 585 -1.18 -5.68 -30.49
N SER A 586 -2.09 -5.28 -29.59
CA SER A 586 -3.43 -4.80 -29.94
C SER A 586 -3.48 -3.27 -29.95
N GLU A 587 -4.29 -2.70 -30.84
CA GLU A 587 -4.52 -1.25 -30.86
C GLU A 587 -5.08 -0.76 -29.50
N LYS A 588 -5.96 -1.54 -28.87
CA LYS A 588 -6.51 -1.23 -27.54
C LYS A 588 -5.40 -1.10 -26.48
N MET A 589 -4.43 -2.00 -26.49
CA MET A 589 -3.26 -1.93 -25.60
C MET A 589 -2.37 -0.73 -25.92
N LYS A 590 -2.07 -0.48 -27.20
CA LYS A 590 -1.29 0.69 -27.65
C LYS A 590 -1.89 2.00 -27.15
N TRP A 591 -3.18 2.20 -27.38
CA TRP A 591 -3.89 3.38 -26.90
C TRP A 591 -3.85 3.49 -25.39
N ARG A 592 -4.06 2.38 -24.67
CA ARG A 592 -4.06 2.39 -23.21
C ARG A 592 -2.70 2.79 -22.63
N VAL A 593 -1.62 2.21 -23.16
CA VAL A 593 -0.25 2.49 -22.73
C VAL A 593 0.09 3.97 -22.93
N TYR A 594 -0.09 4.51 -24.14
CA TYR A 594 0.29 5.90 -24.39
C TYR A 594 -0.55 6.91 -23.61
N LEU A 595 -1.86 6.67 -23.44
CA LEU A 595 -2.69 7.53 -22.61
C LEU A 595 -2.26 7.50 -21.15
N MET A 596 -1.90 6.32 -20.63
CA MET A 596 -1.39 6.19 -19.26
C MET A 596 -0.03 6.88 -19.09
N LEU A 597 0.90 6.71 -20.03
CA LEU A 597 2.20 7.40 -20.02
C LEU A 597 2.02 8.91 -20.11
N SER A 598 1.05 9.38 -20.90
CA SER A 598 0.68 10.78 -21.00
C SER A 598 0.19 11.35 -19.66
N SER A 599 -0.74 10.68 -18.98
CA SER A 599 -1.21 11.13 -17.65
C SER A 599 -0.12 11.05 -16.59
N LEU A 600 0.78 10.06 -16.68
CA LEU A 600 1.93 9.98 -15.79
C LEU A 600 2.84 11.21 -15.96
N VAL A 601 3.05 11.65 -17.20
CA VAL A 601 3.82 12.86 -17.52
C VAL A 601 3.10 14.11 -16.99
N ASP A 602 1.78 14.21 -17.16
CA ASP A 602 1.00 15.34 -16.63
C ASP A 602 1.15 15.47 -15.11
N VAL A 603 1.08 14.36 -14.36
CA VAL A 603 1.27 14.36 -12.90
C VAL A 603 2.70 14.82 -12.53
N MET A 604 3.70 14.49 -13.35
CA MET A 604 5.11 14.78 -13.07
C MET A 604 5.53 16.22 -13.38
N PHE A 605 5.04 16.80 -14.47
CA PHE A 605 5.46 18.14 -14.92
C PHE A 605 4.34 19.19 -14.88
N GLY A 606 3.08 18.78 -14.71
CA GLY A 606 1.92 19.66 -14.73
C GLY A 606 1.64 20.25 -16.11
N ASN A 607 0.76 21.26 -16.15
CA ASN A 607 0.48 22.12 -17.32
C ASN A 607 0.12 21.36 -18.62
N ASP A 608 -0.56 20.23 -18.53
CA ASP A 608 -0.96 19.42 -19.69
C ASP A 608 0.23 18.97 -20.57
N SER A 609 1.42 18.84 -19.94
CA SER A 609 2.67 18.46 -20.62
C SER A 609 2.60 17.16 -21.41
N GLY A 610 1.75 16.22 -21.01
CA GLY A 610 1.49 14.95 -21.71
C GLY A 610 0.64 15.10 -22.97
N GLN A 611 0.11 16.28 -23.30
CA GLN A 611 -0.80 16.51 -24.43
C GLN A 611 -0.23 16.03 -25.77
N CYS A 612 1.06 16.27 -26.04
CA CYS A 612 1.68 15.86 -27.31
C CYS A 612 1.67 14.33 -27.50
N ILE A 613 1.71 13.55 -26.42
CA ILE A 613 1.57 12.08 -26.46
C ILE A 613 0.13 11.73 -26.84
N ARG A 614 -0.89 12.34 -26.22
CA ARG A 614 -2.32 12.05 -26.49
C ARG A 614 -2.72 12.34 -27.93
N GLU A 615 -2.20 13.43 -28.48
CA GLU A 615 -2.50 13.84 -29.85
C GLU A 615 -1.81 12.96 -30.89
N SER A 616 -0.67 12.36 -30.55
CA SER A 616 0.16 11.56 -31.47
C SER A 616 -0.07 10.05 -31.38
N VAL A 617 -0.89 9.56 -30.45
CA VAL A 617 -1.07 8.11 -30.17
C VAL A 617 -1.35 7.26 -31.41
N SER A 618 -2.14 7.78 -32.36
CA SER A 618 -2.49 7.05 -33.58
C SER A 618 -1.28 6.74 -34.48
N PHE A 619 -0.23 7.56 -34.39
CA PHE A 619 0.95 7.50 -35.26
C PHE A 619 2.19 6.94 -34.54
N LEU A 620 2.15 6.83 -33.21
CA LEU A 620 3.25 6.28 -32.43
C LEU A 620 3.34 4.74 -32.57
N PRO A 621 4.53 4.18 -32.88
CA PRO A 621 4.75 2.74 -33.04
C PRO A 621 4.92 2.02 -31.70
N SER A 622 4.53 0.75 -31.65
CA SER A 622 4.61 -0.08 -30.45
C SER A 622 6.03 -0.50 -30.04
N ASP A 623 7.00 -0.50 -30.97
CA ASP A 623 8.40 -0.87 -30.71
C ASP A 623 9.24 0.39 -30.37
N PRO A 624 9.97 0.41 -29.25
CA PRO A 624 10.92 1.47 -28.93
C PRO A 624 11.95 1.78 -30.02
N ILE A 625 12.40 0.79 -30.80
CA ILE A 625 13.34 0.99 -31.91
C ILE A 625 12.69 1.78 -33.05
N ASP A 626 11.42 1.53 -33.33
CA ASP A 626 10.66 2.29 -34.32
C ASP A 626 10.41 3.74 -33.86
N LEU A 627 10.25 3.96 -32.54
CA LEU A 627 10.22 5.33 -31.99
C LEU A 627 11.54 6.06 -32.27
N LEU A 628 12.68 5.40 -32.02
CA LEU A 628 13.99 5.98 -32.32
C LEU A 628 14.20 6.22 -33.83
N PHE A 629 13.64 5.37 -34.69
CA PHE A 629 13.68 5.57 -36.12
C PHE A 629 12.87 6.82 -36.54
N LEU A 630 11.66 7.00 -36.01
CA LEU A 630 10.82 8.19 -36.25
C LEU A 630 11.46 9.47 -35.73
N LEU A 631 12.12 9.41 -34.57
CA LEU A 631 12.86 10.54 -34.01
C LEU A 631 13.92 11.06 -34.99
N GLY A 632 14.68 10.18 -35.63
CA GLY A 632 15.73 10.56 -36.58
C GLY A 632 15.25 11.02 -37.96
N GLN A 633 13.94 11.03 -38.25
CA GLN A 633 13.41 11.43 -39.56
C GLN A 633 13.38 12.95 -39.76
N LYS A 634 13.39 13.37 -41.03
CA LYS A 634 13.26 14.77 -41.40
C LYS A 634 11.80 15.22 -41.38
N SER A 635 11.44 16.12 -40.45
CA SER A 635 10.09 16.64 -40.26
C SER A 635 9.68 17.80 -41.17
N SER A 636 10.46 18.12 -42.20
CA SER A 636 10.21 19.32 -43.03
C SER A 636 8.80 19.30 -43.67
N ASN A 637 7.87 20.05 -43.06
CA ASN A 637 6.45 20.25 -43.41
C ASN A 637 5.47 19.12 -43.03
N ASP A 638 5.86 18.16 -42.19
CA ASP A 638 4.97 17.12 -41.67
C ASP A 638 4.61 17.39 -40.20
N LEU A 639 3.40 17.91 -39.97
CA LEU A 639 2.91 18.23 -38.63
C LEU A 639 2.71 16.96 -37.79
N GLU A 640 2.33 15.84 -38.40
CA GLU A 640 2.09 14.57 -37.68
C GLU A 640 3.42 13.99 -37.19
N LEU A 641 4.44 14.00 -38.05
CA LEU A 641 5.80 13.58 -37.67
C LEU A 641 6.41 14.50 -36.61
N SER A 642 6.22 15.83 -36.72
CA SER A 642 6.71 16.77 -35.70
C SER A 642 6.08 16.52 -34.33
N SER A 643 4.77 16.25 -34.27
CA SER A 643 4.08 15.92 -33.02
C SER A 643 4.57 14.60 -32.43
N CYS A 644 4.81 13.58 -33.29
CA CYS A 644 5.41 12.31 -32.86
C CYS A 644 6.81 12.51 -32.27
N GLN A 645 7.65 13.32 -32.91
CA GLN A 645 9.01 13.61 -32.42
C GLN A 645 8.99 14.29 -31.05
N SER A 646 8.09 15.26 -30.83
CA SER A 646 7.89 15.88 -29.52
C SER A 646 7.42 14.88 -28.46
N ALA A 647 6.50 13.98 -28.81
CA ALA A 647 6.03 12.91 -27.92
C ALA A 647 7.17 11.93 -27.57
N ILE A 648 7.98 11.53 -28.55
CA ILE A 648 9.12 10.64 -28.35
C ILE A 648 10.18 11.28 -27.44
N LEU A 649 10.52 12.56 -27.67
CA LEU A 649 11.44 13.30 -26.80
C LEU A 649 10.93 13.35 -25.37
N LEU A 650 9.64 13.62 -25.16
CA LEU A 650 9.04 13.65 -23.84
C LEU A 650 9.06 12.28 -23.14
N LEU A 651 8.78 11.19 -23.86
CA LEU A 651 8.87 9.82 -23.34
C LEU A 651 10.31 9.47 -22.94
N LEU A 652 11.29 9.76 -23.80
CA LEU A 652 12.71 9.52 -23.53
C LEU A 652 13.24 10.37 -22.37
N TYR A 653 12.83 11.64 -22.30
CA TYR A 653 13.20 12.53 -21.20
C TYR A 653 12.66 12.01 -19.88
N THR A 654 11.35 11.73 -19.81
CA THR A 654 10.70 11.30 -18.57
C THR A 654 11.25 9.97 -18.07
N SER A 655 11.45 8.99 -18.98
CA SER A 655 12.07 7.70 -18.63
C SER A 655 13.52 7.86 -18.15
N SER A 656 14.32 8.72 -18.79
CA SER A 656 15.72 8.97 -18.40
C SER A 656 15.89 9.61 -17.01
N LEU A 657 14.90 10.36 -16.52
CA LEU A 657 14.95 10.94 -15.17
C LEU A 657 14.91 9.90 -14.06
N HIS A 658 14.38 8.71 -14.37
CA HIS A 658 14.18 7.61 -13.42
C HIS A 658 15.02 6.37 -13.76
N ASP A 659 16.08 6.54 -14.57
CA ASP A 659 16.94 5.45 -15.04
C ASP A 659 16.17 4.28 -15.72
N ASP A 660 15.02 4.59 -16.33
CA ASP A 660 14.17 3.60 -17.01
C ASP A 660 14.59 3.46 -18.49
N ARG A 661 15.21 2.33 -18.84
CA ARG A 661 15.90 2.15 -20.11
C ARG A 661 14.99 1.60 -21.20
N LEU A 662 14.35 2.50 -21.96
CA LEU A 662 13.51 2.15 -23.12
C LEU A 662 14.28 1.50 -24.28
N ALA A 663 15.51 1.95 -24.53
CA ALA A 663 16.37 1.47 -25.60
C ALA A 663 17.84 1.67 -25.22
N ASP A 664 18.75 1.03 -25.96
CA ASP A 664 20.19 1.19 -25.75
C ASP A 664 20.61 2.65 -25.94
N GLU A 665 21.35 3.24 -24.99
CA GLU A 665 21.78 4.64 -24.99
C GLU A 665 22.59 4.98 -26.25
N LYS A 666 23.28 4.01 -26.85
CA LYS A 666 23.97 4.20 -28.13
C LYS A 666 22.98 4.46 -29.28
N MET A 667 21.87 3.73 -29.30
CA MET A 667 20.81 3.89 -30.30
C MET A 667 20.05 5.20 -30.07
N VAL A 668 19.74 5.51 -28.81
CA VAL A 668 19.11 6.78 -28.42
C VAL A 668 19.98 7.96 -28.83
N LEU A 669 21.29 7.92 -28.54
CA LEU A 669 22.24 8.96 -28.94
C LEU A 669 22.31 9.12 -30.46
N ALA A 670 22.44 8.03 -31.21
CA ALA A 670 22.52 8.09 -32.67
C ALA A 670 21.26 8.70 -33.30
N SER A 671 20.07 8.33 -32.81
CA SER A 671 18.81 8.89 -33.28
C SER A 671 18.62 10.35 -32.88
N LEU A 672 19.04 10.75 -31.67
CA LEU A 672 19.03 12.15 -31.23
C LEU A 672 19.98 13.01 -32.06
N GLU A 673 21.20 12.53 -32.33
CA GLU A 673 22.15 13.24 -33.17
C GLU A 673 21.62 13.42 -34.59
N GLN A 674 20.99 12.39 -35.14
CA GLN A 674 20.32 12.48 -36.43
C GLN A 674 19.18 13.51 -36.40
N TYR A 675 18.34 13.51 -35.37
CA TYR A 675 17.28 14.51 -35.18
C TYR A 675 17.85 15.94 -35.13
N ILE A 676 18.89 16.18 -34.34
CA ILE A 676 19.55 17.48 -34.20
C ILE A 676 20.11 17.97 -35.54
N LEU A 677 20.82 17.09 -36.27
CA LEU A 677 21.45 17.43 -37.55
C LEU A 677 20.42 17.73 -38.64
N VAL A 678 19.33 16.96 -38.68
CA VAL A 678 18.30 17.07 -39.71
C VAL A 678 17.34 18.24 -39.44
N SER A 679 17.04 18.52 -38.17
CA SER A 679 16.14 19.59 -37.72
C SER A 679 16.85 20.92 -37.44
N ASN A 680 18.15 21.03 -37.73
CA ASN A 680 18.99 22.19 -37.43
C ASN A 680 18.38 23.53 -37.88
N SER A 681 17.83 23.59 -39.10
CA SER A 681 17.20 24.81 -39.62
C SER A 681 15.93 25.22 -38.86
N GLY A 682 15.18 24.28 -38.29
CA GLY A 682 13.99 24.57 -37.48
C GLY A 682 14.36 24.95 -36.04
N LEU A 683 15.37 24.28 -35.48
CA LEU A 683 15.85 24.50 -34.11
C LEU A 683 16.57 25.85 -33.94
N LEU A 684 17.36 26.29 -34.93
CA LEU A 684 18.13 27.55 -34.86
C LEU A 684 17.43 28.78 -35.46
N CYS A 685 16.47 28.62 -36.38
CA CYS A 685 15.73 29.76 -36.97
C CYS A 685 14.32 29.97 -36.38
N GLY A 686 13.78 29.02 -35.63
CA GLY A 686 12.51 29.17 -34.88
C GLY A 686 12.73 29.78 -33.50
N TYR A 687 11.65 30.17 -32.81
CA TYR A 687 11.64 30.25 -31.35
C TYR A 687 11.33 28.83 -30.84
N PRO A 688 12.34 27.98 -30.55
CA PRO A 688 12.08 26.65 -30.02
C PRO A 688 11.42 26.78 -28.64
N ASP A 689 10.45 25.92 -28.37
CA ASP A 689 9.82 25.83 -27.07
C ASP A 689 10.90 25.52 -25.98
N PRO A 690 11.03 26.36 -24.92
CA PRO A 690 12.02 26.19 -23.86
C PRO A 690 12.02 24.80 -23.22
N PHE A 691 10.84 24.17 -23.12
CA PHE A 691 10.70 22.83 -22.55
C PHE A 691 11.30 21.77 -23.47
N THR A 692 11.07 21.86 -24.78
CA THR A 692 11.68 20.99 -25.80
C THR A 692 13.22 21.10 -25.81
N VAL A 693 13.77 22.32 -25.70
CA VAL A 693 15.23 22.52 -25.59
C VAL A 693 15.78 21.82 -24.34
N THR A 694 15.07 21.97 -23.22
CA THR A 694 15.46 21.37 -21.95
C THR A 694 15.46 19.85 -22.02
N GLN A 695 14.42 19.23 -22.60
CA GLN A 695 14.37 17.78 -22.86
C GLN A 695 15.57 17.32 -23.68
N LEU A 696 15.85 18.01 -24.79
CA LEU A 696 16.92 17.64 -25.72
C LEU A 696 18.30 17.72 -25.07
N VAL A 697 18.59 18.81 -24.37
CA VAL A 697 19.86 19.01 -23.65
C VAL A 697 20.02 17.94 -22.56
N ASN A 698 18.95 17.64 -21.83
CA ASN A 698 18.99 16.67 -20.74
C ASN A 698 19.21 15.24 -21.22
N ILE A 699 18.48 14.80 -22.26
CA ILE A 699 18.66 13.46 -22.82
C ILE A 699 20.03 13.34 -23.50
N TYR A 700 20.44 14.36 -24.28
CA TYR A 700 21.74 14.36 -24.94
C TYR A 700 22.88 14.27 -23.92
N GLY A 701 22.84 15.10 -22.87
CA GLY A 701 23.84 15.08 -21.80
C GLY A 701 23.87 13.76 -21.03
N PHE A 702 22.72 13.14 -20.78
CA PHE A 702 22.63 11.81 -20.17
C PHE A 702 23.33 10.75 -21.02
N CYS A 703 22.97 10.66 -22.30
CA CYS A 703 23.55 9.67 -23.22
C CYS A 703 25.06 9.91 -23.42
N ARG A 704 25.49 11.17 -23.49
CA ARG A 704 26.91 11.53 -23.61
C ARG A 704 27.70 11.18 -22.35
N PHE A 705 27.14 11.35 -21.15
CA PHE A 705 27.79 10.90 -19.92
C PHE A 705 28.04 9.38 -19.92
N VAL A 706 27.05 8.60 -20.34
CA VAL A 706 27.17 7.13 -20.47
C VAL A 706 28.20 6.76 -21.53
N ALA A 707 28.27 7.51 -22.64
CA ALA A 707 29.29 7.32 -23.66
C ALA A 707 30.71 7.60 -23.14
N ASP A 708 30.91 8.67 -22.37
CA ASP A 708 32.21 9.04 -21.81
C ASP A 708 32.72 8.01 -20.80
N THR A 709 31.82 7.42 -19.99
CA THR A 709 32.19 6.39 -19.01
C THR A 709 32.44 5.02 -19.63
N SER A 710 31.73 4.66 -20.71
CA SER A 710 31.85 3.36 -21.37
C SER A 710 32.96 3.26 -22.42
N CYS A 711 33.58 4.38 -22.84
CA CYS A 711 34.69 4.47 -23.80
C CYS A 711 34.47 3.84 -25.20
N GLN A 712 33.27 3.29 -25.49
CA GLN A 712 32.97 2.53 -26.71
C GLN A 712 31.92 3.19 -27.62
N ILE A 713 31.24 4.24 -27.15
CA ILE A 713 30.15 4.90 -27.88
C ILE A 713 30.71 6.12 -28.63
N SER A 714 30.65 6.09 -29.97
CA SER A 714 31.00 7.21 -30.84
C SER A 714 29.89 8.26 -30.86
N TYR A 715 30.24 9.55 -30.83
CA TYR A 715 29.31 10.68 -30.88
C TYR A 715 29.66 11.64 -32.04
N SER A 716 28.68 12.45 -32.46
CA SER A 716 28.81 13.45 -33.53
C SER A 716 29.22 14.81 -32.98
N PRO A 717 30.42 15.33 -33.32
CA PRO A 717 30.87 16.65 -32.86
C PRO A 717 30.05 17.80 -33.47
N GLU A 718 29.40 17.56 -34.61
CA GLU A 718 28.56 18.57 -35.25
C GLU A 718 27.19 18.70 -34.55
N ALA A 719 26.60 17.57 -34.12
CA ALA A 719 25.38 17.59 -33.33
C ALA A 719 25.62 18.27 -31.97
N GLU A 720 26.74 17.95 -31.31
CA GLU A 720 27.14 18.57 -30.04
C GLU A 720 27.33 20.10 -30.19
N ARG A 721 27.92 20.56 -31.30
CA ARG A 721 28.04 21.98 -31.62
C ARG A 721 26.68 22.69 -31.68
N ILE A 722 25.69 22.06 -32.33
CA ILE A 722 24.32 22.60 -32.43
C ILE A 722 23.66 22.64 -31.05
N VAL A 723 23.83 21.61 -30.20
CA VAL A 723 23.31 21.61 -28.82
C VAL A 723 23.88 22.78 -28.01
N PHE A 724 25.18 23.04 -28.11
CA PHE A 724 25.80 24.18 -27.41
C PHE A 724 25.32 25.52 -27.95
N GLN A 725 25.07 25.63 -29.26
CA GLN A 725 24.49 26.82 -29.86
C GLN A 725 23.06 27.05 -29.36
N LEU A 726 22.23 26.00 -29.28
CA LEU A 726 20.87 26.06 -28.74
C LEU A 726 20.85 26.58 -27.31
N VAL A 727 21.68 26.02 -26.42
CA VAL A 727 21.80 26.47 -25.02
C VAL A 727 22.23 27.95 -24.91
N THR A 728 22.94 28.47 -25.91
CA THR A 728 23.43 29.85 -25.91
C THR A 728 22.42 30.84 -26.51
N GLU A 729 21.66 30.43 -27.52
CA GLU A 729 20.75 31.30 -28.28
C GLU A 729 19.28 31.23 -27.83
N SER A 730 18.88 30.17 -27.11
CA SER A 730 17.49 29.97 -26.63
C SER A 730 17.32 30.25 -25.13
N GLU A 731 16.08 30.47 -24.70
CA GLU A 731 15.73 30.55 -23.28
C GLU A 731 15.82 29.16 -22.63
N TRP A 732 16.99 28.82 -22.11
CA TRP A 732 17.20 27.62 -21.30
C TRP A 732 16.97 27.94 -19.81
N ASP A 733 16.27 27.09 -19.06
CA ASP A 733 16.07 27.26 -17.62
C ASP A 733 16.49 26.01 -16.84
N LEU A 734 17.72 26.05 -16.29
CA LEU A 734 18.29 24.96 -15.51
C LEU A 734 17.54 24.77 -14.18
N HIS A 735 17.18 25.87 -13.52
CA HIS A 735 16.58 25.84 -12.18
C HIS A 735 15.24 25.12 -12.16
N SER A 736 14.34 25.47 -13.09
CA SER A 736 12.98 24.96 -13.15
C SER A 736 12.86 23.54 -13.72
N SER A 737 13.97 22.99 -14.22
CA SER A 737 14.02 21.71 -14.90
C SER A 737 14.39 20.56 -13.97
N ARG A 738 13.74 19.41 -14.15
CA ARG A 738 14.18 18.15 -13.56
C ARG A 738 15.33 17.62 -14.40
N ILE A 739 16.50 17.38 -13.82
CA ILE A 739 17.67 16.91 -14.56
C ILE A 739 18.24 15.67 -13.90
N HIS A 740 18.49 14.65 -14.72
CA HIS A 740 19.19 13.46 -14.26
C HIS A 740 20.63 13.81 -13.85
N TRP A 741 21.09 13.24 -12.72
CA TRP A 741 22.40 13.54 -12.14
C TRP A 741 23.56 13.37 -13.13
N SER A 742 23.54 12.32 -13.96
CA SER A 742 24.55 12.08 -15.00
C SER A 742 24.59 13.18 -16.07
N SER A 743 23.42 13.69 -16.46
CA SER A 743 23.32 14.79 -17.44
C SER A 743 23.87 16.08 -16.84
N LEU A 744 23.52 16.37 -15.58
CA LEU A 744 24.05 17.52 -14.85
C LEU A 744 25.58 17.47 -14.74
N LYS A 745 26.16 16.30 -14.39
CA LYS A 745 27.61 16.09 -14.39
C LYS A 745 28.24 16.38 -15.74
N TRP A 746 27.64 15.88 -16.82
CA TRP A 746 28.16 16.11 -18.16
C TRP A 746 28.11 17.58 -18.57
N LEU A 747 27.01 18.28 -18.28
CA LEU A 747 26.87 19.72 -18.56
C LEU A 747 27.99 20.51 -17.87
N PHE A 748 28.24 20.25 -16.59
CA PHE A 748 29.31 20.89 -15.82
C PHE A 748 30.73 20.40 -16.19
N LYS A 749 30.88 19.47 -17.14
CA LYS A 749 32.17 19.13 -17.77
C LYS A 749 32.45 19.92 -19.05
N GLN A 750 31.48 20.67 -19.59
CA GLN A 750 31.62 21.32 -20.90
C GLN A 750 32.10 22.78 -20.81
N GLU A 751 33.31 23.06 -21.29
CA GLU A 751 33.85 24.43 -21.30
C GLU A 751 33.14 25.36 -22.29
N ARG A 752 32.57 24.84 -23.39
CA ARG A 752 31.95 25.65 -24.46
C ARG A 752 30.64 26.35 -24.05
N ILE A 753 29.93 25.81 -23.06
CA ILE A 753 28.67 26.38 -22.54
C ILE A 753 28.87 27.10 -21.19
N ARG A 754 30.11 27.48 -20.89
CA ARG A 754 30.48 28.17 -19.64
C ARG A 754 29.64 29.42 -19.36
N ASN A 755 29.49 30.31 -20.35
CA ASN A 755 28.78 31.58 -20.14
C ASN A 755 27.27 31.36 -19.88
N PRO A 756 26.53 30.55 -20.66
CA PRO A 756 25.16 30.15 -20.31
C PRO A 756 25.05 29.51 -18.92
N LEU A 757 25.97 28.62 -18.55
CA LEU A 757 25.99 28.00 -17.22
C LEU A 757 26.20 29.02 -16.09
N CYS A 758 27.10 30.00 -16.27
CA CYS A 758 27.28 31.09 -15.30
C CYS A 758 25.98 31.87 -15.09
N TYR A 759 25.25 32.18 -16.16
CA TYR A 759 23.96 32.86 -16.07
C TYR A 759 22.91 32.02 -15.31
N GLN A 760 22.82 30.73 -15.59
CA GLN A 760 21.91 29.82 -14.87
C GLN A 760 22.26 29.70 -13.38
N VAL A 761 23.55 29.52 -13.06
CA VAL A 761 24.03 29.47 -11.68
C VAL A 761 23.74 30.79 -10.96
N LEU A 762 23.94 31.94 -11.62
CA LEU A 762 23.58 33.24 -11.06
C LEU A 762 22.08 33.34 -10.76
N LYS A 763 21.21 32.90 -11.69
CA LYS A 763 19.76 32.85 -11.50
C LYS A 763 19.39 31.97 -10.29
N ILE A 764 20.03 30.82 -10.12
CA ILE A 764 19.86 29.93 -8.96
C ILE A 764 20.29 30.65 -7.66
N CYS A 765 21.44 31.32 -7.65
CA CYS A 765 21.92 32.10 -6.50
C CYS A 765 20.92 33.19 -6.10
N GLN A 766 20.33 33.89 -7.08
CA GLN A 766 19.36 34.97 -6.84
C GLN A 766 18.03 34.44 -6.26
N LEU A 767 17.52 33.33 -6.80
CA LEU A 767 16.26 32.72 -6.34
C LEU A 767 16.36 32.17 -4.91
N LEU A 768 17.51 31.61 -4.54
CA LEU A 768 17.76 31.05 -3.22
C LEU A 768 18.19 32.11 -2.18
N GLY A 769 18.77 33.23 -2.63
CA GLY A 769 19.27 34.31 -1.74
C GLY A 769 18.19 35.26 -1.21
N ALA A 770 16.99 35.30 -1.80
CA ALA A 770 15.99 36.32 -1.49
C ALA A 770 15.12 36.05 -0.25
N ASN A 771 15.04 34.81 0.26
CA ASN A 771 14.35 34.46 1.51
C ASN A 771 14.79 33.06 1.96
N GLY A 772 15.39 32.92 3.15
CA GLY A 772 15.74 31.64 3.79
C GLY A 772 14.55 30.74 4.16
N THR A 773 13.41 30.96 3.55
CA THR A 773 12.31 30.02 3.45
C THR A 773 11.89 30.04 1.99
N ALA A 774 12.50 29.18 1.19
CA ALA A 774 11.75 28.65 0.06
C ALA A 774 10.47 28.11 0.71
N THR A 775 9.35 28.81 0.49
CA THR A 775 8.04 28.21 0.65
C THR A 775 8.16 26.89 -0.04
N ALA A 776 8.14 25.81 0.73
CA ALA A 776 8.11 24.47 0.21
C ALA A 776 6.80 24.36 -0.56
N THR A 777 6.81 24.79 -1.82
CA THR A 777 5.94 24.25 -2.85
C THR A 777 6.47 22.84 -3.01
N ILE A 778 5.95 22.00 -2.13
CA ILE A 778 6.32 20.61 -1.98
C ILE A 778 6.17 20.00 -3.37
N HIS A 779 7.28 19.45 -3.90
CA HIS A 779 7.31 18.42 -4.95
C HIS A 779 7.74 18.73 -6.38
N ASN A 780 8.17 19.95 -6.74
CA ASN A 780 9.05 20.07 -7.92
C ASN A 780 10.51 19.97 -7.47
N GLN A 781 11.19 18.89 -7.86
CA GLN A 781 12.63 18.69 -7.68
C GLN A 781 13.38 19.71 -8.56
N PHE A 782 13.50 20.93 -8.08
CA PHE A 782 14.35 21.96 -8.67
C PHE A 782 15.81 21.65 -8.34
N ILE A 783 16.73 22.05 -9.22
CA ILE A 783 18.17 21.99 -8.89
C ILE A 783 18.43 23.01 -7.78
N GLY A 784 18.67 22.49 -6.57
CA GLY A 784 18.92 23.28 -5.39
C GLY A 784 20.41 23.44 -5.09
N ALA A 785 20.68 24.07 -3.95
CA ALA A 785 22.04 24.23 -3.43
C ALA A 785 22.74 22.88 -3.17
N ARG A 786 21.98 21.81 -2.86
CA ARG A 786 22.53 20.50 -2.53
C ARG A 786 23.14 19.79 -3.73
N GLU A 787 22.47 19.81 -4.89
CA GLU A 787 22.95 19.18 -6.12
C GLU A 787 24.24 19.86 -6.60
N ILE A 788 24.28 21.19 -6.60
CA ILE A 788 25.48 21.95 -6.96
C ILE A 788 26.59 21.73 -5.93
N ALA A 789 26.28 21.71 -4.64
CA ALA A 789 27.27 21.44 -3.60
C ALA A 789 27.90 20.05 -3.76
N LYS A 790 27.10 19.04 -4.11
CA LYS A 790 27.59 17.69 -4.42
C LYS A 790 28.52 17.69 -5.63
N LEU A 791 28.21 18.46 -6.69
CA LEU A 791 29.10 18.59 -7.85
C LEU A 791 30.45 19.20 -7.45
N VAL A 792 30.44 20.25 -6.63
CA VAL A 792 31.66 20.89 -6.15
C VAL A 792 32.49 19.93 -5.30
N ALA A 793 31.86 19.20 -4.38
CA ALA A 793 32.53 18.25 -3.49
C ALA A 793 33.24 17.10 -4.23
N GLU A 794 32.67 16.61 -5.33
CA GLU A 794 33.25 15.50 -6.11
C GLU A 794 34.49 15.90 -6.92
N GLY A 795 34.71 17.19 -7.22
CA GLY A 795 35.93 17.72 -7.86
C GLY A 795 36.16 17.33 -9.33
N GLU A 796 35.38 16.41 -9.91
CA GLU A 796 35.56 15.93 -11.30
C GLU A 796 34.96 16.86 -12.39
N ASN A 797 34.47 18.05 -12.03
CA ASN A 797 33.73 18.94 -12.94
C ASN A 797 34.13 20.42 -12.77
N TYR A 798 33.66 21.28 -13.68
CA TYR A 798 33.95 22.71 -13.67
C TYR A 798 33.08 23.53 -12.70
N ALA A 799 32.24 22.92 -11.85
CA ALA A 799 31.31 23.67 -10.99
C ALA A 799 32.02 24.66 -10.05
N ALA A 800 33.11 24.22 -9.41
CA ALA A 800 33.93 25.08 -8.55
C ALA A 800 34.57 26.25 -9.33
N ILE A 801 35.12 25.95 -10.52
CA ILE A 801 35.75 26.96 -11.40
C ILE A 801 34.71 27.97 -11.89
N LEU A 802 33.51 27.51 -12.26
CA LEU A 802 32.39 28.34 -12.71
C LEU A 802 31.96 29.31 -11.62
N LEU A 803 31.76 28.83 -10.39
CA LEU A 803 31.36 29.66 -9.26
C LEU A 803 32.40 30.72 -8.90
N ILE A 804 33.69 30.37 -8.94
CA ILE A 804 34.78 31.32 -8.66
C ILE A 804 34.88 32.37 -9.76
N ARG A 805 34.84 31.97 -11.04
CA ARG A 805 34.85 32.91 -12.16
C ARG A 805 33.61 33.82 -12.18
N LEU A 806 32.45 33.29 -11.83
CA LEU A 806 31.23 34.09 -11.69
C LEU A 806 31.42 35.15 -10.60
N LEU A 807 31.99 34.78 -9.46
CA LEU A 807 32.30 35.74 -8.39
C LEU A 807 33.30 36.80 -8.85
N GLU A 808 34.40 36.41 -9.52
CA GLU A 808 35.40 37.34 -10.05
C GLU A 808 34.77 38.33 -11.06
N GLN A 809 33.96 37.83 -12.00
CA GLN A 809 33.27 38.64 -13.00
C GLN A 809 32.30 39.65 -12.34
N LEU A 810 31.52 39.21 -11.35
CA LEU A 810 30.58 40.09 -10.65
C LEU A 810 31.28 41.18 -9.83
N VAL A 811 32.48 40.89 -9.30
CA VAL A 811 33.31 41.89 -8.62
C VAL A 811 33.78 42.97 -9.59
N GLU A 812 34.23 42.58 -10.80
CA GLU A 812 34.61 43.52 -11.86
C GLU A 812 33.43 44.38 -12.34
N GLU A 813 32.24 43.78 -12.45
CA GLU A 813 30.99 44.47 -12.87
C GLU A 813 30.39 45.37 -11.77
N GLY A 814 30.68 45.09 -10.50
CA GLY A 814 30.33 45.93 -9.36
C GLY A 814 28.87 45.83 -8.87
N VAL A 815 28.15 44.75 -9.19
CA VAL A 815 26.73 44.57 -8.82
C VAL A 815 26.60 43.93 -7.43
N GLU A 816 26.49 44.76 -6.39
CA GLU A 816 26.56 44.32 -5.00
C GLU A 816 25.52 43.23 -4.59
N HIS A 817 24.27 43.34 -5.04
CA HIS A 817 23.22 42.38 -4.70
C HIS A 817 23.52 40.96 -5.23
N GLU A 818 24.08 40.90 -6.44
CA GLU A 818 24.45 39.63 -7.10
C GLU A 818 25.68 39.01 -6.44
N ILE A 819 26.67 39.84 -6.09
CA ILE A 819 27.83 39.41 -5.29
C ILE A 819 27.37 38.80 -3.96
N SER A 820 26.48 39.48 -3.22
CA SER A 820 25.96 38.98 -1.95
C SER A 820 25.23 37.64 -2.11
N SER A 821 24.44 37.49 -3.18
CA SER A 821 23.72 36.24 -3.49
C SER A 821 24.67 35.08 -3.75
N VAL A 822 25.73 35.29 -4.56
CA VAL A 822 26.73 34.25 -4.86
C VAL A 822 27.58 33.90 -3.63
N VAL A 823 27.95 34.88 -2.81
CA VAL A 823 28.73 34.66 -1.57
C VAL A 823 27.91 33.85 -0.54
N ASN A 824 26.63 34.15 -0.38
CA ASN A 824 25.74 33.36 0.50
C ASN A 824 25.53 31.95 -0.05
N PHE A 825 25.42 31.79 -1.36
CA PHE A 825 25.29 30.49 -2.02
C PHE A 825 26.56 29.63 -1.84
N LEU A 826 27.75 30.21 -2.01
CA LEU A 826 29.03 29.54 -1.74
C LEU A 826 29.15 29.09 -0.27
N SER A 827 28.70 29.93 0.67
CA SER A 827 28.66 29.59 2.10
C SER A 827 27.73 28.40 2.35
N THR A 828 26.56 28.41 1.69
CA THR A 828 25.58 27.31 1.76
C THR A 828 26.16 26.01 1.20
N ILE A 829 26.88 26.05 0.07
CA ILE A 829 27.55 24.88 -0.52
C ILE A 829 28.53 24.24 0.47
N VAL A 830 29.40 25.04 1.07
CA VAL A 830 30.38 24.56 2.05
C VAL A 830 29.71 24.00 3.29
N ASN A 831 28.61 24.60 3.73
CA ASN A 831 27.85 24.12 4.87
C ASN A 831 27.12 22.79 4.60
N ILE A 832 26.61 22.55 3.38
CA ILE A 832 25.97 21.28 3.00
C ILE A 832 27.02 20.17 2.83
N PHE A 833 28.12 20.45 2.11
CA PHE A 833 29.21 19.51 1.89
C PHE A 833 30.55 20.18 2.24
N PRO A 834 31.08 20.00 3.48
CA PRO A 834 32.33 20.61 3.93
C PRO A 834 33.54 20.35 3.02
N SER A 835 33.60 19.17 2.39
CA SER A 835 34.65 18.82 1.41
C SER A 835 34.69 19.75 0.18
N SER A 836 33.62 20.48 -0.10
CA SER A 836 33.58 21.51 -1.15
C SER A 836 34.57 22.64 -0.90
N ALA A 837 34.92 22.93 0.36
CA ALA A 837 35.88 23.97 0.70
C ALA A 837 37.27 23.69 0.11
N ASP A 838 37.72 22.44 0.16
CA ASP A 838 39.01 22.04 -0.40
C ASP A 838 39.03 22.22 -1.92
N GLN A 839 37.93 21.89 -2.61
CA GLN A 839 37.79 22.03 -4.06
C GLN A 839 37.73 23.51 -4.49
N LEU A 840 36.93 24.34 -3.80
CA LEU A 840 36.91 25.79 -4.03
C LEU A 840 38.30 26.42 -3.83
N ARG A 841 39.05 25.90 -2.86
CA ARG A 841 40.41 26.33 -2.57
C ARG A 841 41.39 25.96 -3.68
N VAL A 842 41.38 24.73 -4.17
CA VAL A 842 42.20 24.30 -5.32
C VAL A 842 41.94 25.18 -6.55
N HIS A 843 40.71 25.65 -6.72
CA HIS A 843 40.29 26.47 -7.85
C HIS A 843 40.39 27.99 -7.63
N GLY A 844 41.03 28.45 -6.54
CA GLY A 844 41.45 29.86 -6.40
C GLY A 844 40.49 30.78 -5.64
N ILE A 845 39.57 30.26 -4.81
CA ILE A 845 38.63 31.09 -4.02
C ILE A 845 39.32 32.19 -3.19
N GLY A 846 40.57 31.97 -2.73
CA GLY A 846 41.34 32.97 -2.01
C GLY A 846 41.61 34.25 -2.84
N ASN A 847 41.86 34.11 -4.14
CA ASN A 847 42.05 35.26 -5.05
C ASN A 847 40.74 36.01 -5.27
N ALA A 848 39.62 35.31 -5.45
CA ALA A 848 38.30 35.93 -5.57
C ALA A 848 37.92 36.70 -4.28
N ILE A 849 38.20 36.15 -3.10
CA ILE A 849 38.02 36.84 -1.82
C ILE A 849 38.93 38.07 -1.72
N LYS A 850 40.21 37.97 -2.15
CA LYS A 850 41.11 39.13 -2.19
C LYS A 850 40.53 40.27 -3.05
N LEU A 851 39.96 39.97 -4.22
CA LEU A 851 39.34 40.98 -5.07
C LEU A 851 38.19 41.70 -4.35
N LEU A 852 37.33 40.97 -3.61
CA LEU A 852 36.25 41.55 -2.80
C LEU A 852 36.74 42.55 -1.74
N TYR A 853 37.97 42.40 -1.20
CA TYR A 853 38.52 43.32 -0.20
C TYR A 853 39.32 44.49 -0.80
N TYR A 854 39.84 44.34 -2.02
CA TYR A 854 40.82 45.27 -2.60
C TYR A 854 40.31 46.06 -3.81
N ASP A 855 39.20 45.67 -4.44
CA ASP A 855 38.67 46.43 -5.57
C ASP A 855 38.04 47.75 -5.09
N THR A 856 38.71 48.85 -5.40
CA THR A 856 38.56 50.17 -4.75
C THR A 856 37.36 50.99 -5.25
N ASN A 857 36.52 50.46 -6.14
CA ASN A 857 35.43 51.24 -6.74
C ASN A 857 34.12 51.24 -5.94
N ASN A 858 33.89 50.28 -5.02
CA ASN A 858 32.62 50.14 -4.30
C ASN A 858 32.83 49.98 -2.79
N SER A 859 32.26 50.89 -1.99
CA SER A 859 32.08 50.67 -0.56
C SER A 859 30.90 49.72 -0.36
N TYR A 860 31.15 48.41 -0.25
CA TYR A 860 30.10 47.43 0.02
C TYR A 860 29.32 47.74 1.30
N SER A 861 28.03 47.42 1.33
CA SER A 861 27.18 47.49 2.51
C SER A 861 27.67 46.54 3.63
N LYS A 862 27.25 46.84 4.86
CA LYS A 862 27.55 45.99 6.03
C LYS A 862 27.05 44.55 5.86
N GLN A 863 25.96 44.34 5.10
CA GLN A 863 25.37 43.02 4.88
C GLN A 863 26.22 42.17 3.94
N THR A 864 26.71 42.74 2.84
CA THR A 864 27.63 42.07 1.92
C THR A 864 28.96 41.77 2.61
N PHE A 865 29.47 42.72 3.41
CA PHE A 865 30.68 42.50 4.22
C PHE A 865 30.52 41.32 5.20
N LYS A 866 29.38 41.25 5.91
CA LYS A 866 29.07 40.12 6.80
C LYS A 866 28.99 38.79 6.03
N ALA A 867 28.37 38.76 4.86
CA ALA A 867 28.31 37.57 4.01
C ALA A 867 29.71 37.08 3.60
N VAL A 868 30.60 37.99 3.21
CA VAL A 868 32.00 37.65 2.86
C VAL A 868 32.74 37.09 4.07
N LEU A 869 32.55 37.66 5.26
CA LEU A 869 33.15 37.13 6.50
C LEU A 869 32.63 35.71 6.83
N LEU A 870 31.33 35.45 6.64
CA LEU A 870 30.75 34.12 6.86
C LEU A 870 31.29 33.09 5.86
N LEU A 871 31.50 33.48 4.60
CA LEU A 871 32.14 32.64 3.60
C LEU A 871 33.58 32.29 4.00
N VAL A 872 34.38 33.30 4.39
CA VAL A 872 35.76 33.10 4.85
C VAL A 872 35.81 32.17 6.06
N PHE A 873 34.92 32.38 7.03
CA PHE A 873 34.79 31.51 8.20
C PHE A 873 34.45 30.07 7.81
N SER A 874 33.45 29.88 6.94
CA SER A 874 32.98 28.55 6.50
C SER A 874 34.05 27.78 5.75
N ILE A 875 34.81 28.46 4.87
CA ILE A 875 35.95 27.87 4.15
C ILE A 875 37.03 27.44 5.13
N LEU A 876 37.50 28.33 6.01
CA LEU A 876 38.59 28.02 6.94
C LEU A 876 38.19 26.96 7.96
N ARG A 877 36.93 26.92 8.38
CA ARG A 877 36.40 25.88 9.26
C ARG A 877 36.42 24.49 8.60
N SER A 878 36.10 24.42 7.31
CA SER A 878 35.88 23.16 6.60
C SER A 878 37.11 22.65 5.86
N SER A 879 38.11 23.50 5.63
CA SER A 879 39.32 23.16 4.87
C SER A 879 40.32 22.37 5.71
N HIS A 880 40.97 21.39 5.09
CA HIS A 880 42.06 20.65 5.73
C HIS A 880 43.35 21.48 5.75
N SER A 881 44.02 21.53 6.91
CA SER A 881 45.26 22.31 7.10
C SER A 881 46.39 21.96 6.12
N GLY A 882 46.53 20.68 5.74
CA GLY A 882 47.53 20.23 4.75
C GLY A 882 47.24 20.71 3.32
N ILE A 883 46.00 21.14 3.07
CA ILE A 883 45.51 21.73 1.82
C ILE A 883 45.32 23.24 2.05
N LEU A 884 46.05 23.91 2.95
CA LEU A 884 46.09 25.37 3.03
C LEU A 884 47.56 25.82 2.93
N SER A 885 48.00 26.20 1.74
CA SER A 885 49.35 26.75 1.52
C SER A 885 49.39 28.25 1.81
N ASP A 886 50.59 28.75 2.08
CA ASP A 886 50.90 30.19 2.14
C ASP A 886 50.79 30.82 0.75
N ASP A 887 49.56 31.05 0.28
CA ASP A 887 49.30 31.80 -0.93
C ASP A 887 49.20 33.31 -0.62
N GLU A 888 49.73 34.16 -1.51
CA GLU A 888 49.73 35.63 -1.36
C GLU A 888 48.32 36.19 -1.14
N ALA A 889 47.31 35.48 -1.66
CA ALA A 889 45.91 35.82 -1.51
C ALA A 889 45.44 35.84 -0.06
N TRP A 890 45.70 34.76 0.70
CA TRP A 890 45.28 34.65 2.10
C TRP A 890 46.05 35.60 3.01
N LEU A 891 47.32 35.89 2.69
CA LEU A 891 48.07 36.95 3.38
C LEU A 891 47.41 38.32 3.19
N ALA A 892 47.05 38.68 1.95
CA ALA A 892 46.40 39.95 1.65
C ALA A 892 45.03 40.07 2.34
N VAL A 893 44.21 39.02 2.30
CA VAL A 893 42.92 38.96 3.02
C VAL A 893 43.14 39.13 4.53
N THR A 894 44.15 38.47 5.10
CA THR A 894 44.46 38.57 6.53
C THR A 894 44.89 39.98 6.93
N VAL A 895 45.74 40.64 6.14
CA VAL A 895 46.14 42.04 6.38
C VAL A 895 44.92 42.95 6.41
N LYS A 896 43.96 42.78 5.48
CA LYS A 896 42.71 43.56 5.46
C LYS A 896 41.80 43.29 6.65
N LEU A 897 41.63 42.02 7.02
CA LEU A 897 40.86 41.64 8.21
C LEU A 897 41.44 42.26 9.48
N VAL A 898 42.76 42.29 9.56
CA VAL A 898 43.50 42.91 10.68
C VAL A 898 43.37 44.44 10.67
N ASP A 899 43.36 45.08 9.49
CA ASP A 899 43.07 46.52 9.34
C ASP A 899 41.65 46.88 9.81
N CYS A 900 40.64 46.03 9.58
CA CYS A 900 39.27 46.25 10.06
C CYS A 900 39.17 46.41 11.59
N LEU A 901 40.10 45.83 12.34
CA LEU A 901 40.17 45.91 13.80
C LEU A 901 40.93 47.15 14.32
N SER A 902 41.32 48.08 13.43
CA SER A 902 42.14 49.27 13.78
C SER A 902 41.39 50.60 14.06
N PRO A 903 40.09 50.68 14.47
CA PRO A 903 39.43 51.98 14.55
C PRO A 903 39.84 52.85 15.76
N ILE A 904 39.82 54.16 15.51
CA ILE A 904 40.26 55.25 16.39
C ILE A 904 39.27 55.47 17.56
N ASP A 905 38.00 55.10 17.40
CA ASP A 905 36.94 55.28 18.41
C ASP A 905 36.65 54.02 19.25
N ILE A 906 36.37 54.20 20.53
CA ILE A 906 36.21 53.10 21.52
C ILE A 906 34.81 52.45 21.43
N ALA A 907 33.78 53.19 21.00
CA ALA A 907 32.39 52.73 21.00
C ALA A 907 32.02 51.82 19.81
N ASP A 908 32.73 51.91 18.68
CA ASP A 908 32.46 51.16 17.43
C ASP A 908 33.39 49.95 17.22
N ARG A 909 34.25 49.62 18.20
CA ARG A 909 35.28 48.57 18.04
C ARG A 909 34.74 47.14 17.92
N TRP A 910 33.64 46.82 18.60
CA TRP A 910 33.21 45.43 18.81
C TRP A 910 31.82 45.17 18.21
N THR A 911 31.66 45.47 16.93
CA THR A 911 30.47 45.06 16.18
C THR A 911 30.47 43.54 15.95
N PRO A 912 29.31 42.91 15.69
CA PRO A 912 29.22 41.49 15.39
C PRO A 912 30.16 41.04 14.25
N GLU A 913 30.38 41.90 13.25
CA GLU A 913 31.32 41.65 12.14
C GLU A 913 32.76 41.59 12.64
N ASN A 914 33.19 42.55 13.48
CA ASN A 914 34.54 42.55 14.05
C ASN A 914 34.77 41.36 15.00
N LEU A 915 33.73 40.90 15.69
CA LEU A 915 33.79 39.67 16.49
C LEU A 915 33.96 38.41 15.62
N LEU A 916 33.30 38.36 14.46
CA LEU A 916 33.49 37.30 13.48
C LEU A 916 34.91 37.34 12.87
N VAL A 917 35.48 38.54 12.67
CA VAL A 917 36.89 38.69 12.29
C VAL A 917 37.82 38.05 13.33
N LEU A 918 37.61 38.27 14.64
CA LEU A 918 38.42 37.60 15.67
C LEU A 918 38.35 36.07 15.59
N ALA A 919 37.17 35.52 15.26
CA ALA A 919 36.99 34.09 15.07
C ALA A 919 37.76 33.58 13.84
N ILE A 920 37.71 34.31 12.72
CA ILE A 920 38.47 34.00 11.51
C ILE A 920 39.98 34.01 11.79
N LEU A 921 40.49 35.05 12.47
CA LEU A 921 41.89 35.15 12.86
C LEU A 921 42.31 33.97 13.76
N SER A 922 41.40 33.50 14.64
CA SER A 922 41.63 32.31 15.47
C SER A 922 41.80 31.04 14.64
N LEU A 923 41.00 30.86 13.57
CA LEU A 923 41.14 29.74 12.64
C LEU A 923 42.44 29.80 11.82
N ILE A 924 42.86 30.99 11.38
CA ILE A 924 44.15 31.17 10.69
C ILE A 924 45.31 30.74 11.60
N LEU A 925 45.27 31.14 12.87
CA LEU A 925 46.26 30.72 13.87
C LEU A 925 46.16 29.23 14.23
N HIS A 926 44.99 28.61 14.13
CA HIS A 926 44.84 27.18 14.32
C HIS A 926 45.53 26.40 13.19
N HIS A 927 45.27 26.77 11.93
CA HIS A 927 45.85 26.09 10.76
C HIS A 927 47.38 26.14 10.71
N SER A 928 47.99 27.22 11.21
CA SER A 928 49.45 27.34 11.30
C SER A 928 50.09 26.33 12.24
N THR A 929 49.35 25.82 13.23
CA THR A 929 49.85 24.76 14.13
C THR A 929 50.05 23.42 13.41
N ASN A 930 49.38 23.24 12.27
CA ASN A 930 49.46 22.05 11.42
C ASN A 930 50.22 22.31 10.11
N GLY A 931 50.91 23.46 9.99
CA GLY A 931 51.78 23.78 8.85
C GLY A 931 51.14 24.57 7.70
N GLY A 932 49.90 25.03 7.81
CA GLY A 932 49.23 25.86 6.79
C GLY A 932 49.05 27.33 7.21
N LEU A 933 49.01 28.29 6.27
CA LEU A 933 48.83 29.73 6.57
C LEU A 933 49.87 30.34 7.55
N ILE A 934 51.13 29.88 7.50
CA ILE A 934 52.23 30.35 8.35
C ILE A 934 52.47 31.86 8.16
N GLU A 935 52.59 32.35 6.92
CA GLU A 935 52.86 33.78 6.67
C GLU A 935 51.67 34.67 7.06
N ALA A 936 50.45 34.22 6.78
CA ALA A 936 49.24 34.90 7.21
C ALA A 936 49.19 35.00 8.75
N SER A 937 49.51 33.90 9.46
CA SER A 937 49.54 33.88 10.92
C SER A 937 50.56 34.85 11.54
N LYS A 938 51.72 35.07 10.90
CA LYS A 938 52.70 36.08 11.35
C LYS A 938 52.12 37.48 11.31
N SER A 939 51.37 37.82 10.26
CA SER A 939 50.74 39.15 10.15
C SER A 939 49.73 39.40 11.28
N VAL A 940 49.02 38.37 11.75
CA VAL A 940 48.13 38.44 12.93
C VAL A 940 48.93 38.60 14.23
N LEU A 941 49.91 37.72 14.46
CA LEU A 941 50.65 37.64 15.73
C LEU A 941 51.41 38.94 16.08
N PHE A 942 51.93 39.63 15.06
CA PHE A 942 52.78 40.82 15.23
C PHE A 942 52.04 42.15 14.97
N HIS A 943 50.72 42.11 14.75
CA HIS A 943 49.96 43.33 14.54
C HIS A 943 49.75 44.13 15.84
N THR A 944 50.48 45.24 15.98
CA THR A 944 50.51 46.05 17.20
C THR A 944 49.14 46.62 17.59
N PRO A 945 48.31 47.18 16.67
CA PRO A 945 46.97 47.67 17.02
C PRO A 945 46.06 46.58 17.60
N VAL A 946 46.02 45.40 17.00
CA VAL A 946 45.18 44.27 17.46
C VAL A 946 45.66 43.79 18.82
N ALA A 947 46.98 43.64 19.00
CA ALA A 947 47.56 43.31 20.30
C ALA A 947 47.22 44.36 21.39
N SER A 948 47.18 45.65 21.04
CA SER A 948 46.78 46.72 21.96
C SER A 948 45.28 46.68 22.29
N ALA A 949 44.42 46.40 21.31
CA ALA A 949 42.98 46.32 21.48
C ALA A 949 42.59 45.13 22.37
N ILE A 950 43.20 43.97 22.14
CA ILE A 950 43.05 42.78 22.99
C ILE A 950 43.46 43.06 24.44
N LYS A 951 44.63 43.69 24.64
CA LYS A 951 45.08 44.08 25.98
C LYS A 951 44.11 45.05 26.66
N SER A 952 43.54 45.99 25.91
CA SER A 952 42.53 46.93 26.44
C SER A 952 41.27 46.21 26.92
N VAL A 953 40.72 45.28 26.12
CA VAL A 953 39.51 44.51 26.48
C VAL A 953 39.76 43.63 27.69
N LEU A 954 40.88 42.91 27.71
CA LEU A 954 41.24 42.04 28.83
C LEU A 954 41.50 42.86 30.10
N HIS A 955 42.12 44.03 29.99
CA HIS A 955 42.33 44.93 31.12
C HIS A 955 40.99 45.47 31.65
N GLU A 956 40.08 45.89 30.77
CA GLU A 956 38.74 46.31 31.14
C GLU A 956 37.97 45.19 31.86
N ALA A 957 37.94 43.97 31.30
CA ALA A 957 37.33 42.80 31.91
C ALA A 957 37.93 42.50 33.30
N CYS A 958 39.26 42.52 33.42
CA CYS A 958 39.95 42.28 34.69
C CYS A 958 39.69 43.40 35.72
N SER A 959 39.48 44.64 35.28
CA SER A 959 39.22 45.80 36.15
C SER A 959 37.84 45.77 36.81
N LYS A 960 36.85 45.11 36.19
CA LYS A 960 35.48 44.94 36.73
C LYS A 960 35.42 44.12 38.03
N GLY A 961 36.42 43.29 38.31
CA GLY A 961 36.47 42.48 39.53
C GLY A 961 35.22 41.58 39.66
N PRO A 962 34.54 41.53 40.83
CA PRO A 962 33.35 40.69 41.03
C PRO A 962 32.20 40.93 40.05
N ALA A 963 32.07 42.14 39.49
CA ALA A 963 31.00 42.47 38.54
C ALA A 963 31.16 41.76 37.18
N LEU A 964 32.31 41.15 36.91
CA LEU A 964 32.55 40.36 35.68
C LEU A 964 31.67 39.10 35.61
N ILE A 965 31.13 38.63 36.73
CA ILE A 965 30.29 37.42 36.75
C ILE A 965 28.98 37.60 35.98
N ASP A 966 28.47 38.84 35.89
CA ASP A 966 27.25 39.20 35.18
C ASP A 966 27.46 39.21 33.65
N ASP A 967 28.72 39.34 33.20
CA ASP A 967 29.12 39.27 31.79
C ASP A 967 29.26 37.80 31.35
N HIS A 968 28.12 37.21 30.99
CA HIS A 968 27.99 35.84 30.48
C HIS A 968 27.92 35.82 28.93
N GLU A 969 27.87 34.63 28.33
CA GLU A 969 27.86 34.43 26.87
C GLU A 969 26.71 35.16 26.13
N GLY A 970 25.67 35.59 26.84
CA GLY A 970 24.57 36.40 26.31
C GLY A 970 24.86 37.91 26.23
N THR A 971 25.87 38.43 26.93
CA THR A 971 26.20 39.87 26.92
C THR A 971 27.26 40.20 25.88
N ASN A 972 27.22 41.41 25.30
CA ASN A 972 28.22 41.84 24.31
C ASN A 972 29.66 41.79 24.87
N MET A 973 29.83 42.17 26.13
CA MET A 973 31.14 42.10 26.80
C MET A 973 31.58 40.64 26.99
N GLY A 974 30.69 39.75 27.43
CA GLY A 974 31.00 38.32 27.59
C GLY A 974 31.41 37.66 26.27
N LYS A 975 30.65 37.87 25.19
CA LYS A 975 31.00 37.38 23.84
C LYS A 975 32.36 37.90 23.37
N THR A 976 32.63 39.19 23.57
CA THR A 976 33.90 39.82 23.19
C THR A 976 35.07 39.21 23.95
N VAL A 977 34.96 39.06 25.28
CA VAL A 977 36.01 38.48 26.12
C VAL A 977 36.27 37.01 25.75
N ILE A 978 35.23 36.21 25.49
CA ILE A 978 35.36 34.81 25.08
C ILE A 978 36.12 34.67 23.75
N LEU A 979 35.75 35.44 22.73
CA LEU A 979 36.41 35.41 21.42
C LEU A 979 37.86 35.93 21.48
N VAL A 980 38.11 36.97 22.27
CA VAL A 980 39.48 37.44 22.53
C VAL A 980 40.31 36.36 23.23
N LEU A 981 39.74 35.62 24.19
CA LEU A 981 40.43 34.52 24.85
C LEU A 981 40.72 33.35 23.89
N PHE A 982 39.81 33.02 22.98
CA PHE A 982 40.08 32.05 21.92
C PHE A 982 41.26 32.50 21.05
N LEU A 983 41.26 33.75 20.60
CA LEU A 983 42.35 34.30 19.81
C LEU A 983 43.69 34.24 20.56
N VAL A 984 43.70 34.53 21.86
CA VAL A 984 44.88 34.41 22.73
C VAL A 984 45.35 32.96 22.83
N TYR A 985 44.45 31.99 23.02
CA TYR A 985 44.79 30.57 23.05
C TYR A 985 45.46 30.11 21.75
N PHE A 986 44.83 30.36 20.60
CA PHE A 986 45.38 29.97 19.30
C PHE A 986 46.66 30.76 18.97
N SER A 987 46.79 32.00 19.43
CA SER A 987 48.03 32.79 19.29
C SER A 987 49.20 32.11 20.00
N MET A 988 49.01 31.59 21.22
CA MET A 988 50.07 30.89 21.96
C MET A 988 50.52 29.62 21.24
N ARG A 989 49.59 28.84 20.71
CA ARG A 989 49.91 27.61 19.96
C ARG A 989 50.59 27.91 18.62
N SER A 990 50.05 28.87 17.87
CA SER A 990 50.61 29.32 16.59
C SER A 990 52.03 29.85 16.75
N LEU A 991 52.27 30.68 17.77
CA LEU A 991 53.57 31.28 18.02
C LEU A 991 54.67 30.23 18.22
N GLN A 992 54.35 29.08 18.84
CA GLN A 992 55.28 27.97 18.95
C GLN A 992 55.53 27.26 17.62
N ALA A 993 54.48 27.00 16.84
CA ALA A 993 54.60 26.32 15.54
C ALA A 993 55.40 27.15 14.53
N VAL A 994 55.21 28.47 14.55
CA VAL A 994 55.79 29.42 13.60
C VAL A 994 57.20 29.85 14.01
N LEU A 995 57.48 29.99 15.31
CA LEU A 995 58.77 30.47 15.87
C LEU A 995 59.17 29.72 17.15
N PRO A 996 59.51 28.41 17.06
CA PRO A 996 59.77 27.57 18.24
C PRO A 996 60.95 28.02 19.12
N GLU A 997 61.93 28.76 18.58
CA GLU A 997 63.17 29.10 19.29
C GLU A 997 63.21 30.51 19.90
N VAL A 998 62.33 31.43 19.47
CA VAL A 998 62.45 32.88 19.78
C VAL A 998 61.68 33.30 21.03
N VAL A 999 60.72 32.48 21.49
CA VAL A 999 59.72 32.89 22.49
C VAL A 999 60.18 32.55 23.90
N ASN A 1000 60.20 33.56 24.78
CA ASN A 1000 60.40 33.37 26.22
C ASN A 1000 59.07 33.48 26.97
N TRP A 1001 58.47 32.35 27.34
CA TRP A 1001 57.17 32.28 28.01
C TRP A 1001 57.19 32.88 29.42
N GLN A 1002 58.37 33.02 30.04
CA GLN A 1002 58.51 33.62 31.37
C GLN A 1002 58.08 35.10 31.40
N ASN A 1003 58.06 35.80 30.26
CA ASN A 1003 57.61 37.20 30.18
C ASN A 1003 56.12 37.36 30.56
N ASN A 1004 55.31 36.29 30.44
CA ASN A 1004 53.89 36.30 30.77
C ASN A 1004 53.61 36.12 32.28
N LEU A 1005 54.64 35.89 33.12
CA LEU A 1005 54.53 35.75 34.58
C LEU A 1005 54.57 37.10 35.35
N GLY A 1006 54.62 38.23 34.63
CA GLY A 1006 54.44 39.57 35.22
C GLY A 1006 55.70 40.30 35.69
N GLN A 1007 56.90 39.80 35.39
CA GLN A 1007 58.18 40.52 35.62
C GLN A 1007 59.04 40.53 34.36
N SER A 1008 58.89 41.55 33.50
CA SER A 1008 59.79 41.75 32.35
C SER A 1008 60.77 42.89 32.61
N ASN A 1009 62.08 42.59 32.62
CA ASN A 1009 63.15 43.60 32.58
C ASN A 1009 63.63 43.91 31.14
N GLY A 1010 62.91 43.45 30.12
CA GLY A 1010 63.24 43.69 28.71
C GLY A 1010 62.00 44.12 27.90
N THR A 1011 62.23 44.79 26.77
CA THR A 1011 61.17 45.20 25.82
C THR A 1011 60.45 43.94 25.30
N PRO A 1012 59.19 43.70 25.68
CA PRO A 1012 58.45 42.55 25.14
C PRO A 1012 58.19 42.78 23.65
N LEU A 1013 58.34 41.73 22.84
CA LEU A 1013 57.74 41.71 21.51
C LEU A 1013 56.24 42.01 21.67
N SER A 1014 55.70 42.90 20.84
CA SER A 1014 54.28 43.28 20.83
C SER A 1014 53.43 42.15 20.23
N SER A 1015 53.41 40.99 20.89
CA SER A 1015 52.60 39.85 20.49
C SER A 1015 51.25 39.85 21.22
N ILE A 1016 50.26 39.20 20.60
CA ILE A 1016 48.98 38.87 21.22
C ILE A 1016 49.25 37.89 22.37
N GLY A 1017 48.90 38.28 23.59
CA GLY A 1017 49.17 37.49 24.78
C GLY A 1017 48.51 38.08 26.02
N ILE A 1018 48.42 37.26 27.06
CA ILE A 1018 47.80 37.60 28.34
C ILE A 1018 48.76 37.24 29.47
N THR A 1019 48.75 38.03 30.55
CA THR A 1019 49.56 37.70 31.72
C THR A 1019 48.90 36.59 32.54
N CYS A 1020 49.69 35.75 33.20
CA CYS A 1020 49.19 34.74 34.12
C CYS A 1020 48.35 35.35 35.25
N HIS A 1021 48.67 36.58 35.67
CA HIS A 1021 47.90 37.30 36.68
C HIS A 1021 46.48 37.63 36.19
N ASP A 1022 46.35 38.13 34.97
CA ASP A 1022 45.06 38.49 34.39
C ASP A 1022 44.21 37.23 34.11
N LEU A 1023 44.82 36.13 33.65
CA LEU A 1023 44.16 34.83 33.56
C LEU A 1023 43.59 34.37 34.90
N CYS A 1024 44.37 34.47 35.98
CA CYS A 1024 43.91 34.14 37.32
C CYS A 1024 42.74 35.04 37.78
N ARG A 1025 42.74 36.33 37.43
CA ARG A 1025 41.60 37.23 37.73
C ARG A 1025 40.34 36.83 36.96
N LEU A 1026 40.46 36.49 35.68
CA LEU A 1026 39.35 36.00 34.85
C LEU A 1026 38.81 34.68 35.37
N LEU A 1027 39.68 33.76 35.81
CA LEU A 1027 39.28 32.50 36.44
C LEU A 1027 38.56 32.69 37.78
N HIS A 1028 38.99 33.67 38.57
CA HIS A 1028 38.38 33.94 39.87
C HIS A 1028 37.00 34.60 39.73
N PHE A 1029 36.90 35.67 38.92
CA PHE A 1029 35.69 36.50 38.84
C PHE A 1029 34.79 36.29 37.62
N GLY A 1030 35.26 35.58 36.58
CA GLY A 1030 34.50 35.42 35.32
C GLY A 1030 33.28 34.50 35.42
N SER A 1031 32.41 34.58 34.42
CA SER A 1031 31.30 33.63 34.20
C SER A 1031 31.82 32.25 33.78
N ALA A 1032 30.97 31.21 33.81
CA ALA A 1032 31.38 29.83 33.53
C ALA A 1032 32.11 29.66 32.18
N SER A 1033 31.59 30.25 31.10
CA SER A 1033 32.21 30.20 29.76
C SER A 1033 33.56 30.94 29.71
N VAL A 1034 33.69 32.08 30.42
CA VAL A 1034 34.96 32.82 30.53
C VAL A 1034 36.00 32.01 31.32
N LYS A 1035 35.59 31.38 32.44
CA LYS A 1035 36.47 30.50 33.23
C LYS A 1035 36.94 29.30 32.40
N LEU A 1036 36.08 28.74 31.57
CA LEU A 1036 36.41 27.63 30.68
C LEU A 1036 37.54 27.98 29.72
N VAL A 1037 37.37 29.02 28.90
CA VAL A 1037 38.40 29.39 27.91
C VAL A 1037 39.67 29.92 28.60
N ALA A 1038 39.54 30.71 29.67
CA ALA A 1038 40.68 31.18 30.45
C ALA A 1038 41.49 30.02 31.07
N SER A 1039 40.82 28.93 31.47
CA SER A 1039 41.51 27.74 32.01
C SER A 1039 42.34 27.03 30.94
N TYR A 1040 41.88 26.98 29.69
CA TYR A 1040 42.66 26.44 28.57
C TYR A 1040 43.85 27.34 28.21
N CYS A 1041 43.68 28.66 28.21
CA CYS A 1041 44.79 29.59 28.05
C CYS A 1041 45.85 29.41 29.15
N LEU A 1042 45.41 29.22 30.39
CA LEU A 1042 46.31 28.98 31.52
C LEU A 1042 47.03 27.63 31.40
N LEU A 1043 46.32 26.57 31.02
CA LEU A 1043 46.90 25.25 30.81
C LEU A 1043 47.96 25.25 29.70
N GLU A 1044 47.67 25.89 28.57
CA GLU A 1044 48.62 26.04 27.47
C GLU A 1044 49.87 26.80 27.95
N LEU A 1045 49.70 27.93 28.64
CA LEU A 1045 50.82 28.71 29.18
C LEU A 1045 51.69 27.89 30.14
N PHE A 1046 51.09 27.12 31.05
CA PHE A 1046 51.81 26.30 32.04
C PHE A 1046 52.50 25.10 31.39
N THR A 1047 51.87 24.50 30.38
CA THR A 1047 52.47 23.44 29.57
C THR A 1047 53.75 23.95 28.91
N ARG A 1048 53.70 25.13 28.25
CA ARG A 1048 54.88 25.73 27.62
C ARG A 1048 55.96 26.15 28.60
N LEU A 1049 55.58 26.72 29.75
CA LEU A 1049 56.54 27.02 30.81
C LEU A 1049 57.24 25.76 31.34
N SER A 1050 56.50 24.66 31.49
CA SER A 1050 57.04 23.37 31.93
C SER A 1050 57.96 22.73 30.89
N GLU A 1051 57.59 22.78 29.60
CA GLU A 1051 58.42 22.33 28.48
C GLU A 1051 59.72 23.15 28.35
N GLN A 1052 59.62 24.48 28.43
CA GLN A 1052 60.80 25.37 28.39
C GLN A 1052 61.75 25.07 29.55
N ARG A 1053 61.23 24.80 30.75
CA ARG A 1053 62.03 24.47 31.92
C ARG A 1053 62.69 23.09 31.83
N THR A 1054 61.96 22.08 31.35
CA THR A 1054 62.49 20.72 31.20
C THR A 1054 63.55 20.63 30.10
N SER A 1055 63.37 21.37 29.00
CA SER A 1055 64.31 21.40 27.87
C SER A 1055 65.51 22.33 28.08
N LYS A 1056 65.32 23.53 28.63
CA LYS A 1056 66.37 24.56 28.77
C LYS A 1056 66.96 24.71 30.18
N GLN A 1057 66.44 23.99 31.19
CA GLN A 1057 66.84 24.10 32.60
C GLN A 1057 66.86 25.54 33.16
N GLU A 1058 65.99 26.41 32.66
CA GLU A 1058 65.91 27.81 33.13
C GLU A 1058 65.21 27.94 34.50
N GLU A 1059 65.73 28.80 35.37
CA GLU A 1059 65.07 29.17 36.62
C GLU A 1059 63.85 30.07 36.37
N LEU A 1060 62.86 29.98 37.27
CA LEU A 1060 61.57 30.64 37.12
C LEU A 1060 61.62 32.06 37.71
N ARG A 1061 61.40 33.07 36.86
CA ARG A 1061 61.43 34.50 37.24
C ARG A 1061 60.10 34.97 37.86
N CYS A 1062 59.75 34.46 39.04
CA CYS A 1062 58.60 34.97 39.79
C CYS A 1062 58.87 35.03 41.30
N THR A 1063 58.16 35.92 42.02
CA THR A 1063 58.26 35.97 43.48
C THR A 1063 57.45 34.86 44.12
N THR A 1064 57.89 34.36 45.28
CA THR A 1064 57.17 33.34 46.05
C THR A 1064 55.73 33.78 46.38
N ASN A 1065 55.52 35.06 46.71
CA ASN A 1065 54.18 35.61 46.99
C ASN A 1065 53.25 35.56 45.77
N TYR A 1066 53.79 35.84 44.58
CA TYR A 1066 53.04 35.74 43.33
C TYR A 1066 52.61 34.31 43.03
N LEU A 1067 53.54 33.35 43.17
CA LEU A 1067 53.25 31.94 42.97
C LEU A 1067 52.19 31.42 43.96
N MET A 1068 52.25 31.85 45.23
CA MET A 1068 51.23 31.51 46.23
C MET A 1068 49.84 32.03 45.85
N SER A 1069 49.76 33.22 45.26
CA SER A 1069 48.47 33.75 44.77
C SER A 1069 47.91 32.94 43.62
N VAL A 1070 48.77 32.46 42.70
CA VAL A 1070 48.36 31.58 41.60
C VAL A 1070 47.90 30.22 42.14
N ILE A 1071 48.66 29.62 43.06
CA ILE A 1071 48.31 28.36 43.71
C ILE A 1071 46.95 28.47 44.41
N ALA A 1072 46.70 29.54 45.17
CA ALA A 1072 45.42 29.72 45.86
C ALA A 1072 44.22 29.79 44.90
N THR A 1073 44.37 30.47 43.75
CA THR A 1073 43.34 30.52 42.71
C THR A 1073 43.10 29.14 42.09
N LEU A 1074 44.16 28.39 41.81
CA LEU A 1074 44.06 27.03 41.26
C LEU A 1074 43.41 26.07 42.25
N GLU A 1075 43.83 26.09 43.51
CA GLU A 1075 43.27 25.26 44.60
C GLU A 1075 41.76 25.45 44.74
N GLY A 1076 41.28 26.70 44.69
CA GLY A 1076 39.86 27.01 44.76
C GLY A 1076 39.02 26.51 43.58
N LEU A 1077 39.66 26.14 42.46
CA LEU A 1077 38.98 25.69 41.24
C LEU A 1077 39.13 24.19 40.97
N VAL A 1078 39.91 23.45 41.77
CA VAL A 1078 40.05 21.98 41.65
C VAL A 1078 38.72 21.24 41.85
N VAL A 1079 37.80 21.80 42.64
CA VAL A 1079 36.47 21.23 42.94
C VAL A 1079 35.36 22.06 42.27
N TYR A 1080 35.68 22.79 41.19
CA TYR A 1080 34.69 23.59 40.48
C TYR A 1080 33.69 22.70 39.71
N GLY A 1081 32.44 23.19 39.58
CA GLY A 1081 31.33 22.41 38.99
C GLY A 1081 31.49 22.06 37.50
N ASP A 1082 32.23 22.86 36.71
CA ASP A 1082 32.62 22.46 35.35
C ASP A 1082 33.89 21.58 35.41
N HIS A 1083 33.72 20.30 35.06
CA HIS A 1083 34.76 19.29 35.09
C HIS A 1083 36.01 19.68 34.25
N ARG A 1084 35.84 20.40 33.14
CA ARG A 1084 36.95 20.79 32.26
C ARG A 1084 37.80 21.88 32.89
N VAL A 1085 37.17 22.89 33.49
CA VAL A 1085 37.86 23.94 34.25
C VAL A 1085 38.64 23.32 35.41
N ALA A 1086 37.97 22.45 36.18
CA ALA A 1086 38.59 21.76 37.30
C ALA A 1086 39.80 20.93 36.86
N THR A 1087 39.70 20.20 35.74
CA THR A 1087 40.80 19.41 35.16
C THR A 1087 41.97 20.28 34.73
N ASN A 1088 41.71 21.34 33.96
CA ASN A 1088 42.74 22.27 33.49
C ASN A 1088 43.47 22.93 34.67
N CYS A 1089 42.73 23.40 35.69
CA CYS A 1089 43.32 23.98 36.90
C CYS A 1089 44.13 22.95 37.71
N SER A 1090 43.66 21.70 37.79
CA SER A 1090 44.37 20.62 38.49
C SER A 1090 45.65 20.22 37.78
N LEU A 1091 45.65 20.19 36.45
CA LEU A 1091 46.85 19.99 35.63
C LEU A 1091 47.85 21.13 35.81
N CYS A 1092 47.41 22.40 35.76
CA CYS A 1092 48.26 23.55 36.06
C CYS A 1092 48.89 23.43 37.46
N LEU A 1093 48.08 23.10 38.47
CA LEU A 1093 48.55 22.93 39.84
C LEU A 1093 49.56 21.78 39.96
N SER A 1094 49.28 20.64 39.32
CA SER A 1094 50.19 19.50 39.22
C SER A 1094 51.54 19.87 38.57
N MET A 1095 51.53 20.66 37.49
CA MET A 1095 52.76 21.16 36.85
C MET A 1095 53.57 22.06 37.79
N VAL A 1096 52.92 22.98 38.52
CA VAL A 1096 53.58 23.82 39.53
C VAL A 1096 54.22 22.97 40.62
N LEU A 1097 53.50 21.95 41.12
CA LEU A 1097 54.00 21.06 42.16
C LEU A 1097 55.16 20.18 41.66
N GLY A 1098 55.17 19.78 40.38
CA GLY A 1098 56.18 18.93 39.76
C GLY A 1098 57.52 19.62 39.43
N TRP A 1099 57.61 20.93 39.63
CA TRP A 1099 58.80 21.71 39.35
C TRP A 1099 59.95 21.43 40.35
N LYS A 1100 60.92 20.59 39.94
CA LYS A 1100 62.01 20.00 40.76
C LYS A 1100 62.99 20.96 41.47
N GLN A 1101 63.02 22.26 41.15
CA GLN A 1101 63.88 23.26 41.79
C GLN A 1101 63.03 24.40 42.36
N MET A 1102 62.22 24.09 43.37
CA MET A 1102 61.72 25.10 44.29
C MET A 1102 62.73 25.23 45.43
N ASN A 1103 63.02 26.46 45.87
CA ASN A 1103 63.91 26.64 47.02
C ASN A 1103 63.35 25.86 48.22
N MET A 1104 64.24 25.29 49.06
CA MET A 1104 63.86 24.51 50.27
C MET A 1104 62.82 25.21 51.17
N GLN A 1105 62.73 26.53 51.08
CA GLN A 1105 61.77 27.37 51.81
C GLN A 1105 60.38 27.39 51.15
N GLU A 1106 60.30 27.33 49.82
CA GLU A 1106 59.07 27.35 49.03
C GLU A 1106 58.38 25.98 49.05
N ALA A 1107 59.17 24.90 48.90
CA ALA A 1107 58.68 23.53 49.06
C ALA A 1107 58.08 23.32 50.47
N ARG A 1108 58.68 23.89 51.53
CA ARG A 1108 58.15 23.80 52.91
C ARG A 1108 56.83 24.54 53.12
N VAL A 1109 56.56 25.61 52.36
CA VAL A 1109 55.29 26.37 52.44
C VAL A 1109 54.17 25.58 51.75
N ILE A 1110 54.44 25.01 50.58
CA ILE A 1110 53.50 24.16 49.84
C ILE A 1110 53.18 22.88 50.64
N VAL A 1111 54.19 22.26 51.24
CA VAL A 1111 54.04 21.06 52.10
C VAL A 1111 53.18 21.31 53.34
N LYS A 1112 53.07 22.56 53.81
CA LYS A 1112 52.21 22.94 54.94
C LYS A 1112 50.84 23.47 54.50
N ASN A 1113 50.54 23.49 53.20
CA ASN A 1113 49.27 24.01 52.71
C ASN A 1113 48.12 23.06 53.10
N LYS A 1114 47.21 23.56 53.94
CA LYS A 1114 46.05 22.83 54.42
C LYS A 1114 45.04 22.53 53.30
N TRP A 1115 44.98 23.36 52.26
CA TRP A 1115 44.05 23.19 51.15
C TRP A 1115 44.37 21.99 50.28
N CYS A 1116 45.64 21.78 49.95
CA CYS A 1116 46.08 20.56 49.25
C CYS A 1116 45.76 19.29 50.03
N ARG A 1117 45.90 19.32 51.36
CA ARG A 1117 45.50 18.20 52.21
C ARG A 1117 43.98 17.95 52.15
N ILE A 1118 43.16 19.01 52.21
CA ILE A 1118 41.70 18.90 52.07
C ILE A 1118 41.32 18.33 50.69
N ILE A 1119 41.96 18.77 49.60
CA ILE A 1119 41.72 18.23 48.25
C ILE A 1119 41.99 16.72 48.20
N VAL A 1120 43.09 16.26 48.80
CA VAL A 1120 43.44 14.83 48.86
C VAL A 1120 42.50 14.04 49.79
N GLU A 1121 42.11 14.60 50.93
CA GLU A 1121 41.17 13.98 51.88
C GLU A 1121 39.76 13.84 51.28
N GLU A 1122 39.22 14.91 50.69
CA GLU A 1122 37.92 14.92 50.01
C GLU A 1122 37.89 13.96 48.82
N TRP A 1123 38.96 13.93 48.02
CA TRP A 1123 39.07 12.99 46.90
C TRP A 1123 39.12 11.53 47.38
N ALA A 1124 39.99 11.21 48.35
CA ALA A 1124 40.12 9.87 48.89
C ALA A 1124 38.81 9.38 49.56
N ALA A 1125 38.12 10.26 50.29
CA ALA A 1125 36.81 9.96 50.87
C ALA A 1125 35.76 9.70 49.79
N SER A 1126 35.71 10.54 48.75
CA SER A 1126 34.72 10.44 47.67
C SER A 1126 34.90 9.16 46.85
N ILE A 1127 36.12 8.77 46.50
CA ILE A 1127 36.36 7.59 45.66
C ILE A 1127 36.32 6.24 46.43
N SER A 1128 36.42 6.29 47.76
CA SER A 1128 36.32 5.12 48.63
C SER A 1128 34.88 4.69 48.95
N LEU A 1129 33.86 5.50 48.64
CA LEU A 1129 32.45 5.17 48.93
C LEU A 1129 31.93 4.04 48.01
N PRO A 1130 31.30 2.98 48.54
CA PRO A 1130 30.69 1.95 47.71
C PRO A 1130 29.49 2.51 46.93
N SER A 1131 29.31 2.13 45.66
CA SER A 1131 28.13 2.41 44.81
C SER A 1131 27.92 3.84 44.28
N LEU A 1132 28.99 4.55 43.89
CA LEU A 1132 28.83 5.78 43.10
C LEU A 1132 28.35 5.47 41.68
N ALA A 1133 27.35 6.20 41.20
CA ALA A 1133 26.98 6.21 39.79
C ALA A 1133 28.22 6.56 38.93
N PRO A 1134 28.41 5.99 37.73
CA PRO A 1134 29.58 6.24 36.89
C PRO A 1134 29.89 7.74 36.71
N ASN A 1135 28.84 8.56 36.64
CA ASN A 1135 28.92 10.01 36.48
C ASN A 1135 29.51 10.76 37.70
N ALA A 1136 29.39 10.21 38.91
CA ALA A 1136 29.95 10.84 40.12
C ALA A 1136 31.46 10.62 40.25
N ILE A 1137 31.98 9.50 39.71
CA ILE A 1137 33.43 9.23 39.63
C ILE A 1137 34.11 10.22 38.68
N ILE A 1138 33.41 10.63 37.61
CA ILE A 1138 33.91 11.62 36.63
C ILE A 1138 34.10 13.00 37.28
N GLY A 1139 33.19 13.42 38.18
CA GLY A 1139 33.26 14.72 38.86
C GLY A 1139 34.51 14.95 39.71
N HIS A 1140 35.13 13.87 40.25
CA HIS A 1140 36.29 13.96 41.14
C HIS A 1140 37.63 13.59 40.48
N LYS A 1141 37.66 13.24 39.19
CA LYS A 1141 38.90 12.97 38.42
C LYS A 1141 39.95 14.09 38.48
N PRO A 1142 39.63 15.40 38.50
CA PRO A 1142 40.64 16.45 38.48
C PRO A 1142 41.63 16.39 39.66
N ALA A 1143 41.14 16.09 40.86
CA ALA A 1143 41.96 16.01 42.08
C ALA A 1143 43.01 14.88 42.04
N ILE A 1144 42.85 13.89 41.15
CA ILE A 1144 43.82 12.80 40.93
C ILE A 1144 45.17 13.38 40.48
N TYR A 1145 45.15 14.37 39.57
CA TYR A 1145 46.37 14.99 39.05
C TYR A 1145 47.20 15.65 40.15
N VAL A 1146 46.53 16.34 41.06
CA VAL A 1146 47.15 17.01 42.21
C VAL A 1146 47.69 15.98 43.19
N THR A 1147 46.90 14.95 43.50
CA THR A 1147 47.28 13.86 44.41
C THR A 1147 48.50 13.09 43.90
N ALA A 1148 48.52 12.73 42.61
CA ALA A 1148 49.65 12.03 41.99
C ALA A 1148 50.92 12.90 41.97
N ALA A 1149 50.81 14.21 41.70
CA ALA A 1149 51.94 15.13 41.77
C ALA A 1149 52.52 15.24 43.19
N PHE A 1150 51.66 15.24 44.21
CA PHE A 1150 52.08 15.23 45.61
C PHE A 1150 52.81 13.96 46.03
N LEU A 1151 52.34 12.79 45.57
CA LEU A 1151 53.02 11.51 45.79
C LEU A 1151 54.42 11.47 45.15
N LYS A 1152 54.62 12.17 44.03
CA LYS A 1152 55.94 12.33 43.37
C LYS A 1152 56.89 13.27 44.12
N LEU A 1153 56.37 14.28 44.83
CA LEU A 1153 57.18 15.36 45.41
C LEU A 1153 57.99 14.91 46.64
N GLN A 1154 57.43 14.05 47.50
CA GLN A 1154 58.14 13.55 48.70
C GLN A 1154 57.58 12.20 49.16
N LYS A 1155 58.48 11.25 49.47
CA LYS A 1155 58.10 9.86 49.83
C LYS A 1155 57.56 9.68 51.26
N ASP A 1156 57.78 10.65 52.16
CA ASP A 1156 57.54 10.50 53.62
C ASP A 1156 56.52 11.51 54.18
N PHE A 1157 55.41 11.76 53.48
CA PHE A 1157 54.31 12.53 54.06
C PHE A 1157 53.55 11.68 55.08
N VAL A 1158 53.86 11.87 56.36
CA VAL A 1158 53.21 11.16 57.49
C VAL A 1158 51.68 11.26 57.45
N TRP A 1159 51.14 12.42 57.04
CA TRP A 1159 49.69 12.62 56.93
C TRP A 1159 49.06 11.92 55.71
N MET A 1160 49.79 11.69 54.62
CA MET A 1160 49.26 10.92 53.49
C MET A 1160 49.12 9.44 53.85
N ARG A 1161 50.02 8.90 54.69
CA ARG A 1161 49.90 7.53 55.21
C ARG A 1161 48.68 7.34 56.13
N SER A 1162 48.17 8.41 56.74
CA SER A 1162 46.90 8.36 57.49
C SER A 1162 45.66 8.46 56.61
N ILE A 1163 45.77 8.94 55.37
CA ILE A 1163 44.64 9.05 54.43
C ILE A 1163 44.57 7.78 53.57
N PHE A 1164 45.68 7.42 52.92
CA PHE A 1164 45.80 6.22 52.10
C PHE A 1164 46.24 5.04 52.97
N ASP A 1165 45.41 4.71 53.96
CA ASP A 1165 45.61 3.51 54.77
C ASP A 1165 45.20 2.24 54.00
N LYS A 1166 45.41 1.06 54.60
CA LYS A 1166 45.10 -0.22 53.95
C LYS A 1166 43.61 -0.32 53.57
N ALA A 1167 42.71 0.22 54.38
CA ALA A 1167 41.26 0.13 54.15
C ALA A 1167 40.84 1.04 52.98
N CYS A 1168 41.32 2.28 52.96
CA CYS A 1168 41.06 3.26 51.91
C CYS A 1168 41.54 2.74 50.55
N ILE A 1169 42.81 2.32 50.43
CA ILE A 1169 43.37 1.82 49.16
C ILE A 1169 42.59 0.59 48.66
N SER A 1170 42.23 -0.34 49.55
CA SER A 1170 41.47 -1.53 49.18
C SER A 1170 40.06 -1.17 48.69
N SER A 1171 39.40 -0.20 49.33
CA SER A 1171 38.08 0.30 48.92
C SER A 1171 38.13 0.97 47.54
N ILE A 1172 39.17 1.79 47.29
CA ILE A 1172 39.39 2.43 45.99
C ILE A 1172 39.55 1.37 44.90
N ILE A 1173 40.40 0.35 45.11
CA ILE A 1173 40.64 -0.70 44.11
C ILE A 1173 39.37 -1.53 43.84
N GLN A 1174 38.55 -1.81 44.87
CA GLN A 1174 37.28 -2.53 44.70
C GLN A 1174 36.25 -1.76 43.86
N ASN A 1175 36.30 -0.43 43.86
CA ASN A 1175 35.40 0.43 43.09
C ASN A 1175 35.84 0.64 41.63
N VAL A 1176 37.03 0.19 41.23
CA VAL A 1176 37.54 0.31 39.85
C VAL A 1176 37.11 -0.88 39.00
N THR A 1177 36.45 -0.60 37.88
CA THR A 1177 36.01 -1.55 36.86
C THR A 1177 36.67 -1.22 35.51
N THR A 1178 36.55 -2.11 34.52
CA THR A 1178 37.10 -1.85 33.17
C THR A 1178 36.43 -0.66 32.48
N SER A 1179 35.19 -0.32 32.87
CA SER A 1179 34.40 0.76 32.27
C SER A 1179 34.61 2.14 32.90
N ASN A 1180 35.21 2.23 34.09
CA ASN A 1180 35.44 3.50 34.79
C ASN A 1180 36.93 3.87 34.94
N LEU A 1181 37.82 3.00 34.45
CA LEU A 1181 39.27 3.20 34.47
C LEU A 1181 39.69 4.31 33.51
N SER A 1182 40.49 5.26 33.99
CA SER A 1182 41.03 6.37 33.20
C SER A 1182 42.56 6.44 33.29
N PRO A 1183 43.26 7.06 32.30
CA PRO A 1183 44.72 7.14 32.31
C PRO A 1183 45.28 7.78 33.58
N GLU A 1184 44.54 8.73 34.15
CA GLU A 1184 44.88 9.43 35.38
C GLU A 1184 44.84 8.50 36.60
N MET A 1185 43.83 7.62 36.68
CA MET A 1185 43.73 6.63 37.76
C MET A 1185 44.90 5.65 37.70
N VAL A 1186 45.27 5.20 36.51
CA VAL A 1186 46.42 4.31 36.31
C VAL A 1186 47.73 5.01 36.70
N SER A 1187 47.90 6.27 36.32
CA SER A 1187 49.03 7.09 36.74
C SER A 1187 49.10 7.26 38.26
N PHE A 1188 47.96 7.47 38.93
CA PHE A 1188 47.89 7.52 40.39
C PHE A 1188 48.30 6.19 41.04
N PHE A 1189 47.78 5.05 40.55
CA PHE A 1189 48.19 3.74 41.06
C PHE A 1189 49.68 3.49 40.86
N ARG A 1190 50.24 3.94 39.73
CA ARG A 1190 51.69 3.89 39.48
C ARG A 1190 52.47 4.70 40.51
N GLU A 1191 52.00 5.89 40.90
CA GLU A 1191 52.68 6.68 41.93
C GLU A 1191 52.52 6.09 43.34
N LEU A 1192 51.37 5.50 43.67
CA LEU A 1192 51.23 4.72 44.91
C LEU A 1192 52.18 3.52 44.93
N LEU A 1193 52.37 2.85 43.79
CA LEU A 1193 53.35 1.78 43.64
C LEU A 1193 54.76 2.30 43.86
N ASN A 1194 55.16 3.38 43.19
CA ASN A 1194 56.51 3.97 43.29
C ASN A 1194 56.84 4.46 44.71
N SER A 1195 55.85 4.97 45.43
CA SER A 1195 55.98 5.51 46.80
C SER A 1195 55.73 4.46 47.90
N GLU A 1196 55.61 3.17 47.56
CA GLU A 1196 55.51 2.05 48.51
C GLU A 1196 54.24 2.03 49.39
N PHE A 1197 53.12 2.54 48.86
CA PHE A 1197 51.81 2.50 49.54
C PHE A 1197 51.01 1.21 49.26
N LEU A 1198 51.27 0.52 48.14
CA LEU A 1198 50.52 -0.67 47.73
C LEU A 1198 51.07 -1.97 48.34
N GLN A 1199 50.16 -2.83 48.83
CA GLN A 1199 50.47 -4.19 49.30
C GLN A 1199 50.32 -5.24 48.19
N ALA A 1200 50.89 -6.44 48.38
CA ALA A 1200 50.90 -7.50 47.37
C ALA A 1200 49.50 -7.98 46.94
N ASP A 1201 48.55 -8.05 47.87
CA ASP A 1201 47.13 -8.39 47.64
C ASP A 1201 46.41 -7.33 46.77
N GLN A 1202 46.69 -6.05 47.05
CA GLN A 1202 46.18 -4.91 46.30
C GLN A 1202 46.77 -4.84 44.88
N ILE A 1203 48.07 -5.10 44.74
CA ILE A 1203 48.77 -5.16 43.45
C ILE A 1203 48.18 -6.26 42.54
N ALA A 1204 47.93 -7.45 43.09
CA ALA A 1204 47.33 -8.55 42.33
C ALA A 1204 45.92 -8.21 41.83
N SER A 1205 45.11 -7.59 42.69
CA SER A 1205 43.75 -7.15 42.37
C SER A 1205 43.77 -6.11 41.23
N LEU A 1206 44.63 -5.09 41.31
CA LEU A 1206 44.76 -4.07 40.28
C LEU A 1206 45.26 -4.64 38.94
N ASN A 1207 46.22 -5.56 38.97
CA ASN A 1207 46.77 -6.22 37.78
C ASN A 1207 45.65 -6.95 37.00
N SER A 1208 44.73 -7.61 37.70
CA SER A 1208 43.60 -8.30 37.06
C SER A 1208 42.68 -7.33 36.28
N VAL A 1209 42.38 -6.16 36.86
CA VAL A 1209 41.51 -5.14 36.25
C VAL A 1209 42.19 -4.46 35.07
N LEU A 1210 43.47 -4.12 35.19
CA LEU A 1210 44.26 -3.50 34.11
C LEU A 1210 44.42 -4.44 32.90
N GLN A 1211 44.62 -5.74 33.14
CA GLN A 1211 44.68 -6.74 32.07
C GLN A 1211 43.33 -6.94 31.38
N ALA A 1212 42.21 -6.92 32.12
CA ALA A 1212 40.87 -7.02 31.56
C ALA A 1212 40.53 -5.80 30.67
N CYS A 1213 40.86 -4.59 31.12
CA CYS A 1213 40.68 -3.36 30.35
C CYS A 1213 41.53 -3.34 29.07
N ARG A 1214 42.81 -3.73 29.17
CA ARG A 1214 43.71 -3.87 28.02
C ARG A 1214 43.11 -4.77 26.93
N LYS A 1215 42.48 -5.90 27.30
CA LYS A 1215 41.85 -6.81 26.32
C LYS A 1215 40.64 -6.17 25.62
N GLN A 1216 39.76 -5.50 26.35
CA GLN A 1216 38.55 -4.89 25.80
C GLN A 1216 38.87 -3.83 24.72
N MET A 1217 39.88 -2.98 24.97
CA MET A 1217 40.24 -1.90 24.07
C MET A 1217 40.84 -2.35 22.72
N TYR A 1218 41.44 -3.54 22.65
CA TYR A 1218 41.91 -4.08 21.38
C TYR A 1218 40.77 -4.62 20.49
N TYR A 1219 39.60 -4.94 21.06
CA TYR A 1219 38.43 -5.45 20.32
C TYR A 1219 37.49 -4.33 19.81
N GLU A 1220 37.47 -3.16 20.44
CA GLU A 1220 36.58 -2.03 20.07
C GLU A 1220 37.16 -1.10 18.98
N ASN A 1221 38.44 -1.25 18.60
CA ASN A 1221 39.16 -0.33 17.71
C ASN A 1221 38.88 -0.52 16.19
N ASP A 1222 37.93 -1.38 15.81
CA ASP A 1222 37.58 -1.66 14.40
C ASP A 1222 36.47 -0.74 13.83
N GLY A 1223 35.97 0.22 14.63
CA GLY A 1223 34.84 1.11 14.29
C GLY A 1223 35.19 2.59 14.07
N GLY A 1224 36.44 2.96 13.81
CA GLY A 1224 36.93 4.35 13.87
C GLY A 1224 36.45 5.33 12.78
N ALA A 1225 35.56 4.95 11.86
CA ALA A 1225 35.18 5.79 10.72
C ALA A 1225 33.94 6.68 10.94
N GLN A 1226 33.15 6.45 12.01
CA GLN A 1226 31.84 7.12 12.18
C GLN A 1226 31.89 8.54 12.77
N THR A 1227 32.99 8.96 13.40
CA THR A 1227 33.02 10.21 14.18
C THR A 1227 33.18 11.50 13.37
N GLU A 1228 33.65 11.45 12.11
CA GLU A 1228 33.84 12.67 11.30
C GLU A 1228 32.55 13.12 10.56
N GLU A 1229 31.66 12.18 10.21
CA GLU A 1229 30.37 12.49 9.55
C GLU A 1229 29.35 13.17 10.51
N GLU A 1230 29.37 12.84 11.80
CA GLU A 1230 28.45 13.43 12.80
C GLU A 1230 28.79 14.91 13.12
N ILE A 1231 30.06 15.31 12.99
CA ILE A 1231 30.53 16.67 13.31
C ILE A 1231 30.12 17.69 12.23
N GLY A 1232 30.09 17.27 10.97
CA GLY A 1232 29.66 18.12 9.85
C GLY A 1232 28.21 18.59 9.99
N ASN A 1233 27.33 17.70 10.45
CA ASN A 1233 25.90 17.98 10.63
C ASN A 1233 25.59 18.84 11.87
N LEU A 1234 26.39 18.75 12.93
CA LEU A 1234 26.16 19.43 14.22
C LEU A 1234 26.26 20.97 14.15
N PHE A 1235 26.91 21.51 13.12
CA PHE A 1235 27.18 22.94 12.98
C PHE A 1235 26.84 23.48 11.57
N ALA A 1236 25.87 22.88 10.87
CA ALA A 1236 25.57 23.16 9.46
C ALA A 1236 25.01 24.59 9.19
N ASN A 1237 24.46 25.29 10.18
CA ASN A 1237 23.98 26.67 10.02
C ASN A 1237 24.67 27.59 11.03
N VAL A 1238 25.55 28.48 10.56
CA VAL A 1238 26.26 29.45 11.40
C VAL A 1238 25.79 30.85 11.05
N ASP A 1239 24.62 31.24 11.59
CA ASP A 1239 24.12 32.61 11.50
C ASP A 1239 24.38 33.41 12.79
N ASP A 1240 24.68 32.73 13.90
CA ASP A 1240 24.92 33.31 15.22
C ASP A 1240 26.37 33.10 15.71
N LEU A 1241 26.90 34.13 16.39
CA LEU A 1241 28.20 34.11 17.06
C LEU A 1241 28.29 33.05 18.16
N GLY A 1242 27.15 32.59 18.70
CA GLY A 1242 27.10 31.47 19.65
C GLY A 1242 27.63 30.17 19.04
N ASP A 1243 27.24 29.85 17.81
CA ASP A 1243 27.67 28.61 17.14
C ASP A 1243 29.13 28.69 16.69
N VAL A 1244 29.61 29.88 16.33
CA VAL A 1244 31.04 30.18 16.14
C VAL A 1244 31.85 29.86 17.40
N CYS A 1245 31.38 30.31 18.56
CA CYS A 1245 32.06 30.07 19.84
C CYS A 1245 32.09 28.58 20.21
N LYS A 1246 30.99 27.84 19.99
CA LYS A 1246 30.93 26.39 20.22
C LYS A 1246 31.91 25.64 19.32
N TYR A 1247 32.01 26.03 18.04
CA TYR A 1247 32.95 25.40 17.11
C TYR A 1247 34.41 25.65 17.51
N LEU A 1248 34.78 26.89 17.87
CA LEU A 1248 36.13 27.19 18.36
C LEU A 1248 36.45 26.43 19.66
N LEU A 1249 35.48 26.29 20.57
CA LEU A 1249 35.64 25.48 21.78
C LEU A 1249 35.88 24.01 21.46
N HIS A 1250 35.17 23.46 20.47
CA HIS A 1250 35.36 22.09 20.01
C HIS A 1250 36.77 21.86 19.46
N LEU A 1251 37.34 22.80 18.68
CA LEU A 1251 38.73 22.72 18.21
C LEU A 1251 39.75 22.67 19.35
N ILE A 1252 39.49 23.39 20.45
CA ILE A 1252 40.32 23.32 21.66
C ILE A 1252 40.24 21.93 22.30
N MET A 1253 39.04 21.33 22.35
CA MET A 1253 38.82 20.01 22.97
C MET A 1253 39.44 18.86 22.17
N GLN A 1254 39.39 18.88 20.84
CA GLN A 1254 39.98 17.83 19.99
C GLN A 1254 41.50 17.71 20.16
N SER A 1255 42.18 18.81 20.52
CA SER A 1255 43.63 18.74 20.79
C SER A 1255 44.03 17.94 22.04
N GLY A 1256 43.06 17.43 22.81
CA GLY A 1256 43.29 16.56 23.97
C GLY A 1256 42.74 15.12 23.87
N SER A 1257 41.96 14.75 22.85
CA SER A 1257 41.13 13.53 22.87
C SER A 1257 41.75 12.30 22.18
N HIS A 1258 42.90 11.84 22.68
CA HIS A 1258 43.38 10.47 22.46
C HIS A 1258 43.31 9.65 23.76
N GLU A 1259 42.18 9.71 24.47
CA GLU A 1259 42.00 9.06 25.77
C GLU A 1259 42.30 7.56 25.72
N ASN A 1260 41.89 6.86 24.65
CA ASN A 1260 42.13 5.43 24.50
C ASN A 1260 43.61 5.08 24.31
N LYS A 1261 44.35 5.87 23.52
CA LYS A 1261 45.79 5.66 23.32
C LYS A 1261 46.60 6.06 24.57
N GLY A 1262 46.13 7.09 25.28
CA GLY A 1262 46.69 7.55 26.55
C GLY A 1262 46.54 6.52 27.68
N LEU A 1263 45.35 5.93 27.83
CA LEU A 1263 45.07 4.87 28.81
C LEU A 1263 45.95 3.64 28.58
N LEU A 1264 46.06 3.18 27.33
CA LEU A 1264 46.91 2.04 26.99
C LEU A 1264 48.39 2.31 27.32
N ASN A 1265 48.90 3.50 26.99
CA ASN A 1265 50.27 3.90 27.31
C ASN A 1265 50.52 3.94 28.83
N GLU A 1266 49.58 4.46 29.61
CA GLU A 1266 49.69 4.51 31.07
C GLU A 1266 49.64 3.12 31.72
N ILE A 1267 48.81 2.21 31.22
CA ILE A 1267 48.78 0.80 31.64
C ILE A 1267 50.14 0.13 31.40
N GLU A 1268 50.76 0.36 30.24
CA GLU A 1268 52.10 -0.17 29.94
C GLU A 1268 53.17 0.41 30.87
N LEU A 1269 53.12 1.70 31.19
CA LEU A 1269 54.04 2.32 32.13
C LEU A 1269 53.86 1.79 33.56
N PHE A 1270 52.64 1.47 33.98
CA PHE A 1270 52.37 0.81 35.27
C PHE A 1270 53.04 -0.57 35.33
N PHE A 1271 52.89 -1.40 34.29
CA PHE A 1271 53.53 -2.71 34.24
C PHE A 1271 55.06 -2.63 34.20
N ARG A 1272 55.63 -1.63 33.53
CA ARG A 1272 57.09 -1.38 33.58
C ARG A 1272 57.56 -1.02 34.99
N ALA A 1273 56.83 -0.16 35.71
CA ALA A 1273 57.18 0.20 37.08
C ALA A 1273 57.11 -1.01 38.03
N LEU A 1274 56.17 -1.94 37.80
CA LEU A 1274 56.07 -3.20 38.53
C LEU A 1274 57.29 -4.10 38.28
N ALA A 1275 57.68 -4.30 37.02
CA ALA A 1275 58.80 -5.16 36.64
C ALA A 1275 60.16 -4.68 37.17
N VAL A 1276 60.36 -3.36 37.33
CA VAL A 1276 61.59 -2.79 37.92
C VAL A 1276 61.69 -3.10 39.43
N LYS A 1277 60.57 -3.38 40.11
CA LYS A 1277 60.55 -3.76 41.53
C LYS A 1277 60.75 -5.25 41.78
N ASP A 1278 60.45 -6.14 40.84
CA ASP A 1278 60.71 -7.58 40.98
C ASP A 1278 62.21 -7.96 40.80
N HIS A 1279 63.05 -6.99 40.41
CA HIS A 1279 64.51 -7.16 40.22
C HIS A 1279 65.39 -6.46 41.28
N ASN A 1280 64.79 -5.82 42.29
CA ASN A 1280 65.44 -5.29 43.50
C ASN A 1280 64.83 -5.95 44.73
#